data_AF-Q2U561-F1
#
_entry.id   AF-Q2U561-F1
#
_cell.length_a   1.000
_cell.length_b   1.000
_cell.length_c   1.000
_cell.angle_alpha   90.00
_cell.angle_beta   90.00
_cell.angle_gamma   90.00
#
_symmetry.space_group_name_H-M   'P 1'
#
loop_
_entity.id
_entity.type
_entity.pdbx_description
1 polymer ?
#
loop_
_entity_poly.entity_id
_entity_poly.type
_entity_poly.pdbx_seq_one_letter_code
_entity_poly.pdbx_strand_id
1 'polypeptide(L)'
;MSARDLVEGEAMLDDEENEEELADDYDGEGEAHQGAGTANPYDSSEEDDDDDDDEEAARAVREGFIVDEDEELEDRAERRREKRKRRREEREREDEHLDEEDLELIGELNPSLQAPVAAESKFKRLKRGHKDRDLRQPSQGIDDIFNSDEEEEAAGDYGRHGHRRHMHDEMDDFIEEDVFSDEELQREREDLEIARPAKKGMTGLGATDAAGLDENALEDMRAAFGDGNEYLFALEMEDQEEEQEEDEEKHLDLKDVFEPSQLAEKMLTEEDNQIRLLDEPERHQIARKPYRNVVLTEEQFREEAAWISNLMLLKKRIEPELREPFQRSVAKVLEFLVTDDWEVPFIFQHRKDYMIHAVKAPVEGAGEDGDASQYTVRAEKLLNMTDLWDIFDHDLKFKALVEKRNTIQKTYDNLQSLFNVSDSVVEEMLPAAVTMEELQDVQDYIHFQYASQLRDMTLMNSDVNGETHRRKASSKTFFERVRNGKAYGLVRAFGITADAFAQNALKEGRRQYTEDPAERPEEMADGFVDNDFSNASHVIKAAKSLFAEEIVMSPKMRKVIRQAYYMNGAVDCFRTEKGLRRIDEQHPYYEFKYLRNQQLSDIARRPELYLRMLKAEEEGLVEVKVRFENFDQFRQRLYPDIESDNYSEIADGWNRSRRDVLDMALGKLERLINRSVKENIRQECENHVAKECRETFSQRLDQAPYKPKGMVLGTVPRVLALSTGSGVVGREPIHWAYIEEDGRVLENGKFVDLSIGDRDRNIPDGKDVEAFVELVDRRRPDVIGVSGMSPETRRLYKLLAEVVDKKDLRGAPYTDDHDEEISDRLEVIIVNDEVARLYQHSERAKKDHPSFAPLTHYCVALAKYLQSPLKEYASLGRDIVSIQFKPGQQLVTQELLLKQLETALVDMVNLVGVDINEAVTDSSTANLLPYVCGLGPRKAAHLLKIVNMNGGVVNNRVELLGVNAQYPAMGVKVWNNCASFLYIDFENVDPDADPLDNTRVHPEDYDIARKMAADALELDEEDIKAETDENGTGAIVRKLFREEAQDRVNDLILEEYAEQLEKNLNQRKRATLETIRAELQQPYEELRKQYVFLSTDDIFTMLTGETSDTLAEGMVVPISIKRVSDDHIDGKLDCGIDALVPESELTDRYDIPVRALYSPHQTVSAKILFLNRKNFTCNVSLREEQVSRPVSNTQDRLRGEWDERQEQQDRESLQEKTQSGGRTMRVIKHPLFRPFNSTQAEEFLGSQSRGDVVIRPSSKGHDHLAVTWKVADGIFQHIDVLELDKENEFSVGRTLKVGGRYTYSDLDDLIFNHVKAMAKKVDEMMLHEKYQDGTKDATYSWLETYTKANPKRSAYAFCIDPKHAGYFFLCFKAGENARLHSWPVKVIPQGYELQRNPYPDMRALCNGFKLLFTNMQAGKRR
;
A
#
# COMPACT_ATOMS: atom_id res chain seq x y z
N MET A 1 -4.40 22.56 20.02
CA MET A 1 -4.07 22.68 21.45
C MET A 1 -3.17 21.52 21.83
N SER A 2 -2.19 21.79 22.69
CA SER A 2 -1.09 20.90 23.08
C SER A 2 -1.50 20.10 24.32
N ALA A 3 -1.05 18.85 24.45
CA ALA A 3 -1.20 18.05 25.67
C ALA A 3 -0.67 18.72 26.96
N ARG A 4 0.02 19.86 26.83
CA ARG A 4 0.38 20.73 27.95
C ARG A 4 -0.83 21.31 28.69
N ASP A 5 -1.96 21.52 28.00
CA ASP A 5 -3.20 21.98 28.62
C ASP A 5 -3.93 20.87 29.38
N LEU A 6 -3.51 19.60 29.23
CA LEU A 6 -4.12 18.43 29.90
C LEU A 6 -3.47 18.06 31.23
N VAL A 7 -2.36 18.71 31.64
CA VAL A 7 -1.62 18.31 32.86
C VAL A 7 -1.57 19.40 33.93
N GLU A 8 -1.83 20.67 33.61
CA GLU A 8 -1.80 21.77 34.61
C GLU A 8 -3.18 22.26 35.07
N GLY A 9 -4.28 21.63 34.64
CA GLY A 9 -5.64 21.96 35.10
C GLY A 9 -6.13 21.00 36.19
N GLU A 10 -6.25 21.49 37.43
CA GLU A 10 -6.97 20.88 38.56
C GLU A 10 -6.26 19.76 39.34
N ALA A 11 -5.11 20.13 39.92
CA ALA A 11 -4.77 19.69 41.27
C ALA A 11 -5.53 20.56 42.29
N MET A 12 -5.90 19.96 43.43
CA MET A 12 -6.54 20.54 44.64
C MET A 12 -8.08 20.56 44.66
N LEU A 13 -8.69 19.38 44.82
CA LEU A 13 -9.90 19.28 45.64
C LEU A 13 -9.43 19.03 47.09
N ASP A 14 -9.18 20.12 47.81
CA ASP A 14 -9.18 20.11 49.28
C ASP A 14 -10.62 19.80 49.72
N ASP A 15 -10.77 18.61 50.31
CA ASP A 15 -11.16 18.38 51.70
C ASP A 15 -12.27 19.25 52.34
N GLU A 16 -13.08 18.51 53.10
CA GLU A 16 -13.92 18.92 54.25
C GLU A 16 -15.43 19.15 54.04
N GLU A 17 -16.17 18.17 54.55
CA GLU A 17 -17.34 18.34 55.44
C GLU A 17 -18.69 18.77 54.83
N ASN A 18 -19.56 17.80 54.56
CA ASN A 18 -20.56 17.42 55.59
C ASN A 18 -21.46 16.26 55.17
N GLU A 19 -21.66 15.42 56.18
CA GLU A 19 -22.53 14.26 56.28
C GLU A 19 -24.02 14.64 56.22
N GLU A 20 -24.80 13.67 55.73
CA GLU A 20 -26.05 13.18 56.30
C GLU A 20 -27.33 14.05 56.40
N GLU A 21 -28.43 13.37 56.03
CA GLU A 21 -29.81 13.54 56.51
C GLU A 21 -30.60 14.81 56.15
N LEU A 22 -31.36 14.73 55.05
CA LEU A 22 -32.71 15.30 55.01
C LEU A 22 -33.68 14.32 54.34
N ALA A 23 -34.28 13.48 55.18
CA ALA A 23 -35.56 12.85 54.96
C ALA A 23 -36.69 13.72 55.55
N ASP A 24 -37.91 13.45 55.06
CA ASP A 24 -39.23 13.79 55.58
C ASP A 24 -39.91 15.12 55.18
N ASP A 25 -41.04 14.90 54.52
CA ASP A 25 -42.36 15.51 54.69
C ASP A 25 -42.57 16.99 54.38
N TYR A 26 -43.21 17.24 53.23
CA TYR A 26 -44.33 18.19 53.16
C TYR A 26 -45.46 17.67 52.28
N ASP A 27 -46.54 17.28 52.97
CA ASP A 27 -47.89 17.07 52.46
C ASP A 27 -48.43 18.29 51.69
N GLY A 28 -49.16 18.00 50.61
CA GLY A 28 -49.95 18.96 49.85
C GLY A 28 -51.12 18.25 49.18
N GLU A 29 -52.15 17.96 49.97
CA GLU A 29 -53.46 17.49 49.54
C GLU A 29 -54.08 18.40 48.46
N GLY A 30 -54.97 17.82 47.63
CA GLY A 30 -56.10 18.60 47.11
C GLY A 30 -56.66 18.16 45.76
N GLU A 31 -57.65 17.26 45.82
CA GLU A 31 -58.90 17.25 45.04
C GLU A 31 -58.86 17.20 43.49
N ALA A 32 -59.55 16.34 42.73
CA ALA A 32 -60.82 15.59 42.82
C ALA A 32 -61.66 15.92 41.56
N HIS A 33 -62.04 14.86 40.86
CA HIS A 33 -63.27 14.69 40.05
C HIS A 33 -63.52 15.54 38.80
N GLN A 34 -63.54 14.86 37.65
CA GLN A 34 -64.71 14.48 36.83
C GLN A 34 -64.15 13.86 35.53
N GLY A 35 -64.52 12.68 35.03
CA GLY A 35 -65.78 11.96 35.15
C GLY A 35 -66.48 11.97 33.79
N ALA A 36 -66.11 11.08 32.87
CA ALA A 36 -66.98 10.57 31.79
C ALA A 36 -66.31 9.37 31.11
N GLY A 37 -66.84 8.17 31.38
CA GLY A 37 -66.47 6.95 30.70
C GLY A 37 -67.41 6.62 29.52
N THR A 38 -66.86 5.91 28.55
CA THR A 38 -67.50 4.99 27.60
C THR A 38 -66.36 4.07 27.12
N ALA A 39 -66.20 2.84 27.63
CA ALA A 39 -66.93 1.61 27.28
C ALA A 39 -66.83 1.20 25.78
N ASN A 40 -65.83 0.34 25.49
CA ASN A 40 -65.91 -0.92 24.71
C ASN A 40 -66.33 -0.89 23.20
N PRO A 41 -66.25 -2.01 22.44
CA PRO A 41 -65.10 -2.72 21.83
C PRO A 41 -65.27 -2.85 20.27
N TYR A 42 -64.57 -3.81 19.63
CA TYR A 42 -64.46 -4.17 18.17
C TYR A 42 -63.18 -3.62 17.53
N ASP A 43 -62.12 -4.39 17.27
CA ASP A 43 -61.96 -5.66 16.51
C ASP A 43 -62.14 -5.49 14.99
N SER A 44 -61.04 -5.70 14.26
CA SER A 44 -60.92 -6.25 12.89
C SER A 44 -59.71 -5.67 12.12
N SER A 45 -58.92 -6.62 11.61
CA SER A 45 -57.85 -6.59 10.59
C SER A 45 -58.29 -6.13 9.20
N GLU A 46 -57.33 -5.57 8.43
CA GLU A 46 -57.05 -5.65 6.97
C GLU A 46 -56.13 -4.45 6.61
N GLU A 47 -54.84 -4.64 6.29
CA GLU A 47 -54.28 -4.72 4.92
C GLU A 47 -54.88 -3.69 3.94
N ASP A 48 -54.12 -2.64 3.61
CA ASP A 48 -53.92 -2.11 2.25
C ASP A 48 -53.01 -0.85 2.26
N ASP A 49 -51.91 -0.96 1.50
CA ASP A 49 -51.23 0.02 0.64
C ASP A 49 -51.08 1.50 1.06
N ASP A 50 -49.88 1.86 1.52
CA ASP A 50 -49.34 3.23 1.56
C ASP A 50 -48.13 3.35 0.60
N ASP A 51 -48.40 3.53 -0.70
CA ASP A 51 -47.44 3.96 -1.74
C ASP A 51 -48.08 5.12 -2.55
N ASP A 52 -48.37 6.25 -1.89
CA ASP A 52 -49.08 7.39 -2.49
C ASP A 52 -48.19 8.61 -2.85
N ASP A 53 -46.87 8.52 -2.68
CA ASP A 53 -45.97 9.66 -2.97
C ASP A 53 -45.49 9.74 -4.44
N ASP A 54 -45.72 8.70 -5.27
CA ASP A 54 -45.29 8.68 -6.68
C ASP A 54 -46.34 9.22 -7.69
N GLU A 55 -47.59 9.45 -7.26
CA GLU A 55 -48.65 9.93 -8.16
C GLU A 55 -48.56 11.43 -8.48
N GLU A 56 -48.03 12.25 -7.57
CA GLU A 56 -47.98 13.71 -7.78
C GLU A 56 -46.91 14.10 -8.79
N ALA A 57 -45.76 13.41 -8.78
CA ALA A 57 -44.70 13.56 -9.78
C ALA A 57 -45.16 13.10 -11.17
N ALA A 58 -45.93 11.99 -11.25
CA ALA A 58 -46.51 11.52 -12.50
C ALA A 58 -47.58 12.48 -13.08
N ARG A 59 -48.27 13.23 -12.21
CA ARG A 59 -49.27 14.24 -12.62
C ARG A 59 -48.59 15.47 -13.24
N ALA A 60 -47.48 15.94 -12.68
CA ALA A 60 -46.72 17.08 -13.21
C ALA A 60 -46.09 16.81 -14.60
N VAL A 61 -45.62 15.58 -14.84
CA VAL A 61 -45.08 15.17 -16.16
C VAL A 61 -46.18 15.10 -17.23
N ARG A 62 -47.41 14.72 -16.86
CA ARG A 62 -48.54 14.66 -17.79
C ARG A 62 -48.99 16.04 -18.29
N GLU A 63 -48.77 17.10 -17.51
CA GLU A 63 -49.12 18.47 -17.88
C GLU A 63 -48.01 19.24 -18.63
N GLY A 64 -46.95 18.56 -19.05
CA GLY A 64 -45.96 19.12 -19.98
C GLY A 64 -44.97 20.11 -19.36
N PHE A 65 -44.79 20.05 -18.04
CA PHE A 65 -43.76 20.82 -17.35
C PHE A 65 -42.41 20.10 -17.49
N ILE A 66 -41.47 20.72 -18.19
CA ILE A 66 -40.10 20.23 -18.34
C ILE A 66 -39.36 20.52 -17.04
N VAL A 67 -39.17 19.49 -16.22
CA VAL A 67 -38.23 19.54 -15.09
C VAL A 67 -36.86 19.15 -15.65
N ASP A 68 -36.08 20.17 -16.00
CA ASP A 68 -34.65 20.01 -16.29
C ASP A 68 -33.93 19.79 -14.95
N GLU A 69 -33.91 18.54 -14.45
CA GLU A 69 -33.08 18.16 -13.31
C GLU A 69 -31.64 17.92 -13.77
N ASP A 70 -30.72 18.64 -13.11
CA ASP A 70 -29.30 18.85 -13.43
C ASP A 70 -28.40 17.59 -13.26
N GLU A 71 -28.87 16.38 -13.59
CA GLU A 71 -28.04 15.15 -13.57
C GLU A 71 -26.96 15.14 -14.66
N GLU A 72 -27.10 15.88 -15.76
CA GLU A 72 -26.12 15.85 -16.87
C GLU A 72 -24.73 16.44 -16.51
N LEU A 73 -24.63 17.27 -15.47
CA LEU A 73 -23.37 17.92 -15.08
C LEU A 73 -22.52 17.05 -14.16
N GLU A 74 -23.14 16.34 -13.22
CA GLU A 74 -22.47 15.33 -12.38
C GLU A 74 -22.05 14.14 -13.24
N ASP A 75 -22.93 13.65 -14.13
CA ASP A 75 -22.63 12.61 -15.11
C ASP A 75 -21.39 12.91 -15.95
N ARG A 76 -21.15 14.17 -16.32
CA ARG A 76 -20.01 14.52 -17.18
C ARG A 76 -18.70 14.59 -16.40
N ALA A 77 -18.74 15.00 -15.14
CA ALA A 77 -17.59 14.96 -14.23
C ALA A 77 -17.26 13.51 -13.83
N GLU A 78 -18.28 12.70 -13.57
CA GLU A 78 -18.16 11.27 -13.37
C GLU A 78 -17.63 10.58 -14.61
N ARG A 79 -18.17 10.84 -15.82
CA ARG A 79 -17.63 10.33 -17.09
C ARG A 79 -16.19 10.75 -17.33
N ARG A 80 -15.72 11.93 -16.89
CA ARG A 80 -14.30 12.33 -17.00
C ARG A 80 -13.42 11.57 -16.02
N ARG A 81 -13.89 11.35 -14.78
CA ARG A 81 -13.20 10.53 -13.78
C ARG A 81 -13.19 9.05 -14.17
N GLU A 82 -14.30 8.52 -14.66
CA GLU A 82 -14.42 7.19 -15.25
C GLU A 82 -13.57 7.05 -16.51
N LYS A 83 -13.49 8.04 -17.41
CA LYS A 83 -12.63 7.92 -18.60
C LYS A 83 -11.15 7.89 -18.25
N ARG A 84 -10.75 8.54 -17.15
CA ARG A 84 -9.40 8.41 -16.58
C ARG A 84 -9.19 7.06 -15.90
N LYS A 85 -10.18 6.56 -15.16
CA LYS A 85 -10.14 5.24 -14.51
C LYS A 85 -10.14 4.11 -15.54
N ARG A 86 -10.96 4.21 -16.59
CA ARG A 86 -11.03 3.27 -17.72
C ARG A 86 -9.78 3.30 -18.57
N ARG A 87 -9.15 4.45 -18.84
CA ARG A 87 -7.82 4.46 -19.48
C ARG A 87 -6.75 3.73 -18.66
N ARG A 88 -6.95 3.60 -17.34
CA ARG A 88 -6.06 2.84 -16.45
C ARG A 88 -6.43 1.35 -16.44
N GLU A 89 -7.72 1.03 -16.29
CA GLU A 89 -8.24 -0.36 -16.33
C GLU A 89 -8.15 -1.00 -17.74
N GLU A 90 -8.19 -0.22 -18.83
CA GLU A 90 -8.02 -0.67 -20.21
C GLU A 90 -6.55 -0.94 -20.51
N ARG A 91 -5.63 -0.13 -19.96
CA ARG A 91 -4.19 -0.44 -19.97
C ARG A 91 -3.91 -1.73 -19.19
N GLU A 92 -4.46 -1.85 -17.98
CA GLU A 92 -4.31 -3.06 -17.16
C GLU A 92 -4.95 -4.32 -17.79
N ARG A 93 -5.91 -4.19 -18.72
CA ARG A 93 -6.50 -5.33 -19.48
C ARG A 93 -5.81 -5.61 -20.81
N GLU A 94 -5.28 -4.60 -21.49
CA GLU A 94 -4.38 -4.81 -22.63
C GLU A 94 -3.14 -5.61 -22.16
N ASP A 95 -2.68 -5.38 -20.93
CA ASP A 95 -1.57 -6.13 -20.30
C ASP A 95 -1.88 -7.62 -20.03
N GLU A 96 -3.14 -8.07 -20.05
CA GLU A 96 -3.52 -9.49 -19.83
C GLU A 96 -3.68 -10.30 -21.13
N HIS A 97 -3.66 -9.67 -22.30
CA HIS A 97 -3.82 -10.33 -23.59
C HIS A 97 -2.50 -10.36 -24.37
N LEU A 98 -2.11 -11.57 -24.82
CA LEU A 98 -1.02 -11.74 -25.80
C LEU A 98 -1.33 -10.90 -27.05
N ASP A 99 -0.36 -10.12 -27.50
CA ASP A 99 -0.53 -9.25 -28.66
C ASP A 99 -0.60 -10.06 -29.97
N GLU A 100 -0.92 -9.39 -31.08
CA GLU A 100 -1.01 -10.08 -32.39
C GLU A 100 0.34 -10.68 -32.83
N GLU A 101 1.48 -10.10 -32.42
CA GLU A 101 2.82 -10.65 -32.69
C GLU A 101 3.09 -11.92 -31.89
N ASP A 102 2.72 -11.95 -30.60
CA ASP A 102 2.81 -13.13 -29.73
C ASP A 102 1.91 -14.26 -30.24
N LEU A 103 0.70 -13.92 -30.70
CA LEU A 103 -0.21 -14.89 -31.32
C LEU A 103 0.32 -15.41 -32.65
N GLU A 104 0.99 -14.56 -33.45
CA GLU A 104 1.69 -14.97 -34.67
C GLU A 104 2.89 -15.89 -34.36
N LEU A 105 3.70 -15.54 -33.35
CA LEU A 105 4.87 -16.31 -32.91
C LEU A 105 4.47 -17.68 -32.34
N ILE A 106 3.41 -17.73 -31.52
CA ILE A 106 2.81 -18.97 -31.01
C ILE A 106 2.22 -19.79 -32.16
N GLY A 107 1.60 -19.14 -33.14
CA GLY A 107 1.08 -19.78 -34.35
C GLY A 107 2.17 -20.38 -35.25
N GLU A 108 3.36 -19.77 -35.27
CA GLU A 108 4.52 -20.23 -36.04
C GLU A 108 5.19 -21.46 -35.40
N LEU A 109 5.32 -21.46 -34.06
CA LEU A 109 5.81 -22.61 -33.28
C LEU A 109 4.83 -23.79 -33.27
N ASN A 110 3.52 -23.53 -33.43
CA ASN A 110 2.49 -24.56 -33.35
C ASN A 110 1.39 -24.35 -34.41
N PRO A 111 1.54 -24.94 -35.61
CA PRO A 111 0.63 -24.71 -36.75
C PRO A 111 -0.85 -25.05 -36.51
N SER A 112 -1.15 -25.84 -35.46
CA SER A 112 -2.53 -26.14 -35.06
C SER A 112 -3.25 -24.99 -34.34
N LEU A 113 -2.51 -23.97 -33.87
CA LEU A 113 -3.04 -22.81 -33.16
C LEU A 113 -3.18 -21.57 -34.05
N GLN A 114 -2.81 -21.64 -35.33
CA GLN A 114 -3.07 -20.57 -36.30
C GLN A 114 -4.58 -20.35 -36.46
N ALA A 115 -5.08 -19.25 -35.90
CA ALA A 115 -6.43 -18.77 -36.20
C ALA A 115 -6.53 -18.35 -37.67
N PRO A 116 -7.65 -18.61 -38.38
CA PRO A 116 -7.78 -18.23 -39.77
C PRO A 116 -7.78 -16.71 -39.94
N VAL A 117 -6.79 -16.21 -40.69
CA VAL A 117 -6.63 -14.80 -41.06
C VAL A 117 -7.94 -14.25 -41.63
N ALA A 118 -8.60 -13.37 -40.87
CA ALA A 118 -9.77 -12.65 -41.33
C ALA A 118 -9.34 -11.59 -42.36
N ALA A 119 -9.96 -11.60 -43.54
CA ALA A 119 -9.61 -10.69 -44.63
C ALA A 119 -9.81 -9.22 -44.24
N GLU A 120 -8.71 -8.48 -44.10
CA GLU A 120 -8.73 -7.04 -43.86
C GLU A 120 -9.29 -6.29 -45.08
N SER A 121 -10.21 -5.36 -44.79
CA SER A 121 -10.85 -4.50 -45.78
C SER A 121 -9.87 -3.45 -46.31
N LYS A 122 -9.60 -3.48 -47.62
CA LYS A 122 -8.78 -2.53 -48.40
C LYS A 122 -9.31 -1.08 -48.41
N PHE A 123 -9.39 -0.37 -47.30
CA PHE A 123 -9.67 1.08 -47.31
C PHE A 123 -9.05 1.81 -46.11
N LYS A 124 -7.73 2.04 -46.14
CA LYS A 124 -7.07 3.12 -45.37
C LYS A 124 -5.72 3.50 -45.98
N ARG A 125 -5.72 3.79 -47.28
CA ARG A 125 -4.70 4.60 -47.94
C ARG A 125 -5.41 5.75 -48.65
N LEU A 126 -5.20 6.96 -48.13
CA LEU A 126 -5.33 8.30 -48.73
C LEU A 126 -5.91 9.25 -47.65
N LYS A 127 -5.06 10.08 -47.04
CA LYS A 127 -4.63 11.33 -47.68
C LYS A 127 -3.50 11.99 -46.87
N ARG A 128 -2.36 12.13 -47.55
CA ARG A 128 -1.26 13.06 -47.30
C ARG A 128 -1.75 14.51 -47.13
N GLY A 129 -0.96 15.29 -46.42
CA GLY A 129 -0.43 16.53 -46.97
C GLY A 129 -1.15 17.81 -46.61
N HIS A 130 -0.51 18.57 -45.72
CA HIS A 130 -0.55 20.02 -45.60
C HIS A 130 -0.72 20.74 -46.94
N LYS A 131 -1.61 21.74 -46.99
CA LYS A 131 -1.27 23.05 -47.59
C LYS A 131 -2.22 24.16 -47.15
N ASP A 132 -1.59 25.24 -46.72
CA ASP A 132 -2.13 26.55 -46.39
C ASP A 132 -2.81 27.28 -47.55
N ARG A 133 -3.58 28.31 -47.16
CA ARG A 133 -4.07 29.49 -47.93
C ARG A 133 -5.18 29.17 -48.95
N ASP A 134 -6.30 29.89 -49.04
CA ASP A 134 -6.51 31.33 -48.88
C ASP A 134 -8.01 31.64 -48.97
N LEU A 135 -8.39 32.83 -48.50
CA LEU A 135 -9.74 33.39 -48.46
C LEU A 135 -10.17 33.98 -49.82
N ARG A 136 -11.49 33.89 -50.10
CA ARG A 136 -12.34 34.71 -51.01
C ARG A 136 -12.72 34.10 -52.38
N GLN A 137 -13.87 33.41 -52.44
CA GLN A 137 -15.08 33.78 -53.21
C GLN A 137 -16.16 32.67 -53.14
N PRO A 138 -17.45 33.00 -53.36
CA PRO A 138 -18.55 32.32 -52.67
C PRO A 138 -19.22 31.19 -53.47
N SER A 139 -19.68 30.19 -52.71
CA SER A 139 -20.83 29.31 -52.92
C SER A 139 -21.43 29.21 -54.34
N GLN A 140 -21.12 28.12 -55.03
CA GLN A 140 -22.11 27.41 -55.84
C GLN A 140 -22.28 26.01 -55.25
N GLY A 141 -23.50 25.77 -54.77
CA GLY A 141 -23.92 24.60 -54.02
C GLY A 141 -24.14 23.37 -54.89
N ILE A 142 -24.19 22.24 -54.19
CA ILE A 142 -23.98 20.86 -54.63
C ILE A 142 -25.19 20.18 -55.29
N ASP A 143 -26.29 20.90 -55.54
CA ASP A 143 -27.54 20.27 -55.97
C ASP A 143 -27.85 20.33 -57.49
N ASP A 144 -26.88 20.57 -58.38
CA ASP A 144 -27.20 20.75 -59.82
C ASP A 144 -26.20 20.15 -60.84
N ILE A 145 -25.59 18.98 -60.55
CA ILE A 145 -25.10 18.09 -61.62
C ILE A 145 -25.52 16.63 -61.37
N PHE A 146 -26.76 16.45 -60.93
CA PHE A 146 -27.39 15.13 -60.87
C PHE A 146 -27.34 14.41 -62.22
N ASN A 147 -27.12 13.10 -62.15
CA ASN A 147 -27.67 12.07 -63.02
C ASN A 147 -27.33 12.07 -64.53
N SER A 148 -26.46 11.13 -64.90
CA SER A 148 -26.58 10.28 -66.10
C SER A 148 -25.87 8.96 -65.77
N ASP A 149 -26.59 7.89 -65.46
CA ASP A 149 -27.08 6.84 -66.38
C ASP A 149 -26.19 5.59 -66.18
N GLU A 150 -26.77 4.47 -65.71
CA GLU A 150 -27.08 3.25 -66.50
C GLU A 150 -25.79 2.47 -66.83
N GLU A 151 -25.62 1.16 -66.72
CA GLU A 151 -26.42 -0.07 -66.69
C GLU A 151 -25.41 -1.15 -66.22
N GLU A 152 -25.75 -2.05 -65.30
CA GLU A 152 -26.21 -3.42 -65.55
C GLU A 152 -25.13 -4.45 -65.98
N GLU A 153 -25.25 -5.60 -65.30
CA GLU A 153 -24.83 -6.95 -65.68
C GLU A 153 -23.41 -7.49 -65.44
N ALA A 154 -23.42 -8.80 -65.29
CA ALA A 154 -22.59 -9.64 -64.45
C ALA A 154 -21.82 -10.70 -65.26
N ALA A 155 -20.89 -11.37 -64.57
CA ALA A 155 -20.60 -12.82 -64.62
C ALA A 155 -19.15 -13.25 -64.96
N GLY A 156 -18.67 -14.25 -64.19
CA GLY A 156 -17.65 -15.26 -64.53
C GLY A 156 -16.20 -14.84 -64.27
N ASP A 157 -15.50 -15.30 -63.23
CA ASP A 157 -15.03 -16.67 -62.88
C ASP A 157 -13.88 -17.22 -63.75
N TYR A 158 -13.01 -17.99 -63.09
CA TYR A 158 -11.77 -18.68 -63.51
C TYR A 158 -10.54 -17.76 -63.67
N GLY A 159 -9.44 -17.86 -62.91
CA GLY A 159 -8.82 -19.01 -62.25
C GLY A 159 -7.59 -19.47 -63.05
N ARG A 160 -6.39 -19.42 -62.43
CA ARG A 160 -5.34 -20.47 -62.40
C ARG A 160 -3.89 -19.95 -62.33
N HIS A 161 -3.17 -20.56 -61.39
CA HIS A 161 -1.73 -20.51 -61.09
C HIS A 161 -0.76 -20.66 -62.27
N GLY A 162 0.43 -20.06 -62.09
CA GLY A 162 1.66 -20.42 -62.77
C GLY A 162 2.92 -20.03 -61.97
N HIS A 163 3.50 -21.00 -61.25
CA HIS A 163 4.87 -20.99 -60.74
C HIS A 163 5.88 -21.19 -61.88
N ARG A 164 7.03 -20.48 -61.85
CA ARG A 164 8.36 -20.86 -62.40
C ARG A 164 9.41 -19.86 -61.89
N ARG A 165 10.25 -20.24 -60.91
CA ARG A 165 11.65 -20.71 -61.03
C ARG A 165 12.58 -19.71 -61.74
N HIS A 166 13.46 -19.09 -60.95
CA HIS A 166 14.63 -18.34 -61.41
C HIS A 166 15.92 -19.10 -61.09
N MET A 167 16.92 -18.88 -61.93
CA MET A 167 18.07 -19.75 -62.18
C MET A 167 19.27 -19.41 -61.29
N HIS A 168 20.00 -20.48 -61.02
CA HIS A 168 21.32 -20.61 -60.42
C HIS A 168 22.37 -19.76 -61.15
N ASP A 169 23.21 -19.04 -60.41
CA ASP A 169 24.40 -18.34 -60.89
C ASP A 169 25.63 -19.22 -60.56
N GLU A 170 26.25 -19.82 -61.58
CA GLU A 170 27.34 -20.82 -61.51
C GLU A 170 28.73 -20.16 -61.38
N MET A 171 28.93 -19.16 -60.50
CA MET A 171 30.24 -18.50 -60.33
C MET A 171 30.78 -18.36 -58.89
N ASP A 172 30.15 -18.96 -57.88
CA ASP A 172 30.69 -18.91 -56.50
C ASP A 172 31.71 -20.04 -56.15
N ASP A 173 32.00 -20.98 -57.05
CA ASP A 173 32.90 -22.13 -56.79
C ASP A 173 34.41 -21.84 -57.01
N PHE A 174 34.90 -20.59 -56.83
CA PHE A 174 36.32 -20.25 -57.09
C PHE A 174 37.21 -19.99 -55.86
N ILE A 175 36.67 -19.94 -54.64
CA ILE A 175 37.50 -19.80 -53.44
C ILE A 175 37.26 -21.01 -52.53
N GLU A 176 38.29 -21.86 -52.42
CA GLU A 176 38.29 -23.04 -51.54
C GLU A 176 38.08 -22.60 -50.07
N GLU A 177 37.09 -23.25 -49.45
CA GLU A 177 36.66 -23.10 -48.06
C GLU A 177 37.79 -23.44 -47.07
N ASP A 178 38.31 -22.43 -46.35
CA ASP A 178 38.96 -22.66 -45.06
C ASP A 178 37.86 -22.88 -44.01
N VAL A 179 37.85 -24.07 -43.43
CA VAL A 179 36.81 -24.59 -42.54
C VAL A 179 36.92 -23.92 -41.16
N PHE A 180 36.15 -22.85 -40.93
CA PHE A 180 35.97 -22.27 -39.60
C PHE A 180 34.82 -22.95 -38.83
N SER A 181 34.98 -23.02 -37.51
CA SER A 181 34.15 -23.75 -36.55
C SER A 181 32.71 -23.20 -36.44
N ASP A 182 31.72 -24.09 -36.30
CA ASP A 182 30.27 -23.81 -36.30
C ASP A 182 29.82 -22.64 -35.38
N GLU A 183 30.55 -22.34 -34.30
CA GLU A 183 30.24 -21.23 -33.37
C GLU A 183 30.54 -19.82 -33.91
N GLU A 184 31.48 -19.68 -34.84
CA GLU A 184 31.81 -18.39 -35.45
C GLU A 184 30.82 -18.06 -36.56
N LEU A 185 30.38 -19.09 -37.30
CA LEU A 185 29.35 -18.98 -38.34
C LEU A 185 28.00 -18.55 -37.77
N GLN A 186 27.68 -18.92 -36.53
CA GLN A 186 26.46 -18.50 -35.85
C GLN A 186 26.53 -17.05 -35.37
N ARG A 187 27.70 -16.60 -34.88
CA ARG A 187 27.92 -15.18 -34.53
C ARG A 187 27.94 -14.28 -35.77
N GLU A 188 28.60 -14.71 -36.85
CA GLU A 188 28.52 -13.98 -38.12
C GLU A 188 27.11 -13.95 -38.68
N ARG A 189 26.31 -15.01 -38.49
CA ARG A 189 24.91 -15.02 -38.93
C ARG A 189 24.03 -14.10 -38.08
N GLU A 190 24.23 -14.06 -36.76
CA GLU A 190 23.58 -13.10 -35.88
C GLU A 190 23.99 -11.66 -36.22
N ASP A 191 25.28 -11.40 -36.45
CA ASP A 191 25.80 -10.08 -36.86
C ASP A 191 25.31 -9.67 -38.26
N LEU A 192 25.19 -10.61 -39.21
CA LEU A 192 24.66 -10.37 -40.55
C LEU A 192 23.14 -10.23 -40.60
N GLU A 193 22.39 -10.88 -39.69
CA GLU A 193 20.93 -10.68 -39.56
C GLU A 193 20.62 -9.31 -38.91
N ILE A 194 21.54 -8.75 -38.13
CA ILE A 194 21.44 -7.39 -37.55
C ILE A 194 21.81 -6.29 -38.57
N ALA A 195 22.61 -6.58 -39.60
CA ALA A 195 22.99 -5.62 -40.63
C ALA A 195 22.03 -5.62 -41.84
N ARG A 196 21.40 -4.47 -42.15
CA ARG A 196 20.54 -4.36 -43.34
C ARG A 196 21.32 -4.68 -44.63
N PRO A 197 20.75 -5.42 -45.60
CA PRO A 197 21.45 -5.79 -46.83
C PRO A 197 21.79 -4.55 -47.66
N ALA A 198 23.07 -4.40 -47.99
CA ALA A 198 23.57 -3.35 -48.87
C ALA A 198 22.83 -3.38 -50.21
N LYS A 199 22.04 -2.34 -50.51
CA LYS A 199 21.36 -2.18 -51.80
C LYS A 199 22.41 -2.08 -52.91
N LYS A 200 22.55 -3.13 -53.70
CA LYS A 200 23.27 -3.12 -54.99
C LYS A 200 22.69 -2.00 -55.86
N GLY A 201 23.52 -1.01 -56.16
CA GLY A 201 23.21 0.09 -57.05
C GLY A 201 22.70 -0.40 -58.41
N MET A 202 21.57 0.15 -58.83
CA MET A 202 20.98 -0.05 -60.16
C MET A 202 21.91 0.59 -61.20
N THR A 203 22.86 -0.19 -61.74
CA THR A 203 23.56 0.17 -62.97
C THR A 203 22.59 0.13 -64.13
N GLY A 204 22.39 1.30 -64.75
CA GLY A 204 21.43 1.53 -65.82
C GLY A 204 21.73 0.84 -67.15
N LEU A 205 20.70 0.88 -67.99
CA LEU A 205 20.69 0.69 -69.44
C LEU A 205 21.32 -0.59 -70.01
N GLY A 206 20.50 -1.64 -70.07
CA GLY A 206 20.64 -2.76 -70.99
C GLY A 206 19.33 -3.11 -71.69
N ALA A 207 18.53 -2.10 -72.08
CA ALA A 207 17.20 -2.28 -72.70
C ALA A 207 17.24 -2.50 -74.23
N THR A 208 18.37 -2.89 -74.82
CA THR A 208 18.49 -2.92 -76.29
C THR A 208 18.34 -4.28 -76.96
N ASP A 209 18.42 -5.41 -76.25
CA ASP A 209 18.32 -6.73 -76.93
C ASP A 209 17.06 -7.54 -76.61
N ALA A 210 16.23 -7.11 -75.65
CA ALA A 210 15.10 -7.93 -75.17
C ALA A 210 13.74 -7.63 -75.84
N ALA A 211 13.55 -6.45 -76.45
CA ALA A 211 12.19 -6.01 -76.79
C ALA A 211 11.74 -6.32 -78.23
N GLY A 212 12.63 -6.71 -79.16
CA GLY A 212 12.23 -7.06 -80.53
C GLY A 212 11.37 -6.01 -81.27
N LEU A 213 11.40 -4.77 -80.78
CA LEU A 213 10.64 -3.64 -81.32
C LEU A 213 11.38 -3.08 -82.52
N ASP A 214 10.67 -2.98 -83.63
CA ASP A 214 11.08 -2.28 -84.85
C ASP A 214 11.57 -0.85 -84.52
N GLU A 215 12.58 -0.38 -85.24
CA GLU A 215 13.13 0.98 -85.17
C GLU A 215 12.04 2.05 -85.31
N ASN A 216 11.01 1.81 -86.14
CA ASN A 216 9.85 2.71 -86.25
C ASN A 216 9.02 2.77 -84.96
N ALA A 217 8.87 1.66 -84.25
CA ALA A 217 8.13 1.63 -82.99
C ALA A 217 8.89 2.39 -81.88
N LEU A 218 10.23 2.36 -81.92
CA LEU A 218 11.08 3.15 -81.03
C LEU A 218 11.03 4.65 -81.34
N GLU A 219 10.98 5.04 -82.63
CA GLU A 219 10.83 6.45 -83.01
C GLU A 219 9.44 6.99 -82.64
N ASP A 220 8.37 6.22 -82.85
CA ASP A 220 7.02 6.56 -82.39
C ASP A 220 6.95 6.66 -80.86
N MET A 221 7.61 5.76 -80.13
CA MET A 221 7.64 5.81 -78.66
C MET A 221 8.40 7.03 -78.16
N ARG A 222 9.52 7.40 -78.82
CA ARG A 222 10.29 8.61 -78.50
C ARG A 222 9.52 9.89 -78.84
N ALA A 223 8.71 9.87 -79.90
CA ALA A 223 7.82 10.96 -80.26
C ALA A 223 6.59 11.08 -79.35
N ALA A 224 6.06 9.94 -78.85
CA ALA A 224 4.88 9.91 -77.99
C ALA A 224 5.18 10.24 -76.51
N PHE A 225 6.35 9.85 -76.01
CA PHE A 225 6.68 9.93 -74.57
C PHE A 225 7.85 10.87 -74.22
N GLY A 226 8.51 11.50 -75.20
CA GLY A 226 9.67 12.36 -74.97
C GLY A 226 10.95 11.57 -74.65
N ASP A 227 12.09 12.26 -74.56
CA ASP A 227 13.42 11.65 -74.37
C ASP A 227 13.81 11.40 -72.90
N GLY A 228 12.91 11.70 -71.95
CA GLY A 228 13.10 11.42 -70.52
C GLY A 228 14.04 12.37 -69.78
N ASN A 229 14.67 13.34 -70.45
CA ASN A 229 15.57 14.30 -69.79
C ASN A 229 14.83 15.39 -69.00
N GLU A 230 13.50 15.49 -69.10
CA GLU A 230 12.70 16.48 -68.38
C GLU A 230 12.67 16.24 -66.85
N TYR A 231 13.01 15.04 -66.39
CA TYR A 231 12.97 14.65 -64.96
C TYR A 231 14.33 14.69 -64.26
N LEU A 232 15.43 14.99 -64.96
CA LEU A 232 16.77 15.03 -64.37
C LEU A 232 16.86 16.02 -63.19
N PHE A 233 16.19 17.18 -63.29
CA PHE A 233 16.19 18.15 -62.19
C PHE A 233 15.46 17.64 -60.94
N ALA A 234 14.45 16.77 -61.13
CA ALA A 234 13.67 16.21 -60.02
C ALA A 234 14.48 15.14 -59.28
N LEU A 235 15.25 14.34 -60.02
CA LEU A 235 16.18 13.35 -59.44
C LEU A 235 17.31 14.03 -58.66
N GLU A 236 17.92 15.11 -59.17
CA GLU A 236 18.93 15.87 -58.41
C GLU A 236 18.37 16.50 -57.11
N MET A 237 17.07 16.82 -57.08
CA MET A 237 16.42 17.35 -55.87
C MET A 237 16.12 16.24 -54.86
N GLU A 238 15.75 15.06 -55.33
CA GLU A 238 15.55 13.86 -54.52
C GLU A 238 16.88 13.39 -53.91
N ASP A 239 17.98 13.40 -54.68
CA ASP A 239 19.32 13.08 -54.18
C ASP A 239 19.79 14.04 -53.06
N GLN A 240 19.45 15.35 -53.15
CA GLN A 240 19.77 16.32 -52.08
C GLN A 240 18.88 16.17 -50.84
N GLU A 241 17.64 15.70 -50.99
CA GLU A 241 16.77 15.35 -49.86
C GLU A 241 17.26 14.06 -49.20
N GLU A 242 17.71 13.06 -49.98
CA GLU A 242 18.31 11.82 -49.45
C GLU A 242 19.64 12.09 -48.71
N GLU A 243 20.53 12.97 -49.20
CA GLU A 243 21.74 13.38 -48.47
C GLU A 243 21.41 14.06 -47.12
N GLN A 244 20.31 14.81 -47.03
CA GLN A 244 19.85 15.39 -45.75
C GLN A 244 19.23 14.35 -44.82
N GLU A 245 18.56 13.32 -45.36
CA GLU A 245 18.04 12.21 -44.58
C GLU A 245 19.14 11.26 -44.07
N GLU A 246 20.26 11.12 -44.79
CA GLU A 246 21.43 10.35 -44.33
C GLU A 246 22.13 11.01 -43.13
N ASP A 247 22.21 12.34 -43.04
CA ASP A 247 22.79 13.04 -41.89
C ASP A 247 21.93 12.91 -40.61
N GLU A 248 20.64 12.54 -40.72
CA GLU A 248 19.73 12.27 -39.60
C GLU A 248 19.68 10.77 -39.24
N GLU A 249 20.84 10.11 -39.11
CA GLU A 249 20.97 8.79 -38.47
C GLU A 249 20.32 8.81 -37.08
N LYS A 250 19.06 8.34 -37.00
CA LYS A 250 18.29 8.22 -35.77
C LYS A 250 18.95 7.20 -34.85
N HIS A 251 19.62 7.69 -33.81
CA HIS A 251 20.07 6.88 -32.69
C HIS A 251 18.88 6.08 -32.12
N LEU A 252 18.95 4.74 -32.17
CA LEU A 252 17.93 3.83 -31.63
C LEU A 252 17.80 4.08 -30.12
N ASP A 253 16.66 4.56 -29.63
CA ASP A 253 16.46 4.77 -28.19
C ASP A 253 15.96 3.48 -27.52
N LEU A 254 16.26 3.31 -26.22
CA LEU A 254 15.78 2.15 -25.44
C LEU A 254 14.25 2.00 -25.46
N LYS A 255 13.51 3.10 -25.60
CA LYS A 255 12.04 3.13 -25.70
C LYS A 255 11.51 2.56 -27.02
N ASP A 256 12.37 2.43 -28.03
CA ASP A 256 12.03 1.87 -29.33
C ASP A 256 12.23 0.34 -29.35
N VAL A 257 12.95 -0.21 -28.37
CA VAL A 257 13.30 -1.65 -28.26
C VAL A 257 12.55 -2.35 -27.13
N PHE A 258 12.33 -1.67 -26.01
CA PHE A 258 11.72 -2.26 -24.81
C PHE A 258 10.39 -1.60 -24.47
N GLU A 259 9.46 -2.41 -23.95
CA GLU A 259 8.19 -1.90 -23.46
C GLU A 259 8.38 -0.92 -22.27
N PRO A 260 7.48 0.08 -22.13
CA PRO A 260 7.52 1.01 -20.99
C PRO A 260 7.48 0.32 -19.62
N SER A 261 6.78 -0.81 -19.50
CA SER A 261 6.69 -1.65 -18.30
C SER A 261 8.06 -2.24 -17.91
N GLN A 262 8.76 -2.84 -18.87
CA GLN A 262 10.09 -3.43 -18.70
C GLN A 262 11.15 -2.37 -18.37
N LEU A 263 11.05 -1.20 -19.00
CA LEU A 263 11.90 -0.06 -18.69
C LEU A 263 11.66 0.46 -17.27
N ALA A 264 10.40 0.54 -16.83
CA ALA A 264 10.07 0.95 -15.47
C ALA A 264 10.57 -0.06 -14.41
N GLU A 265 10.40 -1.36 -14.66
CA GLU A 265 10.87 -2.41 -13.76
C GLU A 265 12.40 -2.38 -13.59
N LYS A 266 13.14 -2.13 -14.67
CA LYS A 266 14.61 -2.01 -14.65
C LYS A 266 15.12 -0.61 -14.27
N MET A 267 14.24 0.35 -13.96
CA MET A 267 14.60 1.75 -13.70
C MET A 267 15.42 2.41 -14.84
N LEU A 268 15.00 2.15 -16.08
CA LEU A 268 15.62 2.64 -17.33
C LEU A 268 14.70 3.60 -18.11
N THR A 269 13.67 4.15 -17.47
CA THR A 269 12.83 5.17 -18.10
C THR A 269 13.60 6.48 -18.28
N GLU A 270 13.10 7.37 -19.13
CA GLU A 270 13.66 8.72 -19.27
C GLU A 270 13.66 9.49 -17.94
N GLU A 271 12.61 9.31 -17.11
CA GLU A 271 12.56 9.88 -15.76
C GLU A 271 13.65 9.30 -14.86
N ASP A 272 13.91 8.00 -14.93
CA ASP A 272 14.98 7.36 -14.15
C ASP A 272 16.37 7.82 -14.60
N ASN A 273 16.55 8.05 -15.90
CA ASN A 273 17.77 8.64 -16.45
C ASN A 273 17.99 10.07 -15.93
N GLN A 274 16.92 10.88 -15.83
CA GLN A 274 17.02 12.22 -15.24
C GLN A 274 17.44 12.16 -13.77
N ILE A 275 16.85 11.24 -12.98
CA ILE A 275 17.23 11.08 -11.57
C ILE A 275 18.69 10.68 -11.42
N ARG A 276 19.14 9.77 -12.29
CA ARG A 276 20.53 9.29 -12.32
C ARG A 276 21.51 10.43 -12.58
N LEU A 277 21.23 11.28 -13.57
CA LEU A 277 22.15 12.32 -14.05
C LEU A 277 22.11 13.62 -13.23
N LEU A 278 20.99 13.96 -12.59
CA LEU A 278 20.87 15.18 -11.79
C LEU A 278 21.77 15.10 -10.54
N ASP A 279 22.61 16.11 -10.29
CA ASP A 279 23.48 16.18 -9.11
C ASP A 279 22.71 16.61 -7.85
N GLU A 280 21.77 15.77 -7.44
CA GLU A 280 21.00 15.87 -6.20
C GLU A 280 20.87 14.46 -5.60
N PRO A 281 20.87 14.29 -4.27
CA PRO A 281 20.66 12.99 -3.65
C PRO A 281 19.38 12.30 -4.13
N GLU A 282 19.45 11.03 -4.55
CA GLU A 282 18.30 10.34 -5.15
C GLU A 282 17.07 10.31 -4.22
N ARG A 283 17.28 10.12 -2.90
CA ARG A 283 16.18 10.14 -1.91
C ARG A 283 15.51 11.50 -1.82
N HIS A 284 16.26 12.60 -1.89
CA HIS A 284 15.69 13.94 -1.94
C HIS A 284 14.89 14.16 -3.22
N GLN A 285 15.40 13.71 -4.37
CA GLN A 285 14.70 13.82 -5.66
C GLN A 285 13.34 13.09 -5.64
N ILE A 286 13.30 11.87 -5.11
CA ILE A 286 12.06 11.07 -5.01
C ILE A 286 11.09 11.72 -4.01
N ALA A 287 11.56 12.05 -2.81
CA ALA A 287 10.71 12.57 -1.75
C ALA A 287 10.13 13.97 -2.07
N ARG A 288 10.92 14.82 -2.74
CA ARG A 288 10.52 16.17 -3.13
C ARG A 288 9.84 16.23 -4.51
N LYS A 289 9.73 15.11 -5.24
CA LYS A 289 9.06 15.05 -6.56
C LYS A 289 7.68 15.75 -6.57
N PRO A 290 6.80 15.55 -5.57
CA PRO A 290 5.50 16.22 -5.55
C PRO A 290 5.59 17.75 -5.41
N TYR A 291 6.66 18.26 -4.78
CA TYR A 291 6.81 19.66 -4.37
C TYR A 291 7.99 20.37 -5.05
N ARG A 292 8.50 19.83 -6.18
CA ARG A 292 9.70 20.35 -6.87
C ARG A 292 9.60 21.84 -7.22
N ASN A 293 8.39 22.35 -7.45
CA ASN A 293 8.14 23.74 -7.82
C ASN A 293 7.94 24.69 -6.62
N VAL A 294 7.99 24.18 -5.38
CA VAL A 294 7.75 24.94 -4.15
C VAL A 294 9.08 25.49 -3.63
N VAL A 295 9.33 26.76 -3.90
CA VAL A 295 10.48 27.49 -3.34
C VAL A 295 9.98 28.34 -2.17
N LEU A 296 10.52 28.09 -0.98
CA LEU A 296 10.16 28.83 0.24
C LEU A 296 10.89 30.17 0.29
N THR A 297 10.20 31.21 0.75
CA THR A 297 10.85 32.49 1.09
C THR A 297 11.58 32.39 2.43
N GLU A 298 12.50 33.31 2.74
CA GLU A 298 13.20 33.32 4.04
C GLU A 298 12.24 33.41 5.24
N GLU A 299 11.12 34.12 5.08
CA GLU A 299 10.09 34.22 6.12
C GLU A 299 9.35 32.89 6.30
N GLN A 300 9.00 32.23 5.19
CA GLN A 300 8.39 30.89 5.22
C GLN A 300 9.33 29.83 5.76
N PHE A 301 10.64 29.96 5.52
CA PHE A 301 11.65 29.07 6.09
C PHE A 301 11.77 29.25 7.61
N ARG A 302 11.66 30.49 8.11
CA ARG A 302 11.60 30.75 9.57
C ARG A 302 10.29 30.23 10.18
N GLU A 303 9.18 30.38 9.47
CA GLU A 303 7.87 29.80 9.83
C GLU A 303 7.97 28.27 9.93
N GLU A 304 8.59 27.63 8.94
CA GLU A 304 8.84 26.19 8.89
C GLU A 304 9.62 25.71 10.12
N ALA A 305 10.77 26.30 10.38
CA ALA A 305 11.61 25.92 11.52
C ALA A 305 10.86 26.02 12.86
N ALA A 306 10.06 27.08 13.04
CA ALA A 306 9.22 27.25 14.24
C ALA A 306 8.08 26.21 14.30
N TRP A 307 7.44 25.94 13.15
CA TRP A 307 6.36 24.96 13.03
C TRP A 307 6.83 23.54 13.37
N ILE A 308 7.95 23.09 12.78
CA ILE A 308 8.56 21.79 13.06
C ILE A 308 8.95 21.69 14.54
N SER A 309 9.63 22.71 15.06
CA SER A 309 10.06 22.72 16.46
C SER A 309 8.90 22.58 17.44
N ASN A 310 7.79 23.28 17.18
CA ASN A 310 6.61 23.20 18.02
C ASN A 310 5.98 21.81 17.98
N LEU A 311 5.88 21.17 16.82
CA LEU A 311 5.36 19.80 16.69
C LEU A 311 6.22 18.78 17.44
N MET A 312 7.55 18.90 17.36
CA MET A 312 8.47 18.01 18.05
C MET A 312 8.44 18.20 19.58
N LEU A 313 8.32 19.45 20.06
CA LEU A 313 8.19 19.76 21.49
C LEU A 313 6.91 19.21 22.13
N LEU A 314 5.87 18.88 21.34
CA LEU A 314 4.68 18.18 21.86
C LEU A 314 4.99 16.74 22.27
N LYS A 315 5.92 16.09 21.55
CA LYS A 315 6.28 14.68 21.75
C LYS A 315 7.47 14.55 22.71
N LYS A 316 8.40 15.51 22.69
CA LYS A 316 9.61 15.53 23.52
C LYS A 316 9.45 16.34 24.79
N ARG A 317 9.79 15.74 25.93
CA ARG A 317 9.92 16.43 27.22
C ARG A 317 11.29 17.10 27.31
N ILE A 318 11.39 18.35 26.86
CA ILE A 318 12.61 19.16 26.95
C ILE A 318 12.45 20.22 28.05
N GLU A 319 13.50 20.38 28.86
CA GLU A 319 13.55 21.40 29.92
C GLU A 319 13.37 22.82 29.35
N PRO A 320 12.71 23.75 30.07
CA PRO A 320 12.44 25.09 29.55
C PRO A 320 13.66 25.85 29.04
N GLU A 321 14.82 25.67 29.68
CA GLU A 321 16.10 26.34 29.35
C GLU A 321 16.68 25.87 28.00
N LEU A 322 16.40 24.62 27.63
CA LEU A 322 16.94 23.98 26.42
C LEU A 322 16.05 24.17 25.19
N ARG A 323 14.86 24.77 25.34
CA ARG A 323 13.91 24.96 24.24
C ARG A 323 14.44 25.87 23.14
N GLU A 324 15.09 26.97 23.51
CA GLU A 324 15.65 27.90 22.53
C GLU A 324 16.88 27.30 21.80
N PRO A 325 17.85 26.66 22.50
CA PRO A 325 18.88 25.86 21.84
C PRO A 325 18.32 24.78 20.91
N PHE A 326 17.26 24.07 21.33
CA PHE A 326 16.58 23.06 20.52
C PHE A 326 15.99 23.65 19.24
N GLN A 327 15.24 24.76 19.32
CA GLN A 327 14.70 25.45 18.15
C GLN A 327 15.80 25.90 17.17
N ARG A 328 16.92 26.43 17.70
CA ARG A 328 18.08 26.79 16.88
C ARG A 328 18.71 25.59 16.20
N SER A 329 18.78 24.45 16.90
CA SER A 329 19.31 23.19 16.35
C SER A 329 18.43 22.66 15.22
N VAL A 330 17.11 22.63 15.41
CA VAL A 330 16.13 22.24 14.37
C VAL A 330 16.26 23.14 13.13
N ALA A 331 16.33 24.46 13.32
CA ALA A 331 16.48 25.41 12.21
C ALA A 331 17.78 25.17 11.40
N LYS A 332 18.89 24.85 12.08
CA LYS A 332 20.16 24.54 11.42
C LYS A 332 20.14 23.20 10.68
N VAL A 333 19.54 22.16 11.26
CA VAL A 333 19.36 20.89 10.55
C VAL A 333 18.49 21.06 9.31
N LEU A 334 17.41 21.84 9.41
CA LEU A 334 16.56 22.16 8.27
C LEU A 334 17.32 22.93 7.17
N GLU A 335 18.20 23.86 7.54
CA GLU A 335 19.06 24.60 6.60
C GLU A 335 19.96 23.64 5.82
N PHE A 336 20.58 22.68 6.51
CA PHE A 336 21.40 21.63 5.88
C PHE A 336 20.60 20.74 4.92
N LEU A 337 19.38 20.34 5.31
CA LEU A 337 18.52 19.50 4.47
C LEU A 337 18.08 20.25 3.20
N VAL A 338 17.66 21.52 3.33
CA VAL A 338 16.97 22.26 2.25
C VAL A 338 17.92 23.09 1.39
N THR A 339 18.93 23.73 1.99
CA THR A 339 19.86 24.63 1.27
C THR A 339 21.06 23.88 0.74
N ASP A 340 21.67 23.02 1.56
CA ASP A 340 22.91 22.30 1.22
C ASP A 340 22.64 20.94 0.56
N ASP A 341 21.39 20.48 0.54
CA ASP A 341 20.97 19.15 0.07
C ASP A 341 21.75 18.01 0.74
N TRP A 342 22.08 18.15 2.03
CA TRP A 342 22.68 17.08 2.80
C TRP A 342 21.61 16.15 3.35
N GLU A 343 21.81 14.85 3.25
CA GLU A 343 20.87 13.89 3.85
C GLU A 343 21.13 13.67 5.35
N VAL A 344 20.15 13.05 6.00
CA VAL A 344 20.14 12.78 7.44
C VAL A 344 21.41 12.08 7.95
N PRO A 345 21.93 10.98 7.34
CA PRO A 345 23.15 10.35 7.84
C PRO A 345 24.39 11.25 7.78
N PHE A 346 24.52 12.04 6.70
CA PHE A 346 25.62 12.99 6.55
C PHE A 346 25.58 14.06 7.66
N ILE A 347 24.40 14.68 7.86
CA ILE A 347 24.20 15.68 8.91
C ILE A 347 24.51 15.07 10.28
N PHE A 348 24.04 13.85 10.54
CA PHE A 348 24.25 13.19 11.82
C PHE A 348 25.73 12.91 12.10
N GLN A 349 26.51 12.51 11.09
CA GLN A 349 27.92 12.16 11.26
C GLN A 349 28.84 13.38 11.29
N HIS A 350 28.64 14.33 10.37
CA HIS A 350 29.60 15.43 10.08
C HIS A 350 29.14 16.81 10.54
N ARG A 351 27.87 16.96 10.95
CA ARG A 351 27.30 18.22 11.48
C ARG A 351 26.75 18.05 12.90
N LYS A 352 27.21 17.04 13.63
CA LYS A 352 26.76 16.73 15.00
C LYS A 352 26.96 17.82 16.03
N ASP A 353 27.95 18.68 15.84
CA ASP A 353 28.16 19.85 16.69
C ASP A 353 26.95 20.79 16.75
N TYR A 354 26.11 20.82 15.71
CA TYR A 354 24.88 21.63 15.69
C TYR A 354 23.70 20.96 16.42
N MET A 355 23.82 19.68 16.76
CA MET A 355 22.83 18.90 17.51
C MET A 355 23.14 18.80 19.01
N ILE A 356 24.32 19.27 19.42
CA ILE A 356 24.81 19.20 20.79
C ILE A 356 24.87 20.62 21.36
N HIS A 357 24.18 20.85 22.47
CA HIS A 357 24.29 22.10 23.21
C HIS A 357 25.36 21.98 24.29
N ALA A 358 26.46 22.70 24.12
CA ALA A 358 27.56 22.74 25.09
C ALA A 358 27.56 24.07 25.85
N VAL A 359 27.48 24.00 27.18
CA VAL A 359 27.58 25.16 28.08
C VAL A 359 28.84 25.03 28.93
N LYS A 360 29.66 26.11 28.97
CA LYS A 360 30.81 26.21 29.87
C LYS A 360 30.34 26.60 31.27
N ALA A 361 30.37 25.65 32.21
CA ALA A 361 30.11 25.90 33.61
C ALA A 361 31.44 26.20 34.34
N PRO A 362 31.54 27.30 35.12
CA PRO A 362 32.73 27.53 35.93
C PRO A 362 32.91 26.42 36.96
N VAL A 363 34.14 25.94 37.14
CA VAL A 363 34.43 24.94 38.19
C VAL A 363 34.39 25.64 39.54
N GLU A 364 33.43 25.29 40.39
CA GLU A 364 33.37 25.80 41.77
C GLU A 364 34.62 25.34 42.54
N GLY A 365 35.55 26.27 42.80
CA GLY A 365 36.78 26.00 43.55
C GLY A 365 38.08 25.95 42.74
N ALA A 366 38.09 26.37 41.46
CA ALA A 366 39.33 26.58 40.73
C ALA A 366 40.17 27.69 41.41
N GLY A 367 41.15 27.29 42.22
CA GLY A 367 42.16 28.18 42.80
C GLY A 367 43.08 28.76 41.73
N GLU A 368 43.89 29.77 42.09
CA GLU A 368 44.86 30.46 41.23
C GLU A 368 45.99 29.57 40.65
N ASP A 369 45.91 28.24 40.79
CA ASP A 369 46.86 27.31 40.16
C ASP A 369 46.57 27.25 38.65
N GLY A 370 47.36 28.01 37.89
CA GLY A 370 47.16 28.33 36.47
C GLY A 370 47.18 27.19 35.46
N ASP A 371 47.13 25.92 35.87
CA ASP A 371 47.15 24.74 34.99
C ASP A 371 45.80 23.98 34.93
N ALA A 372 44.86 24.22 35.86
CA ALA A 372 43.55 23.56 35.82
C ALA A 372 42.55 24.36 34.97
N SER A 373 41.84 23.68 34.08
CA SER A 373 40.78 24.28 33.25
C SER A 373 39.76 25.00 34.14
N GLN A 374 39.61 26.31 33.94
CA GLN A 374 38.74 27.18 34.74
C GLN A 374 37.24 26.84 34.60
N TYR A 375 36.88 26.01 33.61
CA TYR A 375 35.51 25.67 33.24
C TYR A 375 35.39 24.18 32.92
N THR A 376 34.25 23.59 33.28
CA THR A 376 33.79 22.28 32.80
C THR A 376 32.74 22.48 31.71
N VAL A 377 32.80 21.71 30.64
CA VAL A 377 31.81 21.76 29.56
C VAL A 377 30.71 20.75 29.86
N ARG A 378 29.47 21.21 30.05
CA ARG A 378 28.29 20.35 30.07
C ARG A 378 27.72 20.30 28.66
N ALA A 379 27.70 19.11 28.06
CA ALA A 379 27.18 18.90 26.72
C ALA A 379 25.91 18.06 26.76
N GLU A 380 24.84 18.54 26.13
CA GLU A 380 23.56 17.84 26.04
C GLU A 380 23.17 17.62 24.59
N LYS A 381 22.79 16.38 24.25
CA LYS A 381 22.36 16.00 22.92
C LYS A 381 20.89 16.36 22.73
N LEU A 382 20.61 17.35 21.88
CA LEU A 382 19.26 17.87 21.63
C LEU A 382 18.48 17.03 20.60
N LEU A 383 19.19 16.55 19.57
CA LEU A 383 18.65 15.77 18.46
C LEU A 383 19.42 14.45 18.29
N ASN A 384 18.68 13.40 17.97
CA ASN A 384 19.17 12.07 17.60
C ASN A 384 18.83 11.76 16.13
N MET A 385 19.24 10.59 15.64
CA MET A 385 19.03 10.20 14.25
C MET A 385 17.54 10.17 13.85
N THR A 386 16.68 9.58 14.69
CA THR A 386 15.23 9.54 14.44
C THR A 386 14.62 10.94 14.38
N ASP A 387 15.13 11.88 15.17
CA ASP A 387 14.68 13.27 15.13
C ASP A 387 14.98 13.97 13.81
N LEU A 388 16.13 13.65 13.19
CA LEU A 388 16.51 14.21 11.89
C LEU A 388 15.60 13.70 10.79
N TRP A 389 15.25 12.41 10.81
CA TRP A 389 14.23 11.85 9.91
C TRP A 389 12.86 12.49 10.14
N ASP A 390 12.50 12.75 11.40
CA ASP A 390 11.28 13.50 11.70
C ASP A 390 11.33 14.90 11.11
N ILE A 391 12.43 15.65 11.26
CA ILE A 391 12.56 16.99 10.66
C ILE A 391 12.40 16.90 9.14
N PHE A 392 13.00 15.91 8.48
CA PHE A 392 12.84 15.69 7.04
C PHE A 392 11.40 15.38 6.63
N ASP A 393 10.71 14.50 7.36
CA ASP A 393 9.29 14.19 7.09
C ASP A 393 8.39 15.42 7.33
N HIS A 394 8.71 16.24 8.33
CA HIS A 394 7.97 17.48 8.61
C HIS A 394 8.26 18.58 7.57
N ASP A 395 9.48 18.69 7.02
CA ASP A 395 9.79 19.53 5.86
C ASP A 395 8.86 19.19 4.68
N LEU A 396 8.77 17.92 4.31
CA LEU A 396 7.87 17.48 3.22
C LEU A 396 6.41 17.82 3.50
N LYS A 397 5.95 17.65 4.74
CA LYS A 397 4.58 18.05 5.16
C LYS A 397 4.38 19.56 5.09
N PHE A 398 5.38 20.35 5.49
CA PHE A 398 5.30 21.81 5.43
C PHE A 398 5.30 22.32 3.99
N LYS A 399 6.11 21.74 3.10
CA LYS A 399 6.06 22.06 1.65
C LYS A 399 4.67 21.76 1.06
N ALA A 400 4.05 20.65 1.45
CA ALA A 400 2.67 20.34 1.06
C ALA A 400 1.67 21.41 1.55
N LEU A 401 1.83 21.87 2.80
CA LEU A 401 1.02 22.97 3.36
C LEU A 401 1.22 24.27 2.57
N VAL A 402 2.46 24.64 2.26
CA VAL A 402 2.77 25.86 1.52
C VAL A 402 2.26 25.80 0.08
N GLU A 403 2.41 24.67 -0.61
CA GLU A 403 1.87 24.49 -1.96
C GLU A 403 0.34 24.69 -1.98
N LYS A 404 -0.34 24.04 -1.03
CA LYS A 404 -1.79 24.17 -0.87
C LYS A 404 -2.18 25.61 -0.56
N ARG A 405 -1.52 26.26 0.40
CA ARG A 405 -1.72 27.67 0.76
C ARG A 405 -1.54 28.58 -0.45
N ASN A 406 -0.47 28.41 -1.21
CA ASN A 406 -0.18 29.21 -2.42
C ASN A 406 -1.23 28.99 -3.51
N THR A 407 -1.74 27.77 -3.66
CA THR A 407 -2.80 27.45 -4.63
C THR A 407 -4.12 28.15 -4.26
N ILE A 408 -4.46 28.16 -2.96
CA ILE A 408 -5.63 28.87 -2.44
C ILE A 408 -5.44 30.37 -2.58
N GLN A 409 -4.27 30.91 -2.23
CA GLN A 409 -3.93 32.32 -2.38
C GLN A 409 -4.06 32.78 -3.83
N LYS A 410 -3.48 32.06 -4.80
CA LYS A 410 -3.64 32.36 -6.24
C LYS A 410 -5.10 32.38 -6.67
N THR A 411 -5.90 31.45 -6.16
CA THR A 411 -7.34 31.40 -6.44
C THR A 411 -8.05 32.63 -5.89
N TYR A 412 -7.70 33.04 -4.66
CA TYR A 412 -8.22 34.25 -4.04
C TYR A 412 -7.76 35.53 -4.76
N ASP A 413 -6.48 35.67 -5.09
CA ASP A 413 -5.94 36.81 -5.84
C ASP A 413 -6.63 36.97 -7.22
N ASN A 414 -6.95 35.85 -7.89
CA ASN A 414 -7.74 35.86 -9.12
C ASN A 414 -9.17 36.36 -8.88
N LEU A 415 -9.79 36.00 -7.74
CA LEU A 415 -11.10 36.55 -7.34
C LEU A 415 -11.01 38.05 -7.05
N GLN A 416 -9.96 38.50 -6.37
CA GLN A 416 -9.74 39.92 -6.07
C GLN A 416 -9.54 40.72 -7.35
N SER A 417 -8.71 40.24 -8.28
CA SER A 417 -8.38 40.96 -9.52
C SER A 417 -9.53 41.01 -10.54
N LEU A 418 -10.25 39.90 -10.72
CA LEU A 418 -11.32 39.82 -11.73
C LEU A 418 -12.67 40.34 -11.24
N PHE A 419 -12.95 40.21 -9.94
CA PHE A 419 -14.27 40.51 -9.37
C PHE A 419 -14.24 41.54 -8.24
N ASN A 420 -13.07 42.09 -7.88
CA ASN A 420 -12.89 43.07 -6.80
C ASN A 420 -13.47 42.58 -5.46
N VAL A 421 -13.25 41.29 -5.17
CA VAL A 421 -13.63 40.64 -3.91
C VAL A 421 -12.64 41.01 -2.81
N SER A 422 -13.13 41.30 -1.61
CA SER A 422 -12.33 41.35 -0.38
C SER A 422 -13.14 40.68 0.73
N ASP A 423 -12.54 39.66 1.34
CA ASP A 423 -13.11 38.81 2.37
C ASP A 423 -12.16 38.79 3.57
N SER A 424 -12.59 39.42 4.67
CA SER A 424 -11.80 39.49 5.90
C SER A 424 -11.53 38.11 6.50
N VAL A 425 -12.43 37.13 6.33
CA VAL A 425 -12.27 35.78 6.88
C VAL A 425 -11.16 35.04 6.14
N VAL A 426 -11.11 35.15 4.81
CA VAL A 426 -10.02 34.54 4.01
C VAL A 426 -8.70 35.23 4.32
N GLU A 427 -8.68 36.56 4.36
CA GLU A 427 -7.48 37.36 4.63
C GLU A 427 -6.91 37.10 6.04
N GLU A 428 -7.75 36.77 7.02
CA GLU A 428 -7.36 36.40 8.39
C GLU A 428 -6.94 34.91 8.50
N MET A 429 -7.76 33.99 7.99
CA MET A 429 -7.61 32.55 8.26
C MET A 429 -6.58 31.86 7.37
N LEU A 430 -6.41 32.31 6.12
CA LEU A 430 -5.46 31.69 5.19
C LEU A 430 -4.00 31.75 5.67
N PRO A 431 -3.47 32.89 6.16
CA PRO A 431 -2.12 32.93 6.73
C PRO A 431 -2.03 32.28 8.12
N ALA A 432 -3.12 32.20 8.88
CA ALA A 432 -3.15 31.61 10.22
C ALA A 432 -3.27 30.08 10.24
N ALA A 433 -3.63 29.45 9.10
CA ALA A 433 -3.80 28.00 8.99
C ALA A 433 -2.46 27.26 9.09
N VAL A 434 -2.35 26.34 10.06
CA VAL A 434 -1.13 25.55 10.34
C VAL A 434 -1.27 24.07 10.03
N THR A 435 -2.47 23.62 9.67
CA THR A 435 -2.78 22.22 9.31
C THR A 435 -3.44 22.11 7.94
N MET A 436 -3.34 20.93 7.32
CA MET A 436 -3.94 20.67 6.00
C MET A 436 -5.47 20.78 6.05
N GLU A 437 -6.08 20.40 7.18
CA GLU A 437 -7.51 20.51 7.40
C GLU A 437 -7.97 21.97 7.44
N GLU A 438 -7.24 22.86 8.11
CA GLU A 438 -7.57 24.30 8.15
C GLU A 438 -7.44 24.95 6.76
N LEU A 439 -6.43 24.57 5.97
CA LEU A 439 -6.32 25.03 4.59
C LEU A 439 -7.46 24.50 3.72
N GLN A 440 -7.85 23.24 3.90
CA GLN A 440 -9.01 22.67 3.20
C GLN A 440 -10.31 23.38 3.61
N ASP A 441 -10.48 23.75 4.87
CA ASP A 441 -11.63 24.51 5.35
C ASP A 441 -11.72 25.89 4.68
N VAL A 442 -10.59 26.60 4.55
CA VAL A 442 -10.54 27.89 3.84
C VAL A 442 -10.85 27.72 2.36
N GLN A 443 -10.33 26.66 1.73
CA GLN A 443 -10.66 26.34 0.34
C GLN A 443 -12.16 26.06 0.15
N ASP A 444 -12.75 25.23 1.00
CA ASP A 444 -14.18 24.91 0.98
C ASP A 444 -15.04 26.16 1.17
N TYR A 445 -14.64 27.04 2.09
CA TYR A 445 -15.29 28.33 2.33
C TYR A 445 -15.24 29.21 1.08
N ILE A 446 -14.09 29.35 0.42
CA ILE A 446 -13.95 30.13 -0.83
C ILE A 446 -14.84 29.52 -1.93
N HIS A 447 -14.82 28.20 -2.10
CA HIS A 447 -15.68 27.52 -3.07
C HIS A 447 -17.17 27.72 -2.78
N PHE A 448 -17.56 27.76 -1.51
CA PHE A 448 -18.95 27.98 -1.10
C PHE A 448 -19.40 29.43 -1.26
N GLN A 449 -18.58 30.41 -0.86
CA GLN A 449 -18.92 31.84 -0.92
C GLN A 449 -18.85 32.40 -2.34
N TYR A 450 -17.87 31.95 -3.14
CA TYR A 450 -17.56 32.51 -4.46
C TYR A 450 -17.78 31.52 -5.60
N ALA A 451 -18.67 30.53 -5.43
CA ALA A 451 -18.97 29.50 -6.43
C ALA A 451 -19.28 30.08 -7.82
N SER A 452 -20.09 31.14 -7.91
CA SER A 452 -20.44 31.80 -9.18
C SER A 452 -19.22 32.45 -9.86
N GLN A 453 -18.42 33.19 -9.09
CA GLN A 453 -17.24 33.90 -9.58
C GLN A 453 -16.15 32.92 -10.00
N LEU A 454 -15.98 31.81 -9.26
CA LEU A 454 -15.06 30.74 -9.64
C LEU A 454 -15.49 30.05 -10.93
N ARG A 455 -16.80 29.81 -11.14
CA ARG A 455 -17.30 29.28 -12.41
C ARG A 455 -17.05 30.26 -13.55
N ASP A 456 -17.37 31.53 -13.37
CA ASP A 456 -17.11 32.56 -14.37
C ASP A 456 -15.62 32.67 -14.70
N MET A 457 -14.74 32.59 -13.69
CA MET A 457 -13.29 32.57 -13.86
C MET A 457 -12.83 31.37 -14.70
N THR A 458 -13.35 30.17 -14.43
CA THR A 458 -13.00 28.96 -15.21
C THR A 458 -13.47 29.05 -16.66
N LEU A 459 -14.62 29.69 -16.90
CA LEU A 459 -15.12 29.96 -18.26
C LEU A 459 -14.23 30.98 -18.99
N MET A 460 -13.83 32.06 -18.31
CA MET A 460 -12.92 33.06 -18.89
C MET A 460 -11.56 32.47 -19.26
N ASN A 461 -10.98 31.60 -18.43
CA ASN A 461 -9.70 30.95 -18.73
C ASN A 461 -9.78 29.97 -19.91
N SER A 462 -10.97 29.39 -20.17
CA SER A 462 -11.18 28.48 -21.29
C SER A 462 -11.22 29.22 -22.64
N ASP A 463 -11.77 30.44 -22.67
CA ASP A 463 -11.84 31.28 -23.88
C ASP A 463 -10.45 31.73 -24.37
N VAL A 464 -9.43 31.82 -23.50
CA VAL A 464 -8.06 32.23 -23.86
C VAL A 464 -7.29 31.12 -24.58
N ASN A 465 -7.57 29.85 -24.27
CA ASN A 465 -6.87 28.69 -24.85
C ASN A 465 -7.51 28.16 -26.16
N GLY A 466 -8.40 28.93 -26.80
CA GLY A 466 -8.95 28.60 -28.11
C GLY A 466 -10.04 27.51 -28.14
N GLU A 467 -10.41 26.93 -26.99
CA GLU A 467 -11.56 26.04 -26.90
C GLU A 467 -12.84 26.86 -26.75
N THR A 468 -13.52 27.12 -27.87
CA THR A 468 -14.84 27.78 -27.90
C THR A 468 -15.93 26.87 -27.30
N HIS A 469 -16.01 26.81 -25.99
CA HIS A 469 -17.20 26.31 -25.31
C HIS A 469 -18.24 27.43 -25.24
N ARG A 470 -19.24 27.36 -26.13
CA ARG A 470 -20.44 28.20 -26.10
C ARG A 470 -20.97 28.27 -24.67
N ARG A 471 -21.22 29.49 -24.16
CA ARG A 471 -21.93 29.79 -22.90
C ARG A 471 -23.27 29.03 -22.87
N LYS A 472 -23.29 27.80 -22.38
CA LYS A 472 -24.52 27.17 -21.91
C LYS A 472 -24.80 27.75 -20.52
N ALA A 473 -26.00 28.27 -20.31
CA ALA A 473 -26.43 28.74 -19.00
C ALA A 473 -26.39 27.56 -18.03
N SER A 474 -25.32 27.45 -17.23
CA SER A 474 -25.23 26.48 -16.15
C SER A 474 -26.17 26.90 -15.04
N SER A 475 -27.04 26.00 -14.61
CA SER A 475 -28.02 26.18 -13.54
C SER A 475 -27.37 26.75 -12.27
N LYS A 476 -28.04 27.70 -11.62
CA LYS A 476 -27.59 28.25 -10.33
C LYS A 476 -27.92 27.25 -9.23
N THR A 477 -26.96 26.98 -8.34
CA THR A 477 -27.18 26.11 -7.18
C THR A 477 -28.26 26.68 -6.26
N PHE A 478 -28.89 25.83 -5.44
CA PHE A 478 -29.93 26.26 -4.48
C PHE A 478 -29.46 27.46 -3.63
N PHE A 479 -28.28 27.38 -3.04
CA PHE A 479 -27.73 28.45 -2.18
C PHE A 479 -27.42 29.73 -2.96
N GLU A 480 -26.99 29.65 -4.21
CA GLU A 480 -26.83 30.83 -5.06
C GLU A 480 -28.16 31.48 -5.45
N ARG A 481 -29.23 30.69 -5.63
CA ARG A 481 -30.58 31.23 -5.81
C ARG A 481 -31.03 31.97 -4.55
N VAL A 482 -30.78 31.41 -3.37
CA VAL A 482 -31.07 32.11 -2.10
C VAL A 482 -30.28 33.41 -1.98
N ARG A 483 -28.95 33.39 -2.20
CA ARG A 483 -28.07 34.58 -2.10
C ARG A 483 -28.40 35.69 -3.10
N ASN A 484 -28.77 35.32 -4.33
CA ASN A 484 -29.13 36.29 -5.38
C ASN A 484 -30.62 36.69 -5.33
N GLY A 485 -31.45 35.96 -4.59
CA GLY A 485 -32.87 36.20 -4.43
C GLY A 485 -33.19 37.11 -3.25
N LYS A 486 -34.48 37.39 -3.04
CA LYS A 486 -34.93 38.22 -1.91
C LYS A 486 -34.76 37.51 -0.56
N ALA A 487 -34.80 36.17 -0.55
CA ALA A 487 -34.67 35.36 0.65
C ALA A 487 -33.37 35.61 1.45
N TYR A 488 -32.30 36.08 0.81
CA TYR A 488 -31.07 36.48 1.51
C TYR A 488 -31.27 37.63 2.50
N GLY A 489 -32.27 38.49 2.28
CA GLY A 489 -32.65 39.52 3.24
C GLY A 489 -33.06 38.95 4.60
N LEU A 490 -33.71 37.78 4.60
CA LEU A 490 -34.06 37.06 5.83
C LEU A 490 -32.85 36.39 6.49
N VAL A 491 -31.85 35.94 5.72
CA VAL A 491 -30.58 35.41 6.25
C VAL A 491 -29.82 36.49 7.02
N ARG A 492 -29.79 37.71 6.52
CA ARG A 492 -29.19 38.85 7.24
C ARG A 492 -29.97 39.23 8.50
N ALA A 493 -31.28 38.99 8.51
CA ALA A 493 -32.14 39.32 9.64
C ALA A 493 -31.95 38.42 10.86
N PHE A 494 -31.18 37.32 10.76
CA PHE A 494 -30.74 36.58 11.95
C PHE A 494 -29.91 37.44 12.91
N GLY A 495 -29.33 38.55 12.45
CA GLY A 495 -28.72 39.58 13.31
C GLY A 495 -27.31 39.28 13.79
N ILE A 496 -26.73 38.16 13.39
CA ILE A 496 -25.34 37.78 13.63
C ILE A 496 -24.83 37.00 12.40
N THR A 497 -23.60 37.25 11.98
CA THR A 497 -22.99 36.51 10.87
C THR A 497 -22.42 35.18 11.36
N ALA A 498 -22.28 34.19 10.47
CA ALA A 498 -21.67 32.90 10.82
C ALA A 498 -20.24 33.06 11.36
N ASP A 499 -19.47 34.04 10.85
CA ASP A 499 -18.13 34.37 11.33
C ASP A 499 -18.16 35.02 12.73
N ALA A 500 -19.06 35.98 12.96
CA ALA A 500 -19.21 36.62 14.28
C ALA A 500 -19.63 35.62 15.37
N PHE A 501 -20.54 34.70 15.03
CA PHE A 501 -20.91 33.59 15.90
C PHE A 501 -19.70 32.68 16.19
N ALA A 502 -18.93 32.34 15.16
CA ALA A 502 -17.73 31.51 15.33
C ALA A 502 -16.65 32.16 16.17
N GLN A 503 -16.49 33.48 16.03
CA GLN A 503 -15.60 34.28 16.84
C GLN A 503 -16.02 34.29 18.32
N ASN A 504 -17.32 34.42 18.60
CA ASN A 504 -17.87 34.29 19.95
C ASN A 504 -17.57 32.88 20.53
N ALA A 505 -17.79 31.83 19.74
CA ALA A 505 -17.54 30.44 20.15
C ALA A 505 -16.05 30.13 20.41
N LEU A 506 -15.13 30.72 19.64
CA LEU A 506 -13.69 30.66 19.90
C LEU A 506 -13.25 31.53 21.10
N LYS A 507 -14.12 32.42 21.58
CA LYS A 507 -13.81 33.46 22.58
C LYS A 507 -12.66 34.37 22.14
N GLU A 508 -12.54 34.62 20.84
CA GLU A 508 -11.48 35.43 20.25
C GLU A 508 -11.97 36.87 20.03
N GLY A 509 -11.27 37.87 20.59
CA GLY A 509 -11.62 39.28 20.39
C GLY A 509 -12.84 39.76 21.18
N ARG A 510 -13.53 40.79 20.66
CA ARG A 510 -14.71 41.37 21.34
C ARG A 510 -15.97 40.60 20.95
N ARG A 511 -16.73 40.14 21.96
CA ARG A 511 -18.04 39.49 21.75
C ARG A 511 -18.93 40.39 20.88
N GLN A 512 -19.43 39.84 19.79
CA GLN A 512 -20.41 40.49 18.92
C GLN A 512 -21.81 40.09 19.39
N TYR A 513 -22.63 41.08 19.71
CA TYR A 513 -23.98 40.84 20.20
C TYR A 513 -24.96 40.72 19.02
N THR A 514 -25.90 39.79 19.13
CA THR A 514 -26.93 39.57 18.13
C THR A 514 -27.98 40.68 18.16
N GLU A 515 -28.30 41.25 17.00
CA GLU A 515 -29.33 42.29 16.84
C GLU A 515 -30.69 41.68 16.47
N ASP A 516 -31.76 42.10 17.14
CA ASP A 516 -33.12 41.62 16.82
C ASP A 516 -33.85 42.57 15.88
N PRO A 517 -34.46 42.06 14.78
CA PRO A 517 -35.38 42.82 13.96
C PRO A 517 -36.63 43.28 14.73
N ALA A 518 -37.31 44.31 14.20
CA ALA A 518 -38.53 44.84 14.79
C ALA A 518 -39.80 44.00 14.50
N GLU A 519 -39.72 43.07 13.55
CA GLU A 519 -40.81 42.21 13.10
C GLU A 519 -40.50 40.75 13.43
N ARG A 520 -41.53 39.91 13.56
CA ARG A 520 -41.35 38.47 13.78
C ARG A 520 -40.77 37.79 12.52
N PRO A 521 -40.05 36.66 12.64
CA PRO A 521 -39.48 35.96 11.49
C PRO A 521 -40.51 35.64 10.40
N GLU A 522 -41.73 35.27 10.77
CA GLU A 522 -42.81 34.92 9.84
C GLU A 522 -43.34 36.14 9.06
N GLU A 523 -43.54 37.25 9.77
CA GLU A 523 -44.01 38.52 9.19
C GLU A 523 -42.97 39.10 8.24
N MET A 524 -41.69 39.03 8.62
CA MET A 524 -40.59 39.50 7.79
C MET A 524 -40.40 38.65 6.53
N ALA A 525 -40.67 37.33 6.63
CA ALA A 525 -40.55 36.41 5.51
C ALA A 525 -41.59 36.64 4.40
N ASP A 526 -42.80 37.08 4.73
CA ASP A 526 -43.81 37.49 3.74
C ASP A 526 -43.27 38.58 2.79
N GLY A 527 -42.42 39.48 3.31
CA GLY A 527 -41.79 40.55 2.53
C GLY A 527 -40.74 40.08 1.52
N PHE A 528 -40.24 38.84 1.64
CA PHE A 528 -39.15 38.30 0.82
C PHE A 528 -39.60 37.23 -0.19
N VAL A 529 -40.91 37.03 -0.38
CA VAL A 529 -41.47 36.14 -1.41
C VAL A 529 -41.12 36.67 -2.83
N ASP A 530 -40.70 35.77 -3.71
CA ASP A 530 -40.33 36.06 -5.11
C ASP A 530 -40.67 34.89 -6.05
N ASN A 531 -40.18 34.94 -7.30
CA ASN A 531 -40.43 33.88 -8.29
C ASN A 531 -39.72 32.56 -7.94
N ASP A 532 -38.63 32.62 -7.18
CA ASP A 532 -37.86 31.44 -6.79
C ASP A 532 -38.47 30.78 -5.53
N PHE A 533 -39.06 31.58 -4.62
CA PHE A 533 -39.67 31.13 -3.38
C PHE A 533 -41.12 31.62 -3.24
N SER A 534 -42.09 30.74 -3.46
CA SER A 534 -43.52 31.05 -3.64
C SER A 534 -44.31 31.42 -2.37
N ASN A 535 -43.81 31.11 -1.18
CA ASN A 535 -44.49 31.39 0.09
C ASN A 535 -43.49 31.67 1.23
N ALA A 536 -43.95 32.33 2.31
CA ALA A 536 -43.09 32.70 3.44
C ALA A 536 -42.42 31.49 4.13
N SER A 537 -43.10 30.34 4.23
CA SER A 537 -42.50 29.13 4.79
C SER A 537 -41.29 28.63 3.97
N HIS A 538 -41.36 28.71 2.64
CA HIS A 538 -40.25 28.34 1.76
C HIS A 538 -39.09 29.33 1.90
N VAL A 539 -39.39 30.62 2.04
CA VAL A 539 -38.39 31.66 2.32
C VAL A 539 -37.69 31.39 3.65
N ILE A 540 -38.43 31.10 4.73
CA ILE A 540 -37.85 30.76 6.05
C ILE A 540 -36.99 29.51 5.96
N LYS A 541 -37.50 28.43 5.34
CA LYS A 541 -36.74 27.18 5.18
C LYS A 541 -35.47 27.40 4.38
N ALA A 542 -35.53 28.16 3.30
CA ALA A 542 -34.38 28.50 2.47
C ALA A 542 -33.36 29.37 3.22
N ALA A 543 -33.83 30.37 3.97
CA ALA A 543 -32.97 31.23 4.78
C ALA A 543 -32.29 30.46 5.93
N LYS A 544 -33.05 29.64 6.66
CA LYS A 544 -32.50 28.75 7.70
C LYS A 544 -31.47 27.78 7.12
N SER A 545 -31.77 27.18 5.96
CA SER A 545 -30.86 26.24 5.31
C SER A 545 -29.57 26.91 4.85
N LEU A 546 -29.64 28.12 4.26
CA LEU A 546 -28.45 28.86 3.85
C LEU A 546 -27.62 29.31 5.07
N PHE A 547 -28.26 29.85 6.11
CA PHE A 547 -27.52 30.30 7.30
C PHE A 547 -26.86 29.12 8.04
N ALA A 548 -27.55 27.97 8.12
CA ALA A 548 -26.95 26.74 8.64
C ALA A 548 -25.74 26.31 7.81
N GLU A 549 -25.83 26.39 6.47
CA GLU A 549 -24.72 26.07 5.58
C GLU A 549 -23.55 27.06 5.73
N GLU A 550 -23.81 28.35 5.96
CA GLU A 550 -22.79 29.36 6.25
C GLU A 550 -22.03 29.05 7.55
N ILE A 551 -22.72 28.55 8.58
CA ILE A 551 -22.08 28.08 9.83
C ILE A 551 -21.24 26.82 9.57
N VAL A 552 -21.74 25.85 8.80
CA VAL A 552 -21.03 24.61 8.47
C VAL A 552 -19.76 24.87 7.64
N MET A 553 -19.82 25.85 6.74
CA MET A 553 -18.71 26.23 5.87
C MET A 553 -17.75 27.23 6.51
N SER A 554 -18.03 27.73 7.73
CA SER A 554 -17.14 28.65 8.44
C SER A 554 -15.87 27.94 8.90
N PRO A 555 -14.66 28.37 8.46
CA PRO A 555 -13.40 27.78 8.91
C PRO A 555 -13.20 27.90 10.43
N LYS A 556 -13.62 29.02 11.03
CA LYS A 556 -13.59 29.24 12.49
C LYS A 556 -14.49 28.25 13.22
N MET A 557 -15.72 28.00 12.74
CA MET A 557 -16.59 27.00 13.36
C MET A 557 -16.01 25.59 13.24
N ARG A 558 -15.50 25.21 12.07
CA ARG A 558 -14.87 23.89 11.89
C ARG A 558 -13.69 23.71 12.84
N LYS A 559 -12.89 24.76 13.07
CA LYS A 559 -11.82 24.78 14.08
C LYS A 559 -12.35 24.56 15.50
N VAL A 560 -13.43 25.24 15.92
CA VAL A 560 -14.08 25.03 17.22
C VAL A 560 -14.49 23.57 17.39
N ILE A 561 -15.23 23.04 16.42
CA ILE A 561 -15.77 21.67 16.49
C ILE A 561 -14.63 20.65 16.50
N ARG A 562 -13.63 20.79 15.63
CA ARG A 562 -12.46 19.90 15.58
C ARG A 562 -11.68 19.89 16.89
N GLN A 563 -11.39 21.05 17.49
CA GLN A 563 -10.69 21.12 18.78
C GLN A 563 -11.50 20.44 19.88
N ALA A 564 -12.82 20.66 19.90
CA ALA A 564 -13.70 20.05 20.87
C ALA A 564 -13.80 18.52 20.69
N TYR A 565 -13.73 18.01 19.45
CA TYR A 565 -13.64 16.59 19.12
C TYR A 565 -12.35 15.94 19.63
N TYR A 566 -11.19 16.59 19.48
CA TYR A 566 -9.95 16.01 20.01
C TYR A 566 -9.89 16.00 21.55
N MET A 567 -10.61 16.91 22.21
CA MET A 567 -10.67 16.98 23.68
C MET A 567 -11.72 16.04 24.29
N ASN A 568 -12.85 15.83 23.61
CA ASN A 568 -13.99 15.04 24.12
C ASN A 568 -14.33 13.89 23.17
N GLY A 569 -13.35 13.39 22.42
CA GLY A 569 -13.54 12.31 21.45
C GLY A 569 -13.41 10.96 22.12
N ALA A 570 -14.36 10.06 21.85
CA ALA A 570 -14.30 8.68 22.28
C ALA A 570 -14.57 7.73 21.10
N VAL A 571 -13.98 6.54 21.13
CA VAL A 571 -14.18 5.48 20.14
C VAL A 571 -15.00 4.36 20.77
N ASP A 572 -16.06 3.95 20.07
CA ASP A 572 -16.91 2.81 20.42
C ASP A 572 -16.90 1.79 19.28
N CYS A 573 -16.98 0.50 19.62
CA CYS A 573 -16.96 -0.59 18.66
C CYS A 573 -18.23 -1.45 18.75
N PHE A 574 -19.14 -1.34 17.78
CA PHE A 574 -20.40 -2.08 17.79
C PHE A 574 -20.31 -3.35 16.96
N ARG A 575 -20.73 -4.50 17.51
CA ARG A 575 -20.80 -5.74 16.73
C ARG A 575 -21.88 -5.69 15.64
N THR A 576 -21.57 -6.14 14.43
CA THR A 576 -22.59 -6.38 13.39
C THR A 576 -23.29 -7.72 13.61
N GLU A 577 -24.33 -8.03 12.83
CA GLU A 577 -24.92 -9.38 12.83
C GLU A 577 -23.92 -10.46 12.40
N LYS A 578 -23.03 -10.12 11.45
CA LYS A 578 -21.94 -11.00 11.01
C LYS A 578 -20.92 -11.18 12.12
N GLY A 579 -20.56 -10.11 12.82
CA GLY A 579 -19.68 -10.14 14.00
C GLY A 579 -20.23 -10.98 15.15
N LEU A 580 -21.53 -10.92 15.42
CA LEU A 580 -22.17 -11.77 16.44
C LEU A 580 -21.96 -13.26 16.16
N ARG A 581 -22.02 -13.66 14.88
CA ARG A 581 -21.91 -15.07 14.47
C ARG A 581 -20.46 -15.55 14.36
N ARG A 582 -19.51 -14.68 13.96
CA ARG A 582 -18.11 -15.06 13.70
C ARG A 582 -17.15 -14.76 14.85
N ILE A 583 -17.40 -13.71 15.63
CA ILE A 583 -16.55 -13.33 16.75
C ILE A 583 -17.04 -14.08 17.99
N ASP A 584 -16.50 -15.27 18.21
CA ASP A 584 -16.62 -16.02 19.46
C ASP A 584 -15.60 -15.54 20.51
N GLU A 585 -15.60 -16.15 21.70
CA GLU A 585 -14.69 -15.79 22.80
C GLU A 585 -13.21 -16.09 22.50
N GLN A 586 -12.91 -16.89 21.46
CA GLN A 586 -11.55 -17.24 21.04
C GLN A 586 -11.07 -16.39 19.86
N HIS A 587 -11.97 -15.69 19.18
CA HIS A 587 -11.66 -14.85 18.04
C HIS A 587 -10.75 -13.67 18.45
N PRO A 588 -9.71 -13.31 17.67
CA PRO A 588 -8.81 -12.20 18.00
C PRO A 588 -9.52 -10.84 18.20
N TYR A 589 -10.63 -10.62 17.50
CA TYR A 589 -11.47 -9.42 17.62
C TYR A 589 -12.41 -9.41 18.82
N TYR A 590 -12.46 -10.50 19.62
CA TYR A 590 -13.30 -10.52 20.82
C TYR A 590 -12.91 -9.42 21.80
N GLU A 591 -11.61 -9.12 21.92
CA GLU A 591 -11.04 -8.11 22.81
C GLU A 591 -11.72 -6.74 22.69
N PHE A 592 -12.21 -6.37 21.51
CA PHE A 592 -12.85 -5.07 21.29
C PHE A 592 -14.31 -5.14 20.83
N LYS A 593 -14.89 -6.34 20.75
CA LYS A 593 -16.26 -6.57 20.26
C LYS A 593 -17.33 -5.73 20.99
N TYR A 594 -17.09 -5.45 22.27
CA TYR A 594 -17.97 -4.70 23.17
C TYR A 594 -17.29 -3.48 23.78
N LEU A 595 -16.15 -3.06 23.23
CA LEU A 595 -15.39 -1.94 23.77
C LEU A 595 -16.11 -0.63 23.53
N ARG A 596 -16.14 0.20 24.57
CA ARG A 596 -16.81 1.51 24.62
C ARG A 596 -15.86 2.52 25.24
N ASN A 597 -16.16 3.79 25.00
CA ASN A 597 -15.61 4.90 25.76
C ASN A 597 -14.08 4.99 25.73
N GLN A 598 -13.46 4.59 24.61
CA GLN A 598 -12.00 4.65 24.48
C GLN A 598 -11.60 6.07 24.10
N GLN A 599 -10.91 6.78 25.00
CA GLN A 599 -10.50 8.15 24.72
C GLN A 599 -9.43 8.16 23.63
N LEU A 600 -9.33 9.26 22.87
CA LEU A 600 -8.31 9.39 21.82
C LEU A 600 -6.87 9.28 22.38
N SER A 601 -6.68 9.66 23.64
CA SER A 601 -5.43 9.48 24.40
C SER A 601 -5.10 8.00 24.65
N ASP A 602 -6.10 7.16 24.92
CA ASP A 602 -5.93 5.72 25.13
C ASP A 602 -5.63 5.02 23.81
N ILE A 603 -6.31 5.42 22.73
CA ILE A 603 -6.03 4.96 21.38
C ILE A 603 -4.58 5.31 20.97
N ALA A 604 -4.11 6.52 21.29
CA ALA A 604 -2.72 6.91 21.02
C ALA A 604 -1.67 6.07 21.76
N ARG A 605 -2.05 5.42 22.88
CA ARG A 605 -1.19 4.47 23.61
C ARG A 605 -1.28 3.04 23.07
N ARG A 606 -2.37 2.68 22.38
CA ARG A 606 -2.60 1.36 21.78
C ARG A 606 -3.02 1.49 20.31
N PRO A 607 -2.14 2.00 19.42
CA PRO A 607 -2.50 2.26 18.02
C PRO A 607 -2.92 0.99 17.27
N GLU A 608 -2.29 -0.15 17.59
CA GLU A 608 -2.65 -1.43 16.99
C GLU A 608 -4.11 -1.82 17.26
N LEU A 609 -4.62 -1.54 18.47
CA LEU A 609 -6.01 -1.85 18.83
C LEU A 609 -6.97 -1.14 17.88
N TYR A 610 -6.75 0.15 17.63
CA TYR A 610 -7.58 0.93 16.72
C TYR A 610 -7.50 0.44 15.27
N LEU A 611 -6.30 0.11 14.78
CA LEU A 611 -6.15 -0.44 13.43
C LEU A 611 -6.84 -1.81 13.29
N ARG A 612 -6.83 -2.67 14.32
CA ARG A 612 -7.58 -3.93 14.33
C ARG A 612 -9.09 -3.68 14.30
N MET A 613 -9.58 -2.67 15.02
CA MET A 613 -11.00 -2.28 14.97
C MET A 613 -11.40 -1.88 13.54
N LEU A 614 -10.59 -1.06 12.87
CA LEU A 614 -10.86 -0.64 11.48
C LEU A 614 -10.80 -1.80 10.49
N LYS A 615 -9.85 -2.74 10.64
CA LYS A 615 -9.82 -3.95 9.81
C LYS A 615 -11.06 -4.83 10.02
N ALA A 616 -11.50 -4.98 11.26
CA ALA A 616 -12.73 -5.70 11.57
C ALA A 616 -13.99 -5.00 11.01
N GLU A 617 -13.96 -3.67 10.88
CA GLU A 617 -15.00 -2.89 10.20
C GLU A 617 -14.98 -3.10 8.68
N GLU A 618 -13.79 -3.12 8.07
CA GLU A 618 -13.61 -3.45 6.64
C GLU A 618 -14.12 -4.87 6.31
N GLU A 619 -13.90 -5.83 7.20
CA GLU A 619 -14.45 -7.20 7.08
C GLU A 619 -15.96 -7.30 7.37
N GLY A 620 -16.60 -6.20 7.79
CA GLY A 620 -18.01 -6.10 8.12
C GLY A 620 -18.41 -6.84 9.40
N LEU A 621 -17.47 -7.06 10.33
CA LEU A 621 -17.71 -7.74 11.61
C LEU A 621 -18.09 -6.77 12.73
N VAL A 622 -17.55 -5.56 12.70
CA VAL A 622 -17.87 -4.50 13.67
C VAL A 622 -18.14 -3.19 12.93
N GLU A 623 -18.66 -2.21 13.65
CA GLU A 623 -18.85 -0.83 13.22
C GLU A 623 -18.13 0.07 14.23
N VAL A 624 -17.15 0.84 13.76
CA VAL A 624 -16.31 1.68 14.62
C VAL A 624 -16.83 3.11 14.56
N LYS A 625 -17.34 3.60 15.67
CA LYS A 625 -17.87 4.96 15.78
C LYS A 625 -16.94 5.81 16.62
N VAL A 626 -16.42 6.87 16.02
CA VAL A 626 -15.90 8.00 16.79
C VAL A 626 -17.13 8.78 17.25
N ARG A 627 -17.18 9.22 18.50
CA ARG A 627 -18.26 10.07 19.03
C ARG A 627 -17.70 11.24 19.78
N PHE A 628 -18.51 12.30 19.87
CA PHE A 628 -18.26 13.42 20.74
C PHE A 628 -18.98 13.19 22.07
N GLU A 629 -18.24 13.08 23.17
CA GLU A 629 -18.80 12.94 24.51
C GLU A 629 -19.53 14.21 24.97
N ASN A 630 -20.74 14.06 25.51
CA ASN A 630 -21.54 15.19 25.97
C ASN A 630 -21.78 16.27 24.89
N PHE A 631 -21.99 15.86 23.63
CA PHE A 631 -22.25 16.77 22.52
C PHE A 631 -23.46 17.69 22.77
N ASP A 632 -24.49 17.20 23.47
CA ASP A 632 -25.65 18.02 23.84
C ASP A 632 -25.28 19.15 24.81
N GLN A 633 -24.39 18.91 25.78
CA GLN A 633 -23.91 19.96 26.68
C GLN A 633 -23.01 20.95 25.93
N PHE A 634 -22.21 20.46 24.99
CA PHE A 634 -21.45 21.32 24.09
C PHE A 634 -22.37 22.20 23.23
N ARG A 635 -23.44 21.63 22.67
CA ARG A 635 -24.47 22.35 21.93
C ARG A 635 -25.17 23.42 22.79
N GLN A 636 -25.57 23.07 24.00
CA GLN A 636 -26.18 24.00 24.95
C GLN A 636 -25.25 25.16 25.31
N ARG A 637 -23.94 24.93 25.39
CA ARG A 637 -22.93 25.98 25.62
C ARG A 637 -22.81 26.98 24.47
N LEU A 638 -23.22 26.63 23.25
CA LEU A 638 -23.17 27.51 22.09
C LEU A 638 -24.45 28.34 21.89
N TYR A 639 -25.57 27.98 22.53
CA TYR A 639 -26.81 28.76 22.42
C TYR A 639 -26.66 30.23 22.85
N PRO A 640 -25.99 30.56 23.97
CA PRO A 640 -25.76 31.95 24.37
C PRO A 640 -24.86 32.75 23.41
N ASP A 641 -24.10 32.07 22.53
CA ASP A 641 -23.18 32.74 21.60
C ASP A 641 -23.87 33.21 20.31
N ILE A 642 -25.04 32.64 19.98
CA ILE A 642 -25.87 33.03 18.81
C ILE A 642 -27.11 33.83 19.19
N GLU A 643 -27.65 33.64 20.39
CA GLU A 643 -28.87 34.29 20.86
C GLU A 643 -28.67 35.77 21.23
N SER A 644 -29.75 36.54 21.15
CA SER A 644 -29.77 37.88 21.74
C SER A 644 -30.10 37.82 23.23
N ASP A 645 -29.53 38.73 24.00
CA ASP A 645 -29.80 38.89 25.44
C ASP A 645 -31.14 39.63 25.70
N ASN A 646 -31.96 39.88 24.67
CA ASN A 646 -33.23 40.61 24.77
C ASN A 646 -34.41 39.68 25.15
N TYR A 647 -35.34 40.20 25.95
CA TYR A 647 -36.54 39.47 26.40
C TYR A 647 -37.81 40.11 25.81
N SER A 648 -38.21 39.68 24.61
CA SER A 648 -39.46 40.10 23.95
C SER A 648 -40.03 38.97 23.11
N GLU A 649 -41.35 38.95 22.83
CA GLU A 649 -41.94 37.90 21.98
C GLU A 649 -41.30 37.83 20.57
N ILE A 650 -40.81 38.97 20.07
CA ILE A 650 -40.08 39.06 18.80
C ILE A 650 -38.69 38.43 18.94
N ALA A 651 -37.93 38.82 19.98
CA ALA A 651 -36.63 38.25 20.29
C ALA A 651 -36.72 36.74 20.53
N ASP A 652 -37.75 36.26 21.23
CA ASP A 652 -38.00 34.84 21.44
C ASP A 652 -38.26 34.09 20.13
N GLY A 653 -38.99 34.71 19.18
CA GLY A 653 -39.22 34.15 17.85
C GLY A 653 -37.93 34.01 17.03
N TRP A 654 -37.08 35.05 17.07
CA TRP A 654 -35.77 35.02 16.42
C TRP A 654 -34.80 34.05 17.11
N ASN A 655 -34.74 34.04 18.44
CA ASN A 655 -33.92 33.10 19.21
C ASN A 655 -34.32 31.65 18.96
N ARG A 656 -35.62 31.33 18.85
CA ARG A 656 -36.08 30.00 18.40
C ARG A 656 -35.54 29.66 17.01
N SER A 657 -35.65 30.59 16.05
CA SER A 657 -35.13 30.38 14.69
C SER A 657 -33.61 30.21 14.65
N ARG A 658 -32.86 30.93 15.50
CA ARG A 658 -31.40 30.82 15.64
C ARG A 658 -30.98 29.47 16.21
N ARG A 659 -31.68 28.96 17.24
CA ARG A 659 -31.47 27.60 17.77
C ARG A 659 -31.68 26.54 16.70
N ASP A 660 -32.79 26.61 15.96
CA ASP A 660 -33.08 25.66 14.88
C ASP A 660 -31.94 25.63 13.84
N VAL A 661 -31.43 26.80 13.45
CA VAL A 661 -30.31 26.91 12.50
C VAL A 661 -29.02 26.32 13.08
N LEU A 662 -28.70 26.64 14.33
CA LEU A 662 -27.52 26.11 14.98
C LEU A 662 -27.58 24.58 15.11
N ASP A 663 -28.72 24.02 15.49
CA ASP A 663 -28.93 22.58 15.61
C ASP A 663 -28.76 21.89 14.23
N MET A 664 -29.34 22.47 13.17
CA MET A 664 -29.14 21.99 11.79
C MET A 664 -27.66 22.02 11.37
N ALA A 665 -26.93 23.09 11.71
CA ALA A 665 -25.52 23.24 11.38
C ALA A 665 -24.64 22.25 12.16
N LEU A 666 -24.88 22.09 13.46
CA LEU A 666 -24.13 21.19 14.33
C LEU A 666 -24.31 19.73 13.90
N GLY A 667 -25.52 19.29 13.53
CA GLY A 667 -25.72 17.93 13.02
C GLY A 667 -25.04 17.65 11.66
N LYS A 668 -24.77 18.68 10.86
CA LYS A 668 -23.94 18.57 9.64
C LYS A 668 -22.44 18.56 9.96
N LEU A 669 -22.00 19.47 10.83
CA LEU A 669 -20.60 19.58 11.28
C LEU A 669 -20.14 18.32 12.00
N GLU A 670 -20.99 17.74 12.84
CA GLU A 670 -20.72 16.49 13.54
C GLU A 670 -20.34 15.39 12.54
N ARG A 671 -21.17 15.15 11.51
CA ARG A 671 -20.91 14.14 10.48
C ARG A 671 -19.65 14.43 9.67
N LEU A 672 -19.41 15.68 9.32
CA LEU A 672 -18.26 16.10 8.52
C LEU A 672 -16.94 15.91 9.29
N ILE A 673 -16.85 16.43 10.51
CA ILE A 673 -15.64 16.40 11.34
C ILE A 673 -15.36 14.98 11.84
N ASN A 674 -16.39 14.22 12.18
CA ASN A 674 -16.27 12.82 12.60
C ASN A 674 -15.45 11.98 11.62
N ARG A 675 -15.78 12.07 10.33
CA ARG A 675 -15.08 11.34 9.26
C ARG A 675 -13.62 11.76 9.16
N SER A 676 -13.34 13.06 9.27
CA SER A 676 -11.97 13.59 9.21
C SER A 676 -11.12 13.11 10.38
N VAL A 677 -11.67 13.21 11.60
CA VAL A 677 -11.00 12.78 12.84
C VAL A 677 -10.71 11.28 12.79
N LYS A 678 -11.68 10.45 12.36
CA LYS A 678 -11.51 8.99 12.22
C LYS A 678 -10.32 8.62 11.32
N GLU A 679 -10.19 9.30 10.18
CA GLU A 679 -9.10 9.07 9.23
C GLU A 679 -7.75 9.61 9.74
N ASN A 680 -7.72 10.78 10.39
CA ASN A 680 -6.48 11.31 10.96
C ASN A 680 -5.91 10.41 12.06
N ILE A 681 -6.77 9.88 12.93
CA ILE A 681 -6.34 8.93 13.97
C ILE A 681 -5.77 7.67 13.33
N ARG A 682 -6.37 7.19 12.24
CA ARG A 682 -5.85 6.04 11.47
C ARG A 682 -4.45 6.32 10.97
N GLN A 683 -4.24 7.45 10.30
CA GLN A 683 -2.94 7.82 9.77
C GLN A 683 -1.86 7.95 10.85
N GLU A 684 -2.18 8.56 12.01
CA GLU A 684 -1.24 8.65 13.13
C GLU A 684 -0.95 7.26 13.75
N CYS A 685 -1.94 6.38 13.84
CA CYS A 685 -1.73 5.00 14.31
C CYS A 685 -0.85 4.19 13.35
N GLU A 686 -1.08 4.28 12.04
CA GLU A 686 -0.25 3.61 11.02
C GLU A 686 1.21 4.10 11.09
N ASN A 687 1.41 5.42 11.20
CA ASN A 687 2.74 6.03 11.36
C ASN A 687 3.44 5.56 12.65
N HIS A 688 2.69 5.40 13.74
CA HIS A 688 3.26 4.95 15.01
C HIS A 688 3.75 3.50 14.92
N VAL A 689 2.91 2.58 14.44
CA VAL A 689 3.27 1.16 14.28
C VAL A 689 4.44 1.00 13.30
N ALA A 690 4.46 1.77 12.21
CA ALA A 690 5.58 1.75 11.25
C ALA A 690 6.92 2.16 11.92
N LYS A 691 6.90 3.15 12.82
CA LYS A 691 8.07 3.58 13.59
C LYS A 691 8.53 2.52 14.61
N GLU A 692 7.61 1.85 15.29
CA GLU A 692 7.97 0.74 16.19
C GLU A 692 8.62 -0.44 15.43
N CYS A 693 8.14 -0.72 14.21
CA CYS A 693 8.76 -1.70 13.32
C CYS A 693 10.18 -1.27 12.95
N ARG A 694 10.37 0.00 12.55
CA ARG A 694 11.69 0.59 12.26
C ARG A 694 12.64 0.43 13.43
N GLU A 695 12.23 0.77 14.65
CA GLU A 695 13.08 0.68 15.85
C GLU A 695 13.53 -0.76 16.13
N THR A 696 12.61 -1.70 16.02
CA THR A 696 12.91 -3.13 16.21
C THR A 696 13.87 -3.63 15.14
N PHE A 697 13.66 -3.21 13.89
CA PHE A 697 14.55 -3.56 12.80
C PHE A 697 15.93 -2.92 12.94
N SER A 698 16.03 -1.65 13.35
CA SER A 698 17.31 -1.00 13.69
C SER A 698 18.08 -1.78 14.76
N GLN A 699 17.41 -2.34 15.76
CA GLN A 699 18.08 -3.20 16.76
C GLN A 699 18.61 -4.50 16.17
N ARG A 700 17.93 -5.07 15.16
CA ARG A 700 18.43 -6.25 14.43
C ARG A 700 19.60 -5.92 13.51
N LEU A 701 19.64 -4.71 12.96
CA LEU A 701 20.74 -4.23 12.13
C LEU A 701 21.96 -3.80 12.96
N ASP A 702 21.75 -3.32 14.18
CA ASP A 702 22.77 -2.90 15.16
C ASP A 702 23.45 -4.10 15.83
N GLN A 703 24.04 -4.95 14.99
CA GLN A 703 24.92 -6.02 15.41
C GLN A 703 26.00 -6.25 14.35
N ALA A 704 27.22 -6.46 14.82
CA ALA A 704 28.38 -6.84 14.04
C ALA A 704 28.28 -8.32 13.57
N PRO A 705 29.13 -8.74 12.63
CA PRO A 705 29.41 -10.15 12.37
C PRO A 705 29.69 -10.94 13.66
N TYR A 706 29.47 -12.26 13.62
CA TYR A 706 29.94 -13.11 14.71
C TYR A 706 31.45 -12.96 14.85
N LYS A 707 31.90 -12.48 16.00
CA LYS A 707 33.31 -12.21 16.29
C LYS A 707 34.05 -13.52 16.57
N PRO A 708 35.02 -13.94 15.72
CA PRO A 708 35.88 -15.08 16.04
C PRO A 708 36.68 -14.81 17.33
N LYS A 709 36.98 -15.87 18.07
CA LYS A 709 37.74 -15.76 19.33
C LYS A 709 39.16 -15.26 19.04
N GLY A 710 39.63 -14.30 19.86
CA GLY A 710 40.94 -13.67 19.70
C GLY A 710 41.05 -12.64 18.57
N MET A 711 40.01 -12.46 17.76
CA MET A 711 40.01 -11.46 16.68
C MET A 711 39.39 -10.14 17.16
N VAL A 712 39.42 -9.11 16.30
CA VAL A 712 38.79 -7.81 16.57
C VAL A 712 37.30 -7.87 16.20
N LEU A 713 36.47 -7.01 16.79
CA LEU A 713 35.07 -6.90 16.41
C LEU A 713 34.98 -6.41 14.95
N GLY A 714 34.11 -7.03 14.15
CA GLY A 714 33.99 -6.74 12.71
C GLY A 714 34.74 -7.72 11.80
N THR A 715 35.67 -8.53 12.34
CA THR A 715 36.30 -9.60 11.56
C THR A 715 35.27 -10.62 11.08
N VAL A 716 35.27 -10.93 9.78
CA VAL A 716 34.33 -11.87 9.16
C VAL A 716 34.72 -13.32 9.51
N PRO A 717 33.81 -14.12 10.09
CA PRO A 717 34.07 -15.50 10.46
C PRO A 717 34.03 -16.48 9.27
N ARG A 718 34.79 -17.57 9.36
CA ARG A 718 34.59 -18.79 8.56
C ARG A 718 33.51 -19.65 9.22
N VAL A 719 32.48 -20.00 8.47
CA VAL A 719 31.27 -20.58 9.04
C VAL A 719 30.95 -21.92 8.42
N LEU A 720 30.65 -22.90 9.28
CA LEU A 720 30.04 -24.16 8.88
C LEU A 720 28.57 -24.17 9.32
N ALA A 721 27.64 -24.06 8.37
CA ALA A 721 26.21 -24.06 8.67
C ALA A 721 25.57 -25.42 8.39
N LEU A 722 24.68 -25.89 9.29
CA LEU A 722 23.96 -27.15 9.17
C LEU A 722 22.46 -26.99 9.44
N SER A 723 21.63 -27.75 8.71
CA SER A 723 20.17 -27.77 8.89
C SER A 723 19.55 -29.09 8.42
N THR A 724 18.47 -29.50 9.09
CA THR A 724 17.55 -30.55 8.62
C THR A 724 16.23 -29.97 8.08
N GLY A 725 16.07 -28.65 8.06
CA GLY A 725 14.79 -28.00 7.72
C GLY A 725 13.68 -28.38 8.70
N SER A 726 12.59 -28.94 8.17
CA SER A 726 11.50 -29.56 8.96
C SER A 726 11.70 -31.06 9.22
N GLY A 727 12.82 -31.61 8.75
CA GLY A 727 13.13 -33.02 8.80
C GLY A 727 13.51 -33.55 10.18
N VAL A 728 13.29 -34.85 10.38
CA VAL A 728 13.65 -35.54 11.63
C VAL A 728 15.11 -35.99 11.60
N VAL A 729 15.90 -35.53 12.57
CA VAL A 729 17.30 -35.92 12.77
C VAL A 729 17.44 -37.45 12.81
N GLY A 730 18.33 -38.00 11.98
CA GLY A 730 18.62 -39.43 11.84
C GLY A 730 17.68 -40.19 10.89
N ARG A 731 16.62 -39.57 10.38
CA ARG A 731 15.78 -40.12 9.30
C ARG A 731 16.00 -39.40 7.98
N GLU A 732 16.13 -38.08 8.06
CA GLU A 732 16.37 -37.21 6.91
C GLU A 732 17.81 -36.68 6.92
N PRO A 733 18.37 -36.39 5.73
CA PRO A 733 19.73 -35.91 5.63
C PRO A 733 19.91 -34.49 6.17
N ILE A 734 20.94 -34.31 6.98
CA ILE A 734 21.45 -33.04 7.50
C ILE A 734 22.24 -32.37 6.37
N HIS A 735 21.75 -31.26 5.84
CA HIS A 735 22.47 -30.48 4.82
C HIS A 735 23.46 -29.56 5.50
N TRP A 736 24.60 -29.31 4.84
CA TRP A 736 25.60 -28.39 5.35
C TRP A 736 26.29 -27.61 4.23
N ALA A 737 26.79 -26.42 4.57
CA ALA A 737 27.59 -25.57 3.70
C ALA A 737 28.70 -24.89 4.51
N TYR A 738 29.91 -24.86 3.97
CA TYR A 738 31.05 -24.13 4.51
C TYR A 738 31.30 -22.88 3.67
N ILE A 739 31.38 -21.73 4.35
CA ILE A 739 31.66 -20.43 3.75
C ILE A 739 32.95 -19.87 4.34
N GLU A 740 33.84 -19.44 3.45
CA GLU A 740 35.12 -18.80 3.80
C GLU A 740 34.92 -17.30 4.11
N GLU A 741 35.93 -16.64 4.67
CA GLU A 741 35.86 -15.22 5.09
C GLU A 741 35.49 -14.25 3.95
N ASP A 742 35.77 -14.61 2.70
CA ASP A 742 35.40 -13.84 1.49
C ASP A 742 33.93 -14.04 1.05
N GLY A 743 33.15 -14.83 1.79
CA GLY A 743 31.74 -15.11 1.49
C GLY A 743 31.51 -16.21 0.44
N ARG A 744 32.57 -16.83 -0.11
CA ARG A 744 32.43 -17.91 -1.09
C ARG A 744 32.09 -19.25 -0.43
N VAL A 745 31.18 -19.98 -1.06
CA VAL A 745 30.84 -21.35 -0.66
C VAL A 745 31.87 -22.31 -1.25
N LEU A 746 32.86 -22.73 -0.45
CA LEU A 746 33.89 -23.66 -0.93
C LEU A 746 33.42 -25.11 -0.98
N GLU A 747 32.52 -25.49 -0.08
CA GLU A 747 32.08 -26.88 0.02
C GLU A 747 30.68 -26.98 0.63
N ASN A 748 29.90 -27.94 0.15
CA ASN A 748 28.59 -28.26 0.68
C ASN A 748 28.34 -29.77 0.57
N GLY A 749 27.42 -30.28 1.38
CA GLY A 749 27.14 -31.71 1.39
C GLY A 749 25.95 -32.10 2.25
N LYS A 750 25.84 -33.41 2.48
CA LYS A 750 24.79 -34.01 3.31
C LYS A 750 25.38 -35.08 4.20
N PHE A 751 24.97 -35.09 5.46
CA PHE A 751 25.18 -36.20 6.39
C PHE A 751 23.84 -36.89 6.67
N VAL A 752 23.87 -38.15 7.05
CA VAL A 752 22.70 -38.96 7.39
C VAL A 752 22.69 -39.28 8.89
N ASP A 753 23.83 -39.68 9.44
CA ASP A 753 23.93 -40.12 10.84
C ASP A 753 25.21 -39.62 11.53
N LEU A 754 25.03 -38.57 12.36
CA LEU A 754 26.05 -37.99 13.23
C LEU A 754 25.92 -38.45 14.69
N SER A 755 25.16 -39.51 14.96
CA SER A 755 24.97 -40.04 16.32
C SER A 755 26.31 -40.52 16.89
N ILE A 756 26.64 -40.12 18.12
CA ILE A 756 27.89 -40.59 18.74
C ILE A 756 27.65 -41.91 19.44
N GLY A 757 28.57 -42.83 19.22
CA GLY A 757 28.59 -44.11 19.90
C GLY A 757 28.92 -43.99 21.39
N ASP A 758 28.80 -45.11 22.06
CA ASP A 758 29.19 -45.27 23.46
C ASP A 758 30.21 -46.42 23.51
N ARG A 759 31.48 -46.06 23.69
CA ARG A 759 32.59 -47.02 23.75
C ARG A 759 32.45 -47.97 24.93
N ASP A 760 31.85 -47.53 26.04
CA ASP A 760 31.64 -48.38 27.22
C ASP A 760 30.55 -49.42 26.96
N ARG A 761 29.60 -49.12 26.08
CA ARG A 761 28.53 -50.03 25.64
C ARG A 761 28.82 -50.74 24.31
N ASN A 762 30.01 -50.58 23.73
CA ASN A 762 30.37 -51.07 22.39
C ASN A 762 29.41 -50.62 21.27
N ILE A 763 28.83 -49.41 21.39
CA ILE A 763 28.01 -48.82 20.33
C ILE A 763 28.95 -48.01 19.42
N PRO A 764 29.07 -48.33 18.12
CA PRO A 764 29.91 -47.57 17.20
C PRO A 764 29.32 -46.18 16.93
N ASP A 765 30.17 -45.26 16.48
CA ASP A 765 29.72 -43.96 15.99
C ASP A 765 28.89 -44.11 14.71
N GLY A 766 28.03 -43.12 14.46
CA GLY A 766 27.29 -42.96 13.22
C GLY A 766 28.22 -42.85 12.01
N LYS A 767 27.70 -43.23 10.84
CA LYS A 767 28.51 -43.38 9.62
C LYS A 767 29.23 -42.11 9.17
N ASP A 768 28.67 -40.95 9.50
CA ASP A 768 29.16 -39.67 9.00
C ASP A 768 29.98 -38.89 10.03
N VAL A 769 30.14 -39.42 11.25
CA VAL A 769 30.91 -38.74 12.31
C VAL A 769 32.36 -38.55 11.91
N GLU A 770 33.00 -39.56 11.27
CA GLU A 770 34.38 -39.46 10.79
C GLU A 770 34.52 -38.42 9.67
N ALA A 771 33.58 -38.39 8.72
CA ALA A 771 33.56 -37.41 7.64
C ALA A 771 33.34 -35.97 8.15
N PHE A 772 32.52 -35.81 9.19
CA PHE A 772 32.31 -34.51 9.85
C PHE A 772 33.58 -34.03 10.57
N VAL A 773 34.27 -34.92 11.29
CA VAL A 773 35.55 -34.60 11.95
C VAL A 773 36.60 -34.21 10.89
N GLU A 774 36.73 -34.98 9.82
CA GLU A 774 37.64 -34.66 8.71
C GLU A 774 37.33 -33.30 8.08
N LEU A 775 36.04 -32.98 7.89
CA LEU A 775 35.61 -31.69 7.36
C LEU A 775 36.04 -30.53 8.27
N VAL A 776 35.81 -30.65 9.58
CA VAL A 776 36.17 -29.62 10.57
C VAL A 776 37.69 -29.45 10.65
N ASP A 777 38.46 -30.54 10.68
CA ASP A 777 39.92 -30.49 10.72
C ASP A 777 40.52 -29.87 9.45
N ARG A 778 39.90 -30.14 8.29
CA ARG A 778 40.33 -29.62 7.00
C ARG A 778 40.00 -28.15 6.81
N ARG A 779 38.79 -27.72 7.19
CA ARG A 779 38.29 -26.35 6.94
C ARG A 779 38.55 -25.38 8.08
N ARG A 780 38.69 -25.88 9.31
CA ARG A 780 38.90 -25.09 10.52
C ARG A 780 37.92 -23.90 10.64
N PRO A 781 36.59 -24.14 10.62
CA PRO A 781 35.62 -23.06 10.82
C PRO A 781 35.81 -22.38 12.19
N ASP A 782 35.43 -21.11 12.28
CA ASP A 782 35.45 -20.35 13.54
C ASP A 782 34.20 -20.61 14.38
N VAL A 783 33.09 -20.98 13.73
CA VAL A 783 31.81 -21.28 14.36
C VAL A 783 30.96 -22.25 13.55
N ILE A 784 30.15 -23.05 14.24
CA ILE A 784 29.11 -23.89 13.64
C ILE A 784 27.74 -23.23 13.85
N GLY A 785 27.10 -22.83 12.74
CA GLY A 785 25.73 -22.33 12.74
C GLY A 785 24.71 -23.45 12.53
N VAL A 786 23.67 -23.51 13.35
CA VAL A 786 22.58 -24.48 13.22
C VAL A 786 21.24 -23.76 13.24
N SER A 787 20.34 -24.10 12.32
CA SER A 787 18.94 -23.69 12.44
C SER A 787 18.02 -24.63 11.68
N GLY A 788 16.72 -24.41 11.77
CA GLY A 788 15.71 -25.17 11.02
C GLY A 788 14.30 -24.66 11.29
N MET A 789 13.31 -25.35 10.71
CA MET A 789 11.90 -24.91 10.70
C MET A 789 11.02 -25.74 11.64
N SER A 790 11.62 -26.45 12.59
CA SER A 790 10.89 -27.31 13.53
C SER A 790 11.62 -27.43 14.88
N PRO A 791 10.92 -27.80 15.96
CA PRO A 791 11.53 -28.08 17.26
C PRO A 791 12.62 -29.17 17.21
N GLU A 792 12.56 -30.07 16.23
CA GLU A 792 13.58 -31.10 15.98
C GLU A 792 15.00 -30.53 15.78
N THR A 793 15.14 -29.29 15.32
CA THR A 793 16.43 -28.56 15.22
C THR A 793 17.17 -28.56 16.56
N ARG A 794 16.46 -28.52 17.69
CA ARG A 794 17.07 -28.57 19.03
C ARG A 794 17.84 -29.86 19.27
N ARG A 795 17.39 -30.98 18.68
CA ARG A 795 18.07 -32.27 18.75
C ARG A 795 19.35 -32.26 17.91
N LEU A 796 19.31 -31.65 16.72
CA LEU A 796 20.50 -31.46 15.88
C LEU A 796 21.56 -30.63 16.60
N TYR A 797 21.16 -29.51 17.21
CA TYR A 797 22.06 -28.70 18.04
C TYR A 797 22.73 -29.53 19.15
N LYS A 798 21.94 -30.32 19.91
CA LYS A 798 22.50 -31.14 21.01
C LYS A 798 23.48 -32.17 20.46
N LEU A 799 23.12 -32.81 19.34
CA LEU A 799 23.95 -33.80 18.69
C LEU A 799 25.29 -33.20 18.26
N LEU A 800 25.29 -32.03 17.59
CA LEU A 800 26.51 -31.36 17.15
C LEU A 800 27.36 -30.89 18.34
N ALA A 801 26.75 -30.31 19.38
CA ALA A 801 27.46 -29.93 20.60
C ALA A 801 28.12 -31.14 21.28
N GLU A 802 27.44 -32.30 21.30
CA GLU A 802 28.00 -33.55 21.82
C GLU A 802 29.15 -34.06 20.95
N VAL A 803 29.06 -33.93 19.62
CA VAL A 803 30.11 -34.36 18.67
C VAL A 803 31.36 -33.53 18.90
N VAL A 804 31.19 -32.21 18.98
CA VAL A 804 32.28 -31.27 19.27
C VAL A 804 32.94 -31.59 20.61
N ASP A 805 32.16 -31.83 21.67
CA ASP A 805 32.70 -32.11 23.01
C ASP A 805 33.43 -33.47 23.07
N LYS A 806 32.81 -34.55 22.57
CA LYS A 806 33.38 -35.91 22.65
C LYS A 806 34.56 -36.14 21.70
N LYS A 807 34.60 -35.44 20.56
CA LYS A 807 35.72 -35.52 19.60
C LYS A 807 36.77 -34.43 19.83
N ASP A 808 36.55 -33.54 20.80
CA ASP A 808 37.40 -32.39 21.10
C ASP A 808 37.71 -31.54 19.87
N LEU A 809 36.68 -31.21 19.08
CA LEU A 809 36.81 -30.40 17.89
C LEU A 809 37.07 -28.94 18.28
N ARG A 810 38.18 -28.39 17.80
CA ARG A 810 38.65 -27.05 18.16
C ARG A 810 38.71 -26.14 16.94
N GLY A 811 38.49 -24.85 17.19
CA GLY A 811 38.67 -23.81 16.18
C GLY A 811 40.14 -23.52 15.90
N ALA A 812 40.40 -22.53 15.05
CA ALA A 812 41.77 -22.05 14.85
C ALA A 812 42.39 -21.54 16.17
N PRO A 813 43.70 -21.77 16.40
CA PRO A 813 44.40 -21.20 17.54
C PRO A 813 44.46 -19.67 17.42
N TYR A 814 44.38 -18.98 18.54
CA TYR A 814 44.54 -17.54 18.66
C TYR A 814 45.39 -17.19 19.88
N THR A 815 45.99 -16.00 19.88
CA THR A 815 46.75 -15.47 21.02
C THR A 815 45.80 -14.82 22.02
N ASP A 816 45.89 -15.20 23.29
CA ASP A 816 45.14 -14.57 24.37
C ASP A 816 45.79 -13.28 24.87
N ASP A 817 45.17 -12.63 25.87
CA ASP A 817 45.68 -11.39 26.49
C ASP A 817 47.04 -11.57 27.20
N HIS A 818 47.55 -12.81 27.35
CA HIS A 818 48.85 -13.14 27.94
C HIS A 818 49.89 -13.57 26.91
N ASP A 819 49.63 -13.36 25.61
CA ASP A 819 50.46 -13.80 24.48
C ASP A 819 50.63 -15.34 24.39
N GLU A 820 49.69 -16.11 24.94
CA GLU A 820 49.68 -17.58 24.83
C GLU A 820 48.79 -18.04 23.67
N GLU A 821 49.29 -18.97 22.85
CA GLU A 821 48.48 -19.62 21.81
C GLU A 821 47.50 -20.62 22.43
N ILE A 822 46.23 -20.28 22.42
CA ILE A 822 45.13 -21.12 22.90
C ILE A 822 44.20 -21.50 21.75
N SER A 823 43.61 -22.69 21.84
CA SER A 823 42.66 -23.19 20.86
C SER A 823 41.43 -23.70 21.60
N ASP A 824 40.36 -22.93 21.53
CA ASP A 824 39.10 -23.26 22.17
C ASP A 824 38.30 -24.30 21.38
N ARG A 825 37.39 -24.97 22.09
CA ARG A 825 36.39 -25.83 21.43
C ARG A 825 35.49 -24.98 20.53
N LEU A 826 35.14 -25.56 19.40
CA LEU A 826 34.30 -24.93 18.40
C LEU A 826 32.91 -24.63 18.98
N GLU A 827 32.41 -23.42 18.76
CA GLU A 827 31.11 -23.05 19.27
C GLU A 827 30.00 -23.49 18.31
N VAL A 828 28.95 -24.11 18.85
CA VAL A 828 27.73 -24.45 18.10
C VAL A 828 26.65 -23.49 18.54
N ILE A 829 26.09 -22.74 17.59
CA ILE A 829 25.11 -21.67 17.86
C ILE A 829 23.83 -21.89 17.07
N ILE A 830 22.71 -21.48 17.65
CA ILE A 830 21.43 -21.43 16.93
C ILE A 830 21.31 -20.07 16.25
N VAL A 831 21.20 -20.06 14.93
CA VAL A 831 21.20 -18.84 14.11
C VAL A 831 19.77 -18.41 13.79
N ASN A 832 19.53 -17.10 13.79
CA ASN A 832 18.28 -16.52 13.30
C ASN A 832 18.09 -16.85 11.81
N ASP A 833 17.01 -17.55 11.47
CA ASP A 833 16.80 -18.08 10.12
C ASP A 833 15.78 -17.32 9.28
N GLU A 834 15.24 -16.20 9.77
CA GLU A 834 14.19 -15.47 9.06
C GLU A 834 14.62 -15.03 7.65
N VAL A 835 15.87 -14.58 7.51
CA VAL A 835 16.46 -14.23 6.20
C VAL A 835 16.69 -15.48 5.36
N ALA A 836 17.14 -16.58 6.00
CA ALA A 836 17.39 -17.84 5.32
C ALA A 836 16.11 -18.49 4.77
N ARG A 837 14.97 -18.33 5.45
CA ARG A 837 13.65 -18.78 4.97
C ARG A 837 13.23 -18.08 3.70
N LEU A 838 13.48 -16.77 3.60
CA LEU A 838 13.20 -16.00 2.39
C LEU A 838 14.18 -16.34 1.27
N TYR A 839 15.47 -16.44 1.59
CA TYR A 839 16.51 -16.76 0.60
C TYR A 839 16.31 -18.15 -0.03
N GLN A 840 15.93 -19.16 0.76
CA GLN A 840 15.77 -20.56 0.34
C GLN A 840 14.98 -20.76 -0.97
N HIS A 841 13.98 -19.92 -1.23
CA HIS A 841 13.12 -20.01 -2.42
C HIS A 841 13.24 -18.80 -3.35
N SER A 842 14.15 -17.87 -3.05
CA SER A 842 14.36 -16.65 -3.82
C SER A 842 15.00 -16.90 -5.19
N GLU A 843 14.73 -16.01 -6.15
CA GLU A 843 15.45 -16.01 -7.43
C GLU A 843 16.94 -15.68 -7.27
N ARG A 844 17.30 -14.89 -6.24
CA ARG A 844 18.70 -14.62 -5.86
C ARG A 844 19.44 -15.92 -5.57
N ALA A 845 18.87 -16.82 -4.76
CA ALA A 845 19.52 -18.10 -4.44
C ALA A 845 19.69 -19.01 -5.66
N LYS A 846 18.70 -19.03 -6.56
CA LYS A 846 18.79 -19.78 -7.83
C LYS A 846 19.84 -19.20 -8.77
N LYS A 847 20.05 -17.88 -8.76
CA LYS A 847 21.07 -17.19 -9.56
C LYS A 847 22.47 -17.38 -8.99
N ASP A 848 22.64 -17.20 -7.69
CA ASP A 848 23.92 -17.33 -6.99
C ASP A 848 24.42 -18.79 -7.01
N HIS A 849 23.51 -19.74 -6.77
CA HIS A 849 23.84 -21.15 -6.66
C HIS A 849 22.80 -22.06 -7.36
N PRO A 850 22.77 -22.10 -8.71
CA PRO A 850 21.74 -22.84 -9.46
C PRO A 850 21.70 -24.35 -9.19
N SER A 851 22.84 -24.95 -8.84
CA SER A 851 22.99 -26.39 -8.61
C SER A 851 22.64 -26.85 -7.19
N PHE A 852 22.39 -25.92 -6.27
CA PHE A 852 22.15 -26.24 -4.87
C PHE A 852 20.68 -26.58 -4.62
N ALA A 853 20.45 -27.51 -3.68
CA ALA A 853 19.11 -27.79 -3.20
C ALA A 853 18.60 -26.66 -2.29
N PRO A 854 17.28 -26.46 -2.16
CA PRO A 854 16.72 -25.40 -1.31
C PRO A 854 17.27 -25.41 0.13
N LEU A 855 17.42 -26.58 0.76
CA LEU A 855 18.01 -26.65 2.11
C LEU A 855 19.50 -26.31 2.16
N THR A 856 20.23 -26.48 1.06
CA THR A 856 21.61 -26.00 0.96
C THR A 856 21.65 -24.48 0.80
N HIS A 857 20.74 -23.88 0.02
CA HIS A 857 20.57 -22.42 0.00
C HIS A 857 20.27 -21.86 1.39
N TYR A 858 19.40 -22.54 2.13
CA TYR A 858 19.12 -22.19 3.53
C TYR A 858 20.39 -22.20 4.39
N CYS A 859 21.22 -23.25 4.32
CA CYS A 859 22.50 -23.28 5.04
C CYS A 859 23.46 -22.15 4.61
N VAL A 860 23.51 -21.83 3.31
CA VAL A 860 24.33 -20.73 2.80
C VAL A 860 23.89 -19.41 3.43
N ALA A 861 22.59 -19.13 3.47
CA ALA A 861 22.07 -17.92 4.08
C ALA A 861 22.31 -17.86 5.60
N LEU A 862 22.22 -18.97 6.33
CA LEU A 862 22.60 -19.01 7.75
C LEU A 862 24.07 -18.62 7.96
N ALA A 863 24.96 -19.15 7.11
CA ALA A 863 26.38 -18.84 7.19
C ALA A 863 26.66 -17.38 6.83
N LYS A 864 26.04 -16.86 5.76
CA LYS A 864 26.15 -15.45 5.39
C LYS A 864 25.56 -14.51 6.46
N TYR A 865 24.48 -14.90 7.13
CA TYR A 865 23.93 -14.13 8.25
C TYR A 865 24.93 -14.02 9.41
N LEU A 866 25.69 -15.08 9.70
CA LEU A 866 26.76 -15.01 10.71
C LEU A 866 27.93 -14.14 10.27
N GLN A 867 28.19 -14.08 8.96
CA GLN A 867 29.22 -13.21 8.38
C GLN A 867 28.83 -11.75 8.35
N SER A 868 27.57 -11.43 8.04
CA SER A 868 27.06 -10.07 8.10
C SER A 868 25.52 -10.07 8.07
N PRO A 869 24.86 -9.89 9.23
CA PRO A 869 23.42 -9.72 9.28
C PRO A 869 22.95 -8.57 8.38
N LEU A 870 23.71 -7.46 8.35
CA LEU A 870 23.41 -6.26 7.55
C LEU A 870 23.36 -6.56 6.05
N LYS A 871 24.39 -7.24 5.49
CA LYS A 871 24.42 -7.60 4.06
C LYS A 871 23.23 -8.48 3.67
N GLU A 872 22.85 -9.42 4.55
CA GLU A 872 21.74 -10.32 4.30
C GLU A 872 20.37 -9.64 4.39
N TYR A 873 20.14 -8.74 5.36
CA TYR A 873 18.91 -7.93 5.38
C TYR A 873 18.81 -6.98 4.17
N ALA A 874 19.89 -6.30 3.82
CA ALA A 874 19.91 -5.37 2.68
C ALA A 874 19.61 -6.06 1.35
N SER A 875 19.99 -7.33 1.22
CA SER A 875 19.79 -8.14 0.03
C SER A 875 18.37 -8.68 -0.15
N LEU A 876 17.48 -8.54 0.84
CA LEU A 876 16.07 -8.95 0.72
C LEU A 876 15.24 -7.99 -0.14
N GLY A 877 15.67 -6.75 -0.29
CA GLY A 877 14.87 -5.71 -0.96
C GLY A 877 13.48 -5.58 -0.33
N ARG A 878 12.42 -5.69 -1.15
CA ARG A 878 11.03 -5.58 -0.67
C ARG A 878 10.59 -6.72 0.24
N ASP A 879 11.19 -7.90 0.14
CA ASP A 879 10.79 -9.07 0.94
C ASP A 879 11.00 -8.86 2.44
N ILE A 880 11.77 -7.84 2.82
CA ILE A 880 11.97 -7.43 4.21
C ILE A 880 10.67 -7.08 4.94
N VAL A 881 9.64 -6.61 4.22
CA VAL A 881 8.31 -6.33 4.82
C VAL A 881 7.58 -7.59 5.26
N SER A 882 8.00 -8.77 4.78
CA SER A 882 7.45 -10.08 5.15
C SER A 882 8.01 -10.58 6.48
N ILE A 883 9.09 -9.99 6.98
CA ILE A 883 9.65 -10.31 8.30
C ILE A 883 8.77 -9.65 9.37
N GLN A 884 8.36 -10.41 10.38
CA GLN A 884 7.54 -9.90 11.48
C GLN A 884 8.42 -9.17 12.52
N PHE A 885 8.23 -7.86 12.67
CA PHE A 885 8.92 -7.03 13.67
C PHE A 885 8.05 -6.76 14.91
N LYS A 886 6.81 -6.34 14.70
CA LYS A 886 5.86 -5.99 15.76
C LYS A 886 4.46 -6.52 15.47
N PRO A 887 3.66 -6.90 16.49
CA PRO A 887 2.24 -7.13 16.31
C PRO A 887 1.60 -5.91 15.60
N GLY A 888 0.75 -6.16 14.60
CA GLY A 888 0.03 -5.08 13.92
C GLY A 888 0.69 -4.53 12.66
N GLN A 889 1.92 -4.95 12.35
CA GLN A 889 2.62 -4.59 11.12
C GLN A 889 1.76 -4.81 9.85
N GLN A 890 0.98 -5.90 9.81
CA GLN A 890 0.09 -6.24 8.69
C GLN A 890 -1.13 -5.31 8.56
N LEU A 891 -1.32 -4.39 9.50
CA LEU A 891 -2.38 -3.37 9.49
C LEU A 891 -1.89 -2.04 8.92
N VAL A 892 -0.58 -1.92 8.67
CA VAL A 892 0.06 -0.74 8.08
C VAL A 892 0.17 -0.94 6.56
N THR A 893 0.10 0.15 5.80
CA THR A 893 0.37 0.13 4.36
C THR A 893 1.81 -0.32 4.07
N GLN A 894 1.98 -1.18 3.06
CA GLN A 894 3.30 -1.77 2.75
C GLN A 894 4.31 -0.71 2.31
N GLU A 895 3.89 0.34 1.61
CA GLU A 895 4.79 1.42 1.19
C GLU A 895 5.31 2.23 2.38
N LEU A 896 4.44 2.53 3.36
CA LEU A 896 4.84 3.26 4.57
C LEU A 896 5.82 2.44 5.40
N LEU A 897 5.55 1.14 5.57
CA LEU A 897 6.44 0.22 6.29
C LEU A 897 7.80 0.12 5.59
N LEU A 898 7.81 -0.12 4.28
CA LEU A 898 9.05 -0.23 3.50
C LEU A 898 9.89 1.04 3.63
N LYS A 899 9.28 2.22 3.46
CA LYS A 899 9.98 3.50 3.64
C LYS A 899 10.68 3.57 5.00
N GLN A 900 9.97 3.21 6.08
CA GLN A 900 10.54 3.25 7.43
C GLN A 900 11.68 2.23 7.62
N LEU A 901 11.55 1.00 7.10
CA LEU A 901 12.61 0.00 7.15
C LEU A 901 13.85 0.40 6.33
N GLU A 902 13.65 0.99 5.15
CA GLU A 902 14.73 1.52 4.31
C GLU A 902 15.52 2.63 5.03
N THR A 903 14.86 3.54 5.77
CA THR A 903 15.59 4.55 6.56
C THR A 903 16.48 3.92 7.64
N ALA A 904 16.08 2.79 8.24
CA ALA A 904 16.93 2.07 9.19
C ALA A 904 18.14 1.41 8.51
N LEU A 905 17.97 0.89 7.29
CA LEU A 905 19.09 0.41 6.47
C LEU A 905 20.03 1.54 6.10
N VAL A 906 19.49 2.69 5.68
CA VAL A 906 20.29 3.90 5.41
C VAL A 906 21.11 4.29 6.63
N ASP A 907 20.49 4.38 7.81
CA ASP A 907 21.21 4.71 9.04
C ASP A 907 22.36 3.72 9.32
N MET A 908 22.09 2.41 9.22
CA MET A 908 23.07 1.40 9.59
C MET A 908 24.18 1.23 8.55
N VAL A 909 23.86 1.29 7.25
CA VAL A 909 24.86 1.21 6.17
C VAL A 909 25.82 2.41 6.23
N ASN A 910 25.31 3.62 6.48
CA ASN A 910 26.18 4.78 6.61
C ASN A 910 26.96 4.79 7.95
N LEU A 911 26.47 4.12 9.00
CA LEU A 911 27.24 3.92 10.23
C LEU A 911 28.46 3.01 9.96
N VAL A 912 28.26 1.90 9.26
CA VAL A 912 29.30 0.90 9.01
C VAL A 912 30.25 1.32 7.90
N GLY A 913 29.74 1.91 6.83
CA GLY A 913 30.46 2.19 5.58
C GLY A 913 30.39 1.04 4.58
N VAL A 914 30.83 1.32 3.35
CA VAL A 914 30.92 0.34 2.26
C VAL A 914 32.29 0.46 1.59
N ASP A 915 33.00 -0.66 1.49
CA ASP A 915 34.18 -0.75 0.62
C ASP A 915 33.72 -0.71 -0.84
N ILE A 916 34.12 0.35 -1.56
CA ILE A 916 33.70 0.54 -2.94
C ILE A 916 34.30 -0.50 -3.89
N ASN A 917 35.52 -0.97 -3.64
CA ASN A 917 36.20 -1.96 -4.48
C ASN A 917 35.62 -3.36 -4.22
N GLU A 918 35.31 -3.69 -2.96
CA GLU A 918 34.55 -4.90 -2.63
C GLU A 918 33.15 -4.86 -3.27
N ALA A 919 32.47 -3.71 -3.23
CA ALA A 919 31.15 -3.55 -3.85
C ALA A 919 31.14 -3.76 -5.37
N VAL A 920 32.26 -3.52 -6.06
CA VAL A 920 32.38 -3.77 -7.51
C VAL A 920 32.47 -5.27 -7.81
N THR A 921 33.08 -6.05 -6.92
CA THR A 921 33.39 -7.47 -7.15
C THR A 921 32.39 -8.42 -6.49
N ASP A 922 31.89 -8.07 -5.31
CA ASP A 922 30.90 -8.84 -4.56
C ASP A 922 29.50 -8.21 -4.64
N SER A 923 28.55 -9.00 -5.12
CA SER A 923 27.16 -8.56 -5.23
C SER A 923 26.50 -8.33 -3.87
N SER A 924 26.94 -8.99 -2.79
CA SER A 924 26.33 -8.77 -1.47
C SER A 924 26.72 -7.43 -0.87
N THR A 925 27.97 -6.99 -1.09
CA THR A 925 28.44 -5.65 -0.76
C THR A 925 27.84 -4.58 -1.68
N ALA A 926 27.69 -4.88 -2.99
CA ALA A 926 26.99 -4.00 -3.94
C ALA A 926 25.57 -3.63 -3.49
N ASN A 927 24.85 -4.58 -2.86
CA ASN A 927 23.49 -4.38 -2.35
C ASN A 927 23.40 -3.37 -1.19
N LEU A 928 24.53 -2.95 -0.60
CA LEU A 928 24.57 -1.90 0.41
C LEU A 928 24.53 -0.50 -0.22
N LEU A 929 25.07 -0.33 -1.43
CA LEU A 929 25.23 0.97 -2.09
C LEU A 929 23.92 1.78 -2.23
N PRO A 930 22.73 1.20 -2.52
CA PRO A 930 21.48 1.96 -2.57
C PRO A 930 21.16 2.70 -1.25
N TYR A 931 21.65 2.19 -0.12
CA TYR A 931 21.41 2.74 1.21
C TYR A 931 22.49 3.75 1.64
N VAL A 932 23.58 3.88 0.89
CA VAL A 932 24.58 4.93 1.12
C VAL A 932 23.94 6.30 0.84
N CYS A 933 24.29 7.27 1.68
CA CYS A 933 23.92 8.68 1.55
C CYS A 933 24.13 9.18 0.11
N GLY A 934 23.17 9.89 -0.50
CA GLY A 934 23.34 10.43 -1.85
C GLY A 934 23.01 9.49 -3.02
N LEU A 935 23.26 8.18 -2.90
CA LEU A 935 23.20 7.25 -4.02
C LEU A 935 21.76 6.83 -4.38
N GLY A 936 21.08 6.06 -3.54
CA GLY A 936 19.84 5.41 -3.97
C GLY A 936 20.08 4.34 -5.06
N PRO A 937 19.05 3.58 -5.46
CA PRO A 937 19.21 2.42 -6.35
C PRO A 937 19.71 2.78 -7.75
N ARG A 938 19.26 3.90 -8.34
CA ARG A 938 19.63 4.28 -9.72
C ARG A 938 21.06 4.79 -9.79
N LYS A 939 21.48 5.60 -8.82
CA LYS A 939 22.86 6.11 -8.80
C LYS A 939 23.86 5.08 -8.27
N ALA A 940 23.46 4.17 -7.38
CA ALA A 940 24.30 3.04 -6.99
C ALA A 940 24.63 2.15 -8.21
N ALA A 941 23.63 1.81 -9.03
CA ALA A 941 23.86 1.07 -10.27
C ALA A 941 24.74 1.85 -11.27
N HIS A 942 24.55 3.18 -11.37
CA HIS A 942 25.39 4.04 -12.20
C HIS A 942 26.84 4.07 -11.71
N LEU A 943 27.05 4.21 -10.39
CA LEU A 943 28.36 4.21 -9.75
C LEU A 943 29.13 2.94 -10.13
N LEU A 944 28.55 1.76 -9.93
CA LEU A 944 29.17 0.49 -10.30
C LEU A 944 29.47 0.40 -11.80
N LYS A 945 28.55 0.87 -12.65
CA LYS A 945 28.75 0.89 -14.10
C LYS A 945 29.95 1.76 -14.49
N ILE A 946 30.05 2.97 -13.94
CA ILE A 946 31.13 3.91 -14.26
C ILE A 946 32.47 3.44 -13.70
N VAL A 947 32.49 2.89 -12.48
CA VAL A 947 33.73 2.33 -11.91
C VAL A 947 34.25 1.19 -12.78
N ASN A 948 33.38 0.29 -13.25
CA ASN A 948 33.77 -0.75 -14.21
C ASN A 948 34.30 -0.18 -15.54
N MET A 949 33.70 0.90 -16.05
CA MET A 949 34.20 1.60 -17.26
C MET A 949 35.57 2.27 -17.05
N ASN A 950 35.86 2.73 -15.83
CA ASN A 950 37.14 3.35 -15.47
C ASN A 950 38.22 2.33 -15.06
N GLY A 951 37.98 1.02 -15.17
CA GLY A 951 38.97 -0.03 -14.89
C GLY A 951 38.61 -0.99 -13.73
N GLY A 952 37.49 -0.77 -13.05
CA GLY A 952 36.97 -1.66 -12.01
C GLY A 952 37.61 -1.51 -10.63
N VAL A 953 38.52 -0.55 -10.46
CA VAL A 953 39.19 -0.25 -9.18
C VAL A 953 39.20 1.26 -8.97
N VAL A 954 38.99 1.68 -7.72
CA VAL A 954 39.06 3.09 -7.28
C VAL A 954 40.20 3.21 -6.27
N ASN A 955 41.18 4.09 -6.53
CA ASN A 955 42.36 4.26 -5.67
C ASN A 955 42.19 5.43 -4.68
N ASN A 956 41.35 6.41 -5.02
CA ASN A 956 41.06 7.54 -4.15
C ASN A 956 39.62 8.03 -4.33
N ARG A 957 39.05 8.68 -3.31
CA ARG A 957 37.66 9.18 -3.36
C ARG A 957 37.43 10.22 -4.46
N VAL A 958 38.46 10.96 -4.88
CA VAL A 958 38.32 12.04 -5.89
C VAL A 958 38.17 11.50 -7.32
N GLU A 959 38.59 10.26 -7.59
CA GLU A 959 38.33 9.56 -8.87
C GLU A 959 36.84 9.43 -9.18
N LEU A 960 35.99 9.35 -8.14
CA LEU A 960 34.53 9.30 -8.30
C LEU A 960 33.96 10.58 -8.94
N LEU A 961 34.67 11.71 -8.83
CA LEU A 961 34.33 12.98 -9.49
C LEU A 961 34.90 13.09 -10.92
N GLY A 962 35.58 12.06 -11.42
CA GLY A 962 36.25 12.08 -12.73
C GLY A 962 37.65 12.73 -12.69
N VAL A 963 38.21 12.97 -11.50
CA VAL A 963 39.61 13.42 -11.38
C VAL A 963 40.51 12.22 -11.62
N ASN A 964 41.41 12.28 -12.60
CA ASN A 964 42.24 11.15 -13.04
C ASN A 964 41.48 9.93 -13.60
N ALA A 965 40.17 10.05 -13.83
CA ALA A 965 39.33 9.01 -14.40
C ALA A 965 38.66 9.51 -15.70
N GLN A 966 38.28 8.57 -16.59
CA GLN A 966 37.73 8.92 -17.90
C GLN A 966 36.29 9.44 -17.82
N TYR A 967 35.49 8.88 -16.92
CA TYR A 967 34.08 9.22 -16.73
C TYR A 967 33.79 9.56 -15.26
N PRO A 968 33.09 10.68 -14.95
CA PRO A 968 32.67 10.97 -13.60
C PRO A 968 31.55 10.01 -13.16
N ALA A 969 31.69 9.41 -11.98
CA ALA A 969 30.68 8.49 -11.45
C ALA A 969 29.47 9.23 -10.85
N MET A 970 29.70 10.44 -10.34
CA MET A 970 28.70 11.28 -9.68
C MET A 970 29.08 12.77 -9.71
N GLY A 971 28.12 13.64 -9.37
CA GLY A 971 28.36 15.07 -9.19
C GLY A 971 28.81 15.43 -7.78
N VAL A 972 29.09 16.72 -7.55
CA VAL A 972 29.71 17.22 -6.31
C VAL A 972 28.75 17.13 -5.13
N LYS A 973 27.45 17.40 -5.31
CA LYS A 973 26.48 17.31 -4.21
C LYS A 973 26.28 15.87 -3.76
N VAL A 974 26.17 14.93 -4.71
CA VAL A 974 26.08 13.49 -4.40
C VAL A 974 27.36 13.01 -3.73
N TRP A 975 28.52 13.43 -4.24
CA TRP A 975 29.82 13.08 -3.67
C TRP A 975 30.00 13.60 -2.24
N ASN A 976 29.65 14.87 -1.98
CA ASN A 976 29.69 15.42 -0.61
C ASN A 976 28.83 14.61 0.36
N ASN A 977 27.69 14.07 -0.11
CA ASN A 977 26.84 13.25 0.72
C ASN A 977 27.44 11.86 1.00
N CYS A 978 28.08 11.23 0.02
CA CYS A 978 28.47 9.82 0.10
C CYS A 978 29.95 9.57 0.43
N ALA A 979 30.85 10.53 0.17
CA ALA A 979 32.29 10.28 0.11
C ALA A 979 32.83 9.66 1.39
N SER A 980 32.45 10.17 2.57
CA SER A 980 32.90 9.62 3.86
C SER A 980 32.44 8.20 4.13
N PHE A 981 31.36 7.74 3.49
CA PHE A 981 30.71 6.44 3.72
C PHE A 981 31.18 5.37 2.73
N LEU A 982 31.92 5.78 1.69
CA LEU A 982 32.61 4.91 0.75
C LEU A 982 34.08 4.89 1.14
N TYR A 983 34.57 3.77 1.64
CA TYR A 983 35.97 3.64 2.02
C TYR A 983 36.74 2.83 1.00
N ILE A 984 38.05 3.11 0.95
CA ILE A 984 39.00 2.51 0.04
C ILE A 984 40.17 2.04 0.90
N ASP A 985 40.42 0.74 0.90
CA ASP A 985 41.63 0.20 1.50
C ASP A 985 42.86 0.75 0.78
N PHE A 986 43.86 1.16 1.54
CA PHE A 986 45.09 1.73 1.01
C PHE A 986 46.26 0.78 1.20
N GLU A 987 47.15 0.72 0.21
CA GLU A 987 48.44 0.06 0.36
C GLU A 987 49.50 1.10 0.76
N ASN A 988 50.33 0.76 1.75
CA ASN A 988 51.41 1.64 2.23
C ASN A 988 52.46 2.02 1.17
N VAL A 989 52.48 1.32 0.04
CA VAL A 989 53.46 1.47 -1.03
C VAL A 989 52.97 2.45 -2.10
N ASP A 990 51.66 2.65 -2.23
CA ASP A 990 51.09 3.53 -3.25
C ASP A 990 51.11 5.00 -2.77
N PRO A 991 51.89 5.90 -3.41
CA PRO A 991 51.90 7.30 -3.04
C PRO A 991 50.56 8.02 -3.33
N ASP A 992 49.79 7.54 -4.31
CA ASP A 992 48.53 8.17 -4.77
C ASP A 992 47.32 7.81 -3.89
N ALA A 993 47.40 6.73 -3.11
CA ALA A 993 46.38 6.36 -2.13
C ALA A 993 46.46 7.27 -0.89
N ASP A 994 45.32 7.80 -0.41
CA ASP A 994 45.26 8.58 0.84
C ASP A 994 44.80 7.67 1.99
N PRO A 995 45.56 7.47 3.08
CA PRO A 995 45.14 6.66 4.22
C PRO A 995 43.83 7.10 4.86
N LEU A 996 43.46 8.38 4.72
CA LEU A 996 42.20 8.91 5.24
C LEU A 996 40.98 8.41 4.45
N ASP A 997 41.16 7.92 3.22
CA ASP A 997 40.07 7.28 2.46
C ASP A 997 39.63 5.95 3.10
N ASN A 998 40.47 5.35 3.96
CA ASN A 998 40.11 4.22 4.83
C ASN A 998 39.56 4.65 6.20
N THR A 999 39.03 5.87 6.32
CA THR A 999 38.41 6.38 7.56
C THR A 999 37.05 7.00 7.28
N ARG A 1000 36.21 7.15 8.32
CA ARG A 1000 34.96 7.91 8.22
C ARG A 1000 35.16 9.42 8.14
N VAL A 1001 36.40 9.92 8.14
CA VAL A 1001 36.67 11.35 7.98
C VAL A 1001 36.19 11.78 6.59
N HIS A 1002 35.44 12.88 6.52
CA HIS A 1002 35.02 13.44 5.25
C HIS A 1002 36.19 14.18 4.57
N PRO A 1003 36.34 14.11 3.24
CA PRO A 1003 37.42 14.83 2.53
C PRO A 1003 37.54 16.33 2.83
N GLU A 1004 36.44 16.98 3.22
CA GLU A 1004 36.45 18.40 3.65
C GLU A 1004 37.25 18.65 4.94
N ASP A 1005 37.49 17.60 5.73
CA ASP A 1005 38.17 17.63 7.03
C ASP A 1005 39.56 16.98 6.97
N TYR A 1006 40.05 16.57 5.79
CA TYR A 1006 41.35 15.92 5.66
C TYR A 1006 42.50 16.80 6.13
N ASP A 1007 42.46 18.10 5.85
CA ASP A 1007 43.48 19.03 6.32
C ASP A 1007 43.50 19.15 7.84
N ILE A 1008 42.33 19.02 8.49
CA ILE A 1008 42.22 19.00 9.94
C ILE A 1008 42.83 17.71 10.49
N ALA A 1009 42.52 16.56 9.90
CA ALA A 1009 43.08 15.26 10.32
C ALA A 1009 44.61 15.19 10.14
N ARG A 1010 45.13 15.69 9.01
CA ARG A 1010 46.58 15.78 8.76
C ARG A 1010 47.28 16.66 9.78
N LYS A 1011 46.68 17.80 10.14
CA LYS A 1011 47.22 18.69 11.17
C LYS A 1011 47.21 18.03 12.55
N MET A 1012 46.13 17.34 12.92
CA MET A 1012 46.08 16.56 14.17
C MET A 1012 47.16 15.48 14.21
N ALA A 1013 47.38 14.76 13.12
CA ALA A 1013 48.45 13.76 13.03
C ALA A 1013 49.84 14.41 13.14
N ALA A 1014 50.06 15.58 12.51
CA ALA A 1014 51.31 16.32 12.62
C ALA A 1014 51.59 16.80 14.05
N ASP A 1015 50.58 17.37 14.71
CA ASP A 1015 50.66 17.86 16.08
C ASP A 1015 50.95 16.70 17.06
N ALA A 1016 50.32 15.53 16.86
CA ALA A 1016 50.55 14.32 17.66
C ALA A 1016 51.94 13.70 17.46
N LEU A 1017 52.54 13.90 16.28
CA LEU A 1017 53.92 13.50 15.98
C LEU A 1017 54.95 14.56 16.36
N GLU A 1018 54.51 15.71 16.90
CA GLU A 1018 55.36 16.86 17.25
C GLU A 1018 56.22 17.36 16.05
N LEU A 1019 55.69 17.25 14.83
CA LEU A 1019 56.40 17.69 13.62
C LEU A 1019 56.32 19.21 13.47
N ASP A 1020 57.43 19.83 13.10
CA ASP A 1020 57.44 21.25 12.74
C ASP A 1020 57.01 21.48 11.28
N GLU A 1021 56.82 22.74 10.88
CA GLU A 1021 56.39 23.08 9.52
C GLU A 1021 57.40 22.66 8.43
N GLU A 1022 58.69 22.57 8.77
CA GLU A 1022 59.74 22.14 7.83
C GLU A 1022 59.66 20.61 7.62
N ASP A 1023 59.48 19.86 8.69
CA ASP A 1023 59.31 18.40 8.69
C ASP A 1023 58.04 17.98 7.94
N ILE A 1024 56.91 18.65 8.20
CA ILE A 1024 55.64 18.38 7.51
C ILE A 1024 55.81 18.56 6.00
N LYS A 1025 56.46 19.66 5.59
CA LYS A 1025 56.65 19.97 4.19
C LYS A 1025 57.59 18.98 3.51
N ALA A 1026 58.71 18.63 4.15
CA ALA A 1026 59.64 17.65 3.62
C ALA A 1026 58.97 16.29 3.39
N GLU A 1027 58.21 15.80 4.37
CA GLU A 1027 57.52 14.51 4.28
C GLU A 1027 56.41 14.54 3.20
N THR A 1028 55.68 15.65 3.09
CA THR A 1028 54.60 15.83 2.10
C THR A 1028 55.13 15.94 0.67
N ASP A 1029 56.23 16.67 0.45
CA ASP A 1029 56.86 16.84 -0.87
C ASP A 1029 57.46 15.51 -1.38
N GLU A 1030 57.93 14.64 -0.48
CA GLU A 1030 58.51 13.33 -0.85
C GLU A 1030 57.46 12.21 -1.01
N ASN A 1031 56.49 12.13 -0.11
CA ASN A 1031 55.59 10.98 0.03
C ASN A 1031 54.10 11.31 -0.21
N GLY A 1032 53.78 12.50 -0.74
CA GLY A 1032 52.42 12.95 -1.06
C GLY A 1032 51.62 13.48 0.14
N THR A 1033 50.39 13.93 -0.10
CA THR A 1033 49.54 14.61 0.90
C THR A 1033 49.14 13.73 2.09
N GLY A 1034 49.07 12.42 1.89
CA GLY A 1034 48.77 11.44 2.95
C GLY A 1034 49.98 11.05 3.82
N ALA A 1035 51.17 11.58 3.56
CA ALA A 1035 52.42 11.13 4.16
C ALA A 1035 52.45 11.21 5.69
N ILE A 1036 51.90 12.28 6.27
CA ILE A 1036 51.90 12.47 7.73
C ILE A 1036 51.03 11.42 8.43
N VAL A 1037 49.87 11.11 7.87
CA VAL A 1037 48.98 10.07 8.42
C VAL A 1037 49.61 8.68 8.22
N ARG A 1038 50.24 8.42 7.06
CA ARG A 1038 51.04 7.21 6.85
C ARG A 1038 52.13 7.05 7.90
N LYS A 1039 52.82 8.14 8.25
CA LYS A 1039 53.87 8.15 9.27
C LYS A 1039 53.31 7.84 10.65
N LEU A 1040 52.17 8.43 11.02
CA LEU A 1040 51.46 8.13 12.26
C LEU A 1040 51.14 6.62 12.38
N PHE A 1041 50.62 6.02 11.31
CA PHE A 1041 50.29 4.59 11.29
C PHE A 1041 51.53 3.69 11.29
N ARG A 1042 52.57 4.07 10.53
CA ARG A 1042 53.81 3.30 10.43
C ARG A 1042 54.61 3.30 11.73
N GLU A 1043 54.58 4.39 12.48
CA GLU A 1043 55.27 4.51 13.77
C GLU A 1043 54.47 3.94 14.95
N GLU A 1044 53.29 3.34 14.69
CA GLU A 1044 52.36 2.86 15.73
C GLU A 1044 52.08 3.95 16.78
N ALA A 1045 52.02 5.21 16.34
CA ALA A 1045 51.95 6.39 17.19
C ALA A 1045 50.52 6.94 17.32
N GLN A 1046 49.51 6.17 16.91
CA GLN A 1046 48.10 6.57 16.92
C GLN A 1046 47.60 7.00 18.31
N ASP A 1047 48.10 6.36 19.38
CA ASP A 1047 47.72 6.68 20.75
C ASP A 1047 48.11 8.12 21.16
N ARG A 1048 49.14 8.70 20.53
CA ARG A 1048 49.60 10.08 20.81
C ARG A 1048 48.56 11.13 20.44
N VAL A 1049 47.59 10.81 19.59
CA VAL A 1049 46.49 11.73 19.27
C VAL A 1049 45.62 12.02 20.52
N ASN A 1050 45.67 11.17 21.57
CA ASN A 1050 45.01 11.45 22.86
C ASN A 1050 45.66 12.60 23.65
N ASP A 1051 46.92 12.93 23.38
CA ASP A 1051 47.64 14.00 24.07
C ASP A 1051 47.20 15.40 23.58
N LEU A 1052 46.44 15.46 22.48
CA LEU A 1052 45.91 16.70 21.91
C LEU A 1052 44.74 17.27 22.74
N ILE A 1053 44.82 18.55 23.07
CA ILE A 1053 43.75 19.29 23.75
C ILE A 1053 42.71 19.75 22.72
N LEU A 1054 41.68 18.94 22.48
CA LEU A 1054 40.66 19.20 21.47
C LEU A 1054 39.81 20.46 21.77
N GLU A 1055 39.65 20.86 23.03
CA GLU A 1055 38.99 22.13 23.39
C GLU A 1055 39.66 23.35 22.76
N GLU A 1056 40.97 23.47 22.91
CA GLU A 1056 41.72 24.62 22.38
C GLU A 1056 41.72 24.59 20.86
N TYR A 1057 41.84 23.41 20.27
CA TYR A 1057 41.77 23.20 18.83
C TYR A 1057 40.40 23.61 18.28
N ALA A 1058 39.31 23.19 18.93
CA ALA A 1058 37.94 23.56 18.56
C ALA A 1058 37.71 25.08 18.66
N GLU A 1059 38.22 25.74 19.70
CA GLU A 1059 38.11 27.20 19.84
C GLU A 1059 38.87 27.95 18.75
N GLN A 1060 40.05 27.47 18.37
CA GLN A 1060 40.82 28.06 17.27
C GLN A 1060 40.08 27.91 15.94
N LEU A 1061 39.49 26.74 15.68
CA LEU A 1061 38.66 26.51 14.49
C LEU A 1061 37.41 27.41 14.48
N GLU A 1062 36.71 27.55 15.61
CA GLU A 1062 35.53 28.43 15.69
C GLU A 1062 35.92 29.90 15.48
N LYS A 1063 37.05 30.36 16.04
CA LYS A 1063 37.55 31.73 15.84
C LYS A 1063 37.99 32.02 14.41
N ASN A 1064 38.67 31.06 13.76
CA ASN A 1064 39.28 31.27 12.45
C ASN A 1064 38.31 30.99 11.30
N LEU A 1065 37.49 29.94 11.40
CA LEU A 1065 36.63 29.45 10.32
C LEU A 1065 35.14 29.63 10.61
N ASN A 1066 34.76 30.07 11.82
CA ASN A 1066 33.35 30.19 12.24
C ASN A 1066 32.58 28.85 12.13
N GLN A 1067 33.27 27.73 12.29
CA GLN A 1067 32.71 26.37 12.26
C GLN A 1067 32.81 25.72 13.64
N ARG A 1068 31.73 25.08 14.08
CA ARG A 1068 31.73 24.27 15.31
C ARG A 1068 32.06 22.84 14.96
N LYS A 1069 33.22 22.36 15.43
CA LYS A 1069 33.75 21.02 15.09
C LYS A 1069 34.26 20.25 16.32
N ARG A 1070 33.84 20.59 17.54
CA ARG A 1070 34.32 19.91 18.76
C ARG A 1070 34.05 18.40 18.72
N ALA A 1071 32.82 18.00 18.45
CA ALA A 1071 32.43 16.59 18.36
C ALA A 1071 32.97 15.93 17.08
N THR A 1072 33.09 16.67 15.98
CA THR A 1072 33.78 16.19 14.77
C THR A 1072 35.25 15.86 15.05
N LEU A 1073 35.98 16.69 15.81
CA LEU A 1073 37.37 16.42 16.20
C LEU A 1073 37.53 15.15 17.04
N GLU A 1074 36.60 14.90 17.97
CA GLU A 1074 36.57 13.64 18.74
C GLU A 1074 36.43 12.42 17.83
N THR A 1075 35.68 12.57 16.73
CA THR A 1075 35.51 11.49 15.74
C THR A 1075 36.74 11.33 14.86
N ILE A 1076 37.35 12.43 14.42
CA ILE A 1076 38.62 12.39 13.70
C ILE A 1076 39.70 11.73 14.58
N ARG A 1077 39.76 12.05 15.88
CA ARG A 1077 40.66 11.39 16.81
C ARG A 1077 40.42 9.87 16.87
N ALA A 1078 39.17 9.45 17.02
CA ALA A 1078 38.83 8.03 17.07
C ALA A 1078 39.17 7.29 15.76
N GLU A 1079 38.87 7.90 14.61
CA GLU A 1079 39.16 7.33 13.28
C GLU A 1079 40.66 7.30 12.96
N LEU A 1080 41.45 8.23 13.48
CA LEU A 1080 42.92 8.17 13.42
C LEU A 1080 43.50 7.08 14.33
N GLN A 1081 42.75 6.63 15.35
CA GLN A 1081 43.18 5.55 16.23
C GLN A 1081 42.84 4.18 15.65
N GLN A 1082 41.59 4.00 15.25
CA GLN A 1082 41.06 2.78 14.66
C GLN A 1082 40.26 3.15 13.41
N PRO A 1083 40.90 3.15 12.23
CA PRO A 1083 40.26 3.46 10.96
C PRO A 1083 39.03 2.57 10.75
N TYR A 1084 37.88 3.20 10.50
CA TYR A 1084 36.64 2.51 10.17
C TYR A 1084 36.18 1.42 11.17
N GLU A 1085 36.52 1.58 12.46
CA GLU A 1085 36.17 0.62 13.52
C GLU A 1085 34.68 0.22 13.50
N GLU A 1086 34.37 -1.04 13.83
CA GLU A 1086 33.00 -1.52 13.96
C GLU A 1086 32.30 -0.90 15.17
N LEU A 1087 31.37 0.02 14.93
CA LEU A 1087 30.65 0.77 15.96
C LEU A 1087 29.40 0.07 16.49
N ARG A 1088 28.93 -1.00 15.83
CA ARG A 1088 27.73 -1.74 16.23
C ARG A 1088 28.01 -2.65 17.42
N LYS A 1089 26.93 -3.11 18.05
CA LYS A 1089 27.03 -4.09 19.15
C LYS A 1089 27.60 -5.43 18.66
N GLN A 1090 28.16 -6.21 19.57
CA GLN A 1090 28.52 -7.60 19.28
C GLN A 1090 27.29 -8.39 18.80
N TYR A 1091 27.53 -9.41 17.96
CA TYR A 1091 26.53 -10.36 17.49
C TYR A 1091 25.60 -10.81 18.63
N VAL A 1092 24.29 -10.67 18.41
CA VAL A 1092 23.28 -10.93 19.43
C VAL A 1092 22.82 -12.39 19.34
N PHE A 1093 23.12 -13.17 20.37
CA PHE A 1093 22.61 -14.53 20.49
C PHE A 1093 21.11 -14.54 20.80
N LEU A 1094 20.37 -15.43 20.14
CA LEU A 1094 18.95 -15.60 20.38
C LEU A 1094 18.66 -16.05 21.81
N SER A 1095 17.66 -15.43 22.44
CA SER A 1095 17.20 -15.86 23.75
C SER A 1095 16.46 -17.20 23.66
N THR A 1096 16.21 -17.85 24.80
CA THR A 1096 15.44 -19.10 24.82
C THR A 1096 14.02 -18.91 24.28
N ASP A 1097 13.41 -17.76 24.53
CA ASP A 1097 12.07 -17.43 24.03
C ASP A 1097 12.08 -17.12 22.53
N ASP A 1098 13.13 -16.47 22.02
CA ASP A 1098 13.28 -16.23 20.57
C ASP A 1098 13.48 -17.53 19.81
N ILE A 1099 14.34 -18.44 20.31
CA ILE A 1099 14.55 -19.77 19.72
C ILE A 1099 13.25 -20.57 19.74
N PHE A 1100 12.48 -20.47 20.83
CA PHE A 1100 11.19 -21.14 20.94
C PHE A 1100 10.22 -20.62 19.87
N THR A 1101 10.08 -19.30 19.76
CA THR A 1101 9.20 -18.64 18.78
C THR A 1101 9.64 -18.94 17.36
N MET A 1102 10.94 -18.87 17.06
CA MET A 1102 11.50 -19.14 15.73
C MET A 1102 11.21 -20.57 15.26
N LEU A 1103 11.38 -21.58 16.12
CA LEU A 1103 11.25 -22.99 15.75
C LEU A 1103 9.81 -23.52 15.79
N THR A 1104 8.91 -22.89 16.55
CA THR A 1104 7.52 -23.33 16.70
C THR A 1104 6.51 -22.44 16.00
N GLY A 1105 6.85 -21.18 15.74
CA GLY A 1105 5.91 -20.14 15.32
C GLY A 1105 5.05 -19.58 16.45
N GLU A 1106 5.21 -20.06 17.69
CA GLU A 1106 4.36 -19.70 18.83
C GLU A 1106 5.03 -18.69 19.75
N THR A 1107 4.30 -17.65 20.15
CA THR A 1107 4.76 -16.65 21.12
C THR A 1107 4.30 -16.99 22.53
N SER A 1108 4.70 -16.18 23.51
CA SER A 1108 4.17 -16.29 24.87
C SER A 1108 2.65 -16.12 24.98
N ASP A 1109 2.05 -15.45 24.00
CA ASP A 1109 0.64 -15.10 24.01
C ASP A 1109 -0.21 -16.14 23.27
N THR A 1110 0.36 -16.83 22.28
CA THR A 1110 -0.32 -17.90 21.52
C THR A 1110 -0.20 -19.27 22.19
N LEU A 1111 0.88 -19.50 22.96
CA LEU A 1111 1.09 -20.75 23.69
C LEU A 1111 1.61 -20.50 25.11
N ALA A 1112 0.68 -20.51 26.07
CA ALA A 1112 0.94 -20.30 27.49
C ALA A 1112 0.43 -21.46 28.36
N GLU A 1113 0.92 -21.52 29.59
CA GLU A 1113 0.40 -22.43 30.62
C GLU A 1113 -1.07 -22.11 30.92
N GLY A 1114 -1.88 -23.15 31.09
CA GLY A 1114 -3.33 -23.04 31.32
C GLY A 1114 -4.20 -23.03 30.06
N MET A 1115 -3.61 -22.87 28.88
CA MET A 1115 -4.36 -22.96 27.60
C MET A 1115 -4.82 -24.38 27.29
N VAL A 1116 -5.94 -24.51 26.59
CA VAL A 1116 -6.47 -25.79 26.09
C VAL A 1116 -6.15 -25.90 24.61
N VAL A 1117 -5.33 -26.89 24.25
CA VAL A 1117 -4.77 -27.08 22.91
C VAL A 1117 -5.00 -28.50 22.41
N PRO A 1118 -5.18 -28.72 21.10
CA PRO A 1118 -5.23 -30.07 20.54
C PRO A 1118 -3.85 -30.73 20.61
N ILE A 1119 -3.80 -32.01 21.02
CA ILE A 1119 -2.61 -32.85 20.97
C ILE A 1119 -2.88 -34.09 20.11
N SER A 1120 -1.90 -34.51 19.30
CA SER A 1120 -1.93 -35.79 18.59
C SER A 1120 -1.21 -36.86 19.41
N ILE A 1121 -1.92 -37.91 19.79
CA ILE A 1121 -1.38 -39.01 20.61
C ILE A 1121 -0.41 -39.86 19.76
N LYS A 1122 0.84 -39.99 20.17
CA LYS A 1122 1.84 -40.86 19.52
C LYS A 1122 1.88 -42.25 20.12
N ARG A 1123 1.92 -42.34 21.45
CA ARG A 1123 2.06 -43.59 22.20
C ARG A 1123 1.18 -43.58 23.43
N VAL A 1124 0.44 -44.66 23.62
CA VAL A 1124 -0.37 -44.90 24.81
C VAL A 1124 0.32 -45.98 25.65
N SER A 1125 0.90 -45.57 26.76
CA SER A 1125 1.37 -46.47 27.82
C SER A 1125 0.28 -46.57 28.91
N ASP A 1126 0.46 -47.46 29.88
CA ASP A 1126 -0.55 -47.65 30.93
C ASP A 1126 -0.41 -46.58 32.04
N ASP A 1127 0.77 -45.96 32.14
CA ASP A 1127 1.21 -44.97 33.13
C ASP A 1127 1.31 -43.54 32.57
N HIS A 1128 1.46 -43.36 31.26
CA HIS A 1128 1.51 -42.05 30.62
C HIS A 1128 1.08 -42.13 29.14
N ILE A 1129 0.73 -40.98 28.57
CA ILE A 1129 0.52 -40.82 27.13
C ILE A 1129 1.56 -39.85 26.58
N ASP A 1130 2.26 -40.26 25.53
CA ASP A 1130 3.11 -39.37 24.74
C ASP A 1130 2.30 -38.82 23.56
N GLY A 1131 2.26 -37.51 23.43
CA GLY A 1131 1.65 -36.79 22.33
C GLY A 1131 2.59 -35.77 21.69
N LYS A 1132 2.11 -35.09 20.67
CA LYS A 1132 2.79 -33.94 20.05
C LYS A 1132 1.74 -32.87 19.77
N LEU A 1133 2.08 -31.62 20.08
CA LEU A 1133 1.31 -30.45 19.68
C LEU A 1133 1.46 -30.21 18.17
N ASP A 1134 0.52 -29.48 17.58
CA ASP A 1134 0.55 -29.15 16.14
C ASP A 1134 1.81 -28.35 15.76
N CYS A 1135 2.28 -27.45 16.63
CA CYS A 1135 3.54 -26.71 16.48
C CYS A 1135 4.81 -27.57 16.66
N GLY A 1136 4.64 -28.84 17.02
CA GLY A 1136 5.69 -29.83 17.03
C GLY A 1136 6.37 -30.10 18.40
N ILE A 1137 5.87 -29.49 19.46
CA ILE A 1137 6.35 -29.72 20.84
C ILE A 1137 5.94 -31.11 21.34
N ASP A 1138 6.85 -31.82 22.01
CA ASP A 1138 6.54 -33.13 22.61
C ASP A 1138 5.71 -32.91 23.89
N ALA A 1139 4.51 -33.51 23.93
CA ALA A 1139 3.56 -33.40 25.02
C ALA A 1139 3.53 -34.69 25.85
N LEU A 1140 3.61 -34.58 27.16
CA LEU A 1140 3.51 -35.71 28.10
C LEU A 1140 2.26 -35.57 28.95
N VAL A 1141 1.43 -36.62 28.96
CA VAL A 1141 0.31 -36.75 29.89
C VAL A 1141 0.72 -37.69 31.02
N PRO A 1142 0.98 -37.19 32.24
CA PRO A 1142 1.32 -38.04 33.37
C PRO A 1142 0.11 -38.84 33.86
N GLU A 1143 0.34 -39.95 34.58
CA GLU A 1143 -0.70 -40.87 35.08
C GLU A 1143 -1.86 -40.16 35.78
N SER A 1144 -1.55 -39.16 36.60
CA SER A 1144 -2.52 -38.39 37.39
C SER A 1144 -3.48 -37.55 36.55
N GLU A 1145 -3.16 -37.30 35.28
CA GLU A 1145 -3.84 -36.36 34.38
C GLU A 1145 -4.49 -37.04 33.16
N LEU A 1146 -4.52 -38.37 33.13
CA LEU A 1146 -5.05 -39.16 32.01
C LEU A 1146 -6.58 -39.14 31.93
N THR A 1147 -7.27 -39.36 33.06
CA THR A 1147 -8.74 -39.41 33.11
C THR A 1147 -9.23 -39.25 34.55
N ASP A 1148 -10.46 -38.75 34.71
CA ASP A 1148 -11.20 -38.79 35.98
C ASP A 1148 -11.87 -40.15 36.22
N ARG A 1149 -11.96 -40.99 35.18
CA ARG A 1149 -12.64 -42.30 35.18
C ARG A 1149 -11.65 -43.45 35.33
N TYR A 1150 -11.25 -43.72 36.58
CA TYR A 1150 -10.32 -44.80 36.94
C TYR A 1150 -10.86 -46.22 36.66
N ASP A 1151 -12.14 -46.36 36.31
CA ASP A 1151 -12.79 -47.63 36.01
C ASP A 1151 -12.53 -48.15 34.59
N ILE A 1152 -12.06 -47.29 33.68
CA ILE A 1152 -11.85 -47.63 32.27
C ILE A 1152 -10.35 -47.67 31.95
N PRO A 1153 -9.83 -48.75 31.33
CA PRO A 1153 -8.44 -48.79 30.89
C PRO A 1153 -8.12 -47.66 29.91
N VAL A 1154 -6.97 -46.99 30.07
CA VAL A 1154 -6.52 -45.86 29.24
C VAL A 1154 -6.55 -46.18 27.75
N ARG A 1155 -6.14 -47.39 27.36
CA ARG A 1155 -6.16 -47.89 25.97
C ARG A 1155 -7.56 -48.04 25.36
N ALA A 1156 -8.60 -48.09 26.19
CA ALA A 1156 -9.99 -48.11 25.72
C ALA A 1156 -10.54 -46.71 25.47
N LEU A 1157 -9.99 -45.68 26.14
CA LEU A 1157 -10.38 -44.28 25.96
C LEU A 1157 -9.58 -43.61 24.84
N TYR A 1158 -8.29 -43.93 24.74
CA TYR A 1158 -7.37 -43.27 23.83
C TYR A 1158 -6.67 -44.26 22.92
N SER A 1159 -6.62 -43.92 21.63
CA SER A 1159 -5.91 -44.68 20.60
C SER A 1159 -4.69 -43.91 20.09
N PRO A 1160 -3.61 -44.59 19.67
CA PRO A 1160 -2.52 -43.94 18.95
C PRO A 1160 -3.04 -43.23 17.69
N HIS A 1161 -2.46 -42.06 17.39
CA HIS A 1161 -2.81 -41.12 16.31
C HIS A 1161 -4.15 -40.39 16.47
N GLN A 1162 -4.83 -40.54 17.61
CA GLN A 1162 -6.02 -39.76 17.93
C GLN A 1162 -5.65 -38.33 18.33
N THR A 1163 -6.37 -37.34 17.81
CA THR A 1163 -6.26 -35.94 18.27
C THR A 1163 -7.27 -35.69 19.40
N VAL A 1164 -6.81 -35.14 20.52
CA VAL A 1164 -7.63 -34.84 21.70
C VAL A 1164 -7.28 -33.46 22.27
N SER A 1165 -8.25 -32.76 22.86
CA SER A 1165 -7.99 -31.49 23.54
C SER A 1165 -7.36 -31.74 24.91
N ALA A 1166 -6.29 -31.01 25.21
CA ALA A 1166 -5.55 -31.12 26.46
C ALA A 1166 -5.24 -29.74 27.03
N LYS A 1167 -5.24 -29.61 28.36
CA LYS A 1167 -4.83 -28.38 29.05
C LYS A 1167 -3.34 -28.38 29.33
N ILE A 1168 -2.62 -27.33 28.96
CA ILE A 1168 -1.19 -27.17 29.27
C ILE A 1168 -1.05 -26.90 30.77
N LEU A 1169 -0.32 -27.77 31.47
CA LEU A 1169 -0.01 -27.60 32.89
C LEU A 1169 1.34 -26.91 33.09
N PHE A 1170 2.32 -27.29 32.28
CA PHE A 1170 3.69 -26.77 32.37
C PHE A 1170 4.33 -26.78 30.99
N LEU A 1171 5.01 -25.68 30.63
CA LEU A 1171 5.66 -25.52 29.34
C LEU A 1171 7.17 -25.27 29.51
N ASN A 1172 8.00 -26.24 29.13
CA ASN A 1172 9.45 -26.07 29.13
C ASN A 1172 9.94 -25.59 27.76
N ARG A 1173 10.06 -24.27 27.61
CA ARG A 1173 10.53 -23.64 26.36
C ARG A 1173 11.96 -24.03 25.96
N LYS A 1174 12.85 -24.27 26.92
CA LYS A 1174 14.26 -24.65 26.65
C LYS A 1174 14.42 -26.04 26.02
N ASN A 1175 13.54 -26.97 26.39
CA ASN A 1175 13.58 -28.36 25.94
C ASN A 1175 12.51 -28.71 24.90
N PHE A 1176 11.61 -27.79 24.55
CA PHE A 1176 10.48 -28.05 23.64
C PHE A 1176 9.62 -29.22 24.11
N THR A 1177 9.32 -29.26 25.40
CA THR A 1177 8.47 -30.27 26.04
C THR A 1177 7.39 -29.62 26.89
N CYS A 1178 6.17 -30.15 26.88
CA CYS A 1178 5.09 -29.70 27.76
C CYS A 1178 4.43 -30.86 28.51
N ASN A 1179 3.93 -30.58 29.72
CA ASN A 1179 3.04 -31.48 30.44
C ASN A 1179 1.61 -31.01 30.24
N VAL A 1180 0.72 -31.94 29.91
CA VAL A 1180 -0.69 -31.61 29.60
C VAL A 1180 -1.65 -32.53 30.35
N SER A 1181 -2.90 -32.10 30.52
CA SER A 1181 -3.97 -32.85 31.15
C SER A 1181 -5.12 -33.14 30.19
N LEU A 1182 -5.62 -34.38 30.23
CA LEU A 1182 -6.77 -34.86 29.46
C LEU A 1182 -8.04 -34.98 30.32
N ARG A 1183 -8.01 -34.53 31.58
CA ARG A 1183 -9.16 -34.58 32.49
C ARG A 1183 -10.29 -33.68 31.99
N GLU A 1184 -11.51 -34.21 32.01
CA GLU A 1184 -12.70 -33.54 31.51
C GLU A 1184 -12.98 -32.24 32.30
N GLU A 1185 -12.77 -32.26 33.63
CA GLU A 1185 -12.93 -31.06 34.47
C GLU A 1185 -11.95 -29.94 34.10
N GLN A 1186 -10.69 -30.28 33.75
CA GLN A 1186 -9.67 -29.27 33.46
C GLN A 1186 -9.80 -28.71 32.05
N VAL A 1187 -10.08 -29.57 31.07
CA VAL A 1187 -10.26 -29.19 29.66
C VAL A 1187 -11.51 -28.32 29.48
N SER A 1188 -12.57 -28.56 30.28
CA SER A 1188 -13.80 -27.76 30.24
C SER A 1188 -13.67 -26.35 30.86
N ARG A 1189 -12.61 -26.05 31.62
CA ARG A 1189 -12.33 -24.73 32.20
C ARG A 1189 -11.12 -24.06 31.54
N PRO A 1190 -11.30 -23.38 30.39
CA PRO A 1190 -10.25 -22.58 29.78
C PRO A 1190 -9.92 -21.37 30.67
N VAL A 1191 -8.66 -20.92 30.64
CA VAL A 1191 -8.27 -19.62 31.21
C VAL A 1191 -8.72 -18.53 30.25
N SER A 1192 -9.49 -17.56 30.74
CA SER A 1192 -9.83 -16.36 29.95
C SER A 1192 -8.65 -15.40 29.98
N ASN A 1193 -8.08 -15.06 28.82
CA ASN A 1193 -7.04 -14.03 28.66
C ASN A 1193 -7.61 -12.60 28.68
N THR A 1194 -8.84 -12.40 29.17
CA THR A 1194 -9.43 -11.06 29.27
C THR A 1194 -8.62 -10.23 30.25
N GLN A 1195 -7.79 -9.34 29.70
CA GLN A 1195 -7.12 -8.25 30.42
C GLN A 1195 -8.13 -7.52 31.31
N ASP A 1196 -7.65 -6.97 32.43
CA ASP A 1196 -8.43 -6.21 33.41
C ASP A 1196 -9.35 -5.20 32.71
N ARG A 1197 -10.63 -5.54 32.59
CA ARG A 1197 -11.66 -4.68 31.99
C ARG A 1197 -11.92 -3.52 32.95
N LEU A 1198 -11.57 -2.30 32.58
CA LEU A 1198 -11.90 -1.11 33.35
C LEU A 1198 -13.43 -0.88 33.35
N ARG A 1199 -13.99 -0.43 34.49
CA ARG A 1199 -15.44 -0.19 34.60
C ARG A 1199 -15.88 0.92 33.63
N GLY A 1200 -16.87 0.62 32.81
CA GLY A 1200 -17.48 1.58 31.87
C GLY A 1200 -16.92 1.54 30.44
N GLU A 1201 -15.79 0.86 30.23
CA GLU A 1201 -15.19 0.69 28.89
C GLU A 1201 -15.71 -0.54 28.15
N TRP A 1202 -16.60 -1.31 28.78
CA TRP A 1202 -17.12 -2.56 28.24
C TRP A 1202 -18.65 -2.63 28.34
N ASP A 1203 -19.29 -2.96 27.23
CA ASP A 1203 -20.74 -3.14 27.15
C ASP A 1203 -21.15 -4.54 27.67
N GLU A 1204 -21.08 -4.72 28.99
CA GLU A 1204 -21.47 -5.97 29.68
C GLU A 1204 -22.92 -6.35 29.38
N ARG A 1205 -23.80 -5.36 29.22
CA ARG A 1205 -25.22 -5.57 28.93
C ARG A 1205 -25.41 -6.21 27.55
N GLN A 1206 -24.73 -5.68 26.53
CA GLN A 1206 -24.81 -6.25 25.18
C GLN A 1206 -24.18 -7.64 25.13
N GLU A 1207 -23.04 -7.87 25.81
CA GLU A 1207 -22.44 -9.21 25.90
C GLU A 1207 -23.41 -10.23 26.52
N GLN A 1208 -24.10 -9.87 27.60
CA GLN A 1208 -25.06 -10.75 28.26
C GLN A 1208 -26.24 -11.10 27.34
N GLN A 1209 -26.84 -10.10 26.69
CA GLN A 1209 -27.96 -10.30 25.76
C GLN A 1209 -27.56 -11.21 24.58
N ASP A 1210 -26.34 -11.05 24.08
CA ASP A 1210 -25.83 -11.88 22.99
C ASP A 1210 -25.65 -13.32 23.41
N ARG A 1211 -25.07 -13.54 24.60
CA ARG A 1211 -24.85 -14.86 25.18
C ARG A 1211 -26.19 -15.57 25.39
N GLU A 1212 -27.19 -14.88 25.93
CA GLU A 1212 -28.56 -15.40 26.08
C GLU A 1212 -29.16 -15.76 24.71
N SER A 1213 -29.07 -14.86 23.71
CA SER A 1213 -29.61 -15.08 22.37
C SER A 1213 -28.96 -16.26 21.62
N LEU A 1214 -27.67 -16.51 21.86
CA LEU A 1214 -26.94 -17.65 21.28
C LEU A 1214 -27.34 -18.96 21.97
N GLN A 1215 -27.50 -18.95 23.30
CA GLN A 1215 -27.97 -20.11 24.06
C GLN A 1215 -29.39 -20.53 23.66
N GLU A 1216 -30.31 -19.59 23.50
CA GLU A 1216 -31.68 -19.88 23.04
C GLU A 1216 -31.71 -20.51 21.65
N LYS A 1217 -30.87 -20.03 20.72
CA LYS A 1217 -30.76 -20.60 19.37
C LYS A 1217 -30.21 -22.04 19.38
N THR A 1218 -29.23 -22.34 20.24
CA THR A 1218 -28.67 -23.70 20.35
C THR A 1218 -29.70 -24.68 20.92
N GLN A 1219 -30.58 -24.26 21.84
CA GLN A 1219 -31.63 -25.13 22.40
C GLN A 1219 -32.76 -25.47 21.42
N SER A 1220 -33.04 -24.61 20.43
CA SER A 1220 -34.12 -24.81 19.44
C SER A 1220 -33.77 -25.82 18.31
N GLY A 1221 -32.51 -26.27 18.20
CA GLY A 1221 -32.03 -27.13 17.11
C GLY A 1221 -32.53 -28.59 17.09
N GLY A 1222 -33.33 -29.03 18.06
CA GLY A 1222 -33.77 -30.44 18.22
C GLY A 1222 -34.93 -30.90 17.33
N ARG A 1223 -35.18 -30.30 16.15
CA ARG A 1223 -36.30 -30.70 15.28
C ARG A 1223 -35.92 -31.95 14.47
N THR A 1224 -36.58 -33.08 14.74
CA THR A 1224 -36.37 -34.36 14.04
C THR A 1224 -36.47 -34.18 12.52
N MET A 1225 -35.35 -34.32 11.82
CA MET A 1225 -35.27 -34.10 10.36
C MET A 1225 -35.91 -35.25 9.58
N ARG A 1226 -36.83 -34.92 8.65
CA ARG A 1226 -37.42 -35.88 7.70
C ARG A 1226 -36.34 -36.36 6.73
N VAL A 1227 -36.17 -37.67 6.57
CA VAL A 1227 -35.22 -38.27 5.62
C VAL A 1227 -36.01 -38.90 4.47
N ILE A 1228 -35.84 -38.37 3.26
CA ILE A 1228 -36.40 -38.94 2.04
C ILE A 1228 -35.35 -39.84 1.39
N LYS A 1229 -35.76 -41.03 0.95
CA LYS A 1229 -34.91 -41.97 0.20
C LYS A 1229 -34.77 -41.54 -1.26
N HIS A 1230 -34.01 -40.47 -1.50
CA HIS A 1230 -33.67 -39.99 -2.84
C HIS A 1230 -32.18 -39.66 -2.91
N PRO A 1231 -31.44 -40.01 -3.99
CA PRO A 1231 -29.99 -39.78 -4.08
C PRO A 1231 -29.58 -38.32 -3.89
N LEU A 1232 -30.39 -37.40 -4.45
CA LEU A 1232 -30.22 -35.95 -4.38
C LEU A 1232 -30.78 -35.33 -3.09
N PHE A 1233 -31.38 -36.11 -2.19
CA PHE A 1233 -31.87 -35.58 -0.92
C PHE A 1233 -30.71 -35.40 0.06
N ARG A 1234 -30.60 -34.20 0.62
CA ARG A 1234 -29.69 -33.86 1.72
C ARG A 1234 -30.45 -33.06 2.76
N PRO A 1235 -30.25 -33.32 4.06
CA PRO A 1235 -30.91 -32.57 5.13
C PRO A 1235 -30.22 -31.21 5.34
N PHE A 1236 -30.11 -30.41 4.29
CA PHE A 1236 -29.48 -29.10 4.30
C PHE A 1236 -30.50 -27.99 4.54
N ASN A 1237 -30.07 -26.93 5.22
CA ASN A 1237 -30.77 -25.65 5.14
C ASN A 1237 -30.45 -24.93 3.81
N SER A 1238 -31.00 -23.74 3.56
CA SER A 1238 -30.74 -23.01 2.31
C SER A 1238 -29.26 -22.69 2.11
N THR A 1239 -28.56 -22.22 3.15
CA THR A 1239 -27.15 -21.81 3.06
C THR A 1239 -26.22 -23.00 2.83
N GLN A 1240 -26.42 -24.12 3.53
CA GLN A 1240 -25.67 -25.36 3.31
C GLN A 1240 -25.89 -25.91 1.90
N ALA A 1241 -27.10 -25.76 1.35
CA ALA A 1241 -27.39 -26.16 -0.02
C ALA A 1241 -26.64 -25.29 -1.05
N GLU A 1242 -26.58 -23.97 -0.83
CA GLU A 1242 -25.80 -23.05 -1.67
C GLU A 1242 -24.30 -23.33 -1.60
N GLU A 1243 -23.75 -23.54 -0.39
CA GLU A 1243 -22.34 -23.89 -0.20
C GLU A 1243 -21.98 -25.22 -0.88
N PHE A 1244 -22.82 -26.24 -0.70
CA PHE A 1244 -22.65 -27.55 -1.34
C PHE A 1244 -22.73 -27.47 -2.87
N LEU A 1245 -23.64 -26.65 -3.40
CA LEU A 1245 -23.79 -26.44 -4.84
C LEU A 1245 -22.74 -25.47 -5.40
N GLY A 1246 -22.10 -24.63 -4.58
CA GLY A 1246 -21.08 -23.68 -5.02
C GLY A 1246 -19.94 -24.35 -5.80
N SER A 1247 -19.48 -25.50 -5.29
CA SER A 1247 -18.44 -26.32 -5.93
C SER A 1247 -18.91 -27.18 -7.12
N GLN A 1248 -20.22 -27.22 -7.40
CA GLN A 1248 -20.81 -28.09 -8.41
C GLN A 1248 -21.07 -27.37 -9.74
N SER A 1249 -21.46 -28.13 -10.76
CA SER A 1249 -21.74 -27.58 -12.08
C SER A 1249 -23.12 -26.91 -12.12
N ARG A 1250 -23.31 -25.98 -13.05
CA ARG A 1250 -24.64 -25.39 -13.32
C ARG A 1250 -25.65 -26.49 -13.64
N GLY A 1251 -26.90 -26.32 -13.20
CA GLY A 1251 -27.96 -27.32 -13.36
C GLY A 1251 -27.95 -28.43 -12.30
N ASP A 1252 -26.89 -28.56 -11.49
CA ASP A 1252 -26.87 -29.51 -10.38
C ASP A 1252 -27.86 -29.08 -9.28
N VAL A 1253 -28.44 -30.09 -8.63
CA VAL A 1253 -29.63 -29.93 -7.79
C VAL A 1253 -29.49 -30.70 -6.48
N VAL A 1254 -29.99 -30.10 -5.40
CA VAL A 1254 -30.17 -30.76 -4.11
C VAL A 1254 -31.62 -30.62 -3.66
N ILE A 1255 -32.20 -31.73 -3.21
CA ILE A 1255 -33.52 -31.75 -2.59
C ILE A 1255 -33.31 -31.64 -1.09
N ARG A 1256 -34.01 -30.71 -0.45
CA ARG A 1256 -33.90 -30.46 0.97
C ARG A 1256 -35.27 -30.30 1.63
N PRO A 1257 -35.38 -30.49 2.95
CA PRO A 1257 -36.59 -30.13 3.69
C PRO A 1257 -36.96 -28.67 3.43
N SER A 1258 -38.26 -28.40 3.26
CA SER A 1258 -38.76 -27.02 3.20
C SER A 1258 -38.99 -26.48 4.60
N SER A 1259 -38.73 -25.19 4.79
CA SER A 1259 -39.12 -24.47 6.01
C SER A 1259 -40.64 -24.28 6.12
N LYS A 1260 -41.38 -24.40 5.01
CA LYS A 1260 -42.84 -24.23 4.96
C LYS A 1260 -43.64 -25.40 5.57
N GLY A 1261 -42.97 -26.46 6.00
CA GLY A 1261 -43.61 -27.58 6.69
C GLY A 1261 -43.47 -28.90 5.95
N HIS A 1262 -44.08 -29.95 6.52
CA HIS A 1262 -43.90 -31.32 6.04
C HIS A 1262 -44.48 -31.54 4.63
N ASP A 1263 -45.50 -30.79 4.22
CA ASP A 1263 -46.13 -30.84 2.89
C ASP A 1263 -45.38 -30.09 1.79
N HIS A 1264 -44.21 -29.57 2.12
CA HIS A 1264 -43.34 -28.89 1.19
C HIS A 1264 -41.95 -29.52 1.13
N LEU A 1265 -41.42 -29.60 -0.08
CA LEU A 1265 -40.00 -29.83 -0.33
C LEU A 1265 -39.39 -28.62 -1.00
N ALA A 1266 -38.13 -28.36 -0.70
CA ALA A 1266 -37.38 -27.32 -1.37
C ALA A 1266 -36.35 -27.98 -2.30
N VAL A 1267 -36.40 -27.64 -3.57
CA VAL A 1267 -35.44 -28.09 -4.58
C VAL A 1267 -34.56 -26.91 -4.92
N THR A 1268 -33.29 -26.96 -4.50
CA THR A 1268 -32.32 -25.89 -4.77
C THR A 1268 -31.38 -26.33 -5.87
N TRP A 1269 -31.17 -25.49 -6.88
CA TRP A 1269 -30.25 -25.79 -7.98
C TRP A 1269 -29.39 -24.58 -8.34
N LYS A 1270 -28.22 -24.85 -8.91
CA LYS A 1270 -27.26 -23.81 -9.33
C LYS A 1270 -27.61 -23.28 -10.72
N VAL A 1271 -28.00 -22.00 -10.80
CA VAL A 1271 -28.32 -21.33 -12.08
C VAL A 1271 -27.02 -20.88 -12.75
N ALA A 1272 -26.16 -20.20 -12.00
CA ALA A 1272 -24.85 -19.72 -12.39
C ALA A 1272 -23.96 -19.63 -11.14
N ASP A 1273 -22.68 -19.27 -11.29
CA ASP A 1273 -21.80 -19.09 -10.14
C ASP A 1273 -22.34 -17.98 -9.22
N GLY A 1274 -22.52 -18.31 -7.93
CA GLY A 1274 -23.12 -17.42 -6.94
C GLY A 1274 -24.65 -17.21 -7.05
N ILE A 1275 -25.33 -17.80 -8.05
CA ILE A 1275 -26.78 -17.62 -8.26
C ILE A 1275 -27.49 -18.96 -8.12
N PHE A 1276 -28.27 -19.12 -7.06
CA PHE A 1276 -29.01 -20.33 -6.74
C PHE A 1276 -30.51 -20.06 -6.73
N GLN A 1277 -31.30 -20.98 -7.29
CA GLN A 1277 -32.76 -20.88 -7.28
C GLN A 1277 -33.35 -21.93 -6.34
N HIS A 1278 -34.16 -21.49 -5.38
CA HIS A 1278 -34.91 -22.36 -4.49
C HIS A 1278 -36.35 -22.50 -4.97
N ILE A 1279 -36.73 -23.71 -5.37
CA ILE A 1279 -38.06 -24.05 -5.85
C ILE A 1279 -38.84 -24.70 -4.71
N ASP A 1280 -39.98 -24.11 -4.38
CA ASP A 1280 -40.94 -24.68 -3.45
C ASP A 1280 -41.83 -25.70 -4.16
N VAL A 1281 -41.86 -26.92 -3.64
CA VAL A 1281 -42.58 -28.06 -4.19
C VAL A 1281 -43.66 -28.46 -3.20
N LEU A 1282 -44.93 -28.21 -3.54
CA LEU A 1282 -46.07 -28.66 -2.78
C LEU A 1282 -46.34 -30.14 -3.07
N GLU A 1283 -46.33 -30.96 -2.03
CA GLU A 1283 -46.61 -32.40 -2.12
C GLU A 1283 -48.08 -32.68 -1.82
N LEU A 1284 -48.79 -33.32 -2.76
CA LEU A 1284 -50.17 -33.77 -2.61
C LEU A 1284 -50.25 -35.31 -2.62
N ASP A 1285 -51.36 -35.85 -2.11
CA ASP A 1285 -51.67 -37.28 -2.07
C ASP A 1285 -50.57 -38.14 -1.41
N LYS A 1286 -50.23 -37.78 -0.17
CA LYS A 1286 -49.25 -38.51 0.64
C LYS A 1286 -49.84 -39.74 1.30
N GLU A 1287 -49.08 -40.83 1.28
CA GLU A 1287 -49.43 -42.08 1.97
C GLU A 1287 -49.12 -42.02 3.49
N ASN A 1288 -48.10 -41.24 3.87
CA ASN A 1288 -47.73 -40.92 5.25
C ASN A 1288 -46.96 -39.59 5.27
N GLU A 1289 -46.91 -38.88 6.41
CA GLU A 1289 -46.26 -37.56 6.57
C GLU A 1289 -44.78 -37.56 6.15
N PHE A 1290 -44.10 -38.70 6.28
CA PHE A 1290 -42.70 -38.88 5.89
C PHE A 1290 -42.49 -39.32 4.43
N SER A 1291 -43.53 -39.88 3.79
CA SER A 1291 -43.45 -40.35 2.39
C SER A 1291 -43.53 -39.17 1.43
N VAL A 1292 -42.92 -39.30 0.25
CA VAL A 1292 -43.05 -38.29 -0.81
C VAL A 1292 -44.46 -38.33 -1.38
N GLY A 1293 -45.07 -37.17 -1.64
CA GLY A 1293 -46.40 -37.09 -2.26
C GLY A 1293 -46.42 -37.69 -3.66
N ARG A 1294 -47.55 -38.32 -4.06
CA ARG A 1294 -47.74 -38.91 -5.41
C ARG A 1294 -47.96 -37.85 -6.49
N THR A 1295 -48.18 -36.59 -6.11
CA THR A 1295 -48.36 -35.49 -7.04
C THR A 1295 -47.62 -34.28 -6.49
N LEU A 1296 -46.66 -33.77 -7.26
CA LEU A 1296 -45.80 -32.65 -6.88
C LEU A 1296 -46.19 -31.41 -7.69
N LYS A 1297 -46.52 -30.32 -7.01
CA LYS A 1297 -46.89 -29.05 -7.68
C LYS A 1297 -45.86 -27.96 -7.44
N VAL A 1298 -45.42 -27.31 -8.52
CA VAL A 1298 -44.49 -26.18 -8.48
C VAL A 1298 -45.22 -24.92 -8.95
N GLY A 1299 -45.25 -23.90 -8.09
CA GLY A 1299 -45.85 -22.58 -8.38
C GLY A 1299 -47.33 -22.63 -8.80
N GLY A 1300 -48.06 -23.69 -8.45
CA GLY A 1300 -49.45 -23.93 -8.83
C GLY A 1300 -49.71 -24.23 -10.31
N ARG A 1301 -48.72 -24.04 -11.19
CA ARG A 1301 -48.86 -24.18 -12.65
C ARG A 1301 -48.35 -25.53 -13.19
N TYR A 1302 -47.31 -26.09 -12.59
CA TYR A 1302 -46.68 -27.31 -13.07
C TYR A 1302 -46.96 -28.45 -12.09
N THR A 1303 -47.37 -29.61 -12.62
CA THR A 1303 -47.66 -30.81 -11.84
C THR A 1303 -46.79 -31.96 -12.35
N TYR A 1304 -46.10 -32.63 -11.45
CA TYR A 1304 -45.18 -33.73 -11.71
C TYR A 1304 -45.61 -34.98 -10.93
N SER A 1305 -45.27 -36.15 -11.44
CA SER A 1305 -45.65 -37.45 -10.87
C SER A 1305 -44.73 -37.90 -9.73
N ASP A 1306 -43.43 -37.58 -9.80
CA ASP A 1306 -42.45 -37.87 -8.76
C ASP A 1306 -41.28 -36.86 -8.79
N LEU A 1307 -40.29 -37.03 -7.90
CA LEU A 1307 -39.15 -36.12 -7.78
C LEU A 1307 -38.20 -36.17 -8.98
N ASP A 1308 -38.03 -37.34 -9.61
CA ASP A 1308 -37.17 -37.50 -10.78
C ASP A 1308 -37.79 -36.84 -12.01
N ASP A 1309 -39.11 -36.98 -12.19
CA ASP A 1309 -39.93 -36.30 -13.17
C ASP A 1309 -39.86 -34.78 -12.99
N LEU A 1310 -39.98 -34.28 -11.76
CA LEU A 1310 -39.81 -32.86 -11.44
C LEU A 1310 -38.40 -32.37 -11.77
N ILE A 1311 -37.36 -33.09 -11.34
CA ILE A 1311 -35.97 -32.70 -11.59
C ILE A 1311 -35.69 -32.67 -13.10
N PHE A 1312 -36.13 -33.68 -13.84
CA PHE A 1312 -35.85 -33.78 -15.26
C PHE A 1312 -36.69 -32.77 -16.08
N ASN A 1313 -38.00 -32.73 -15.89
CA ASN A 1313 -38.93 -31.93 -16.70
C ASN A 1313 -39.11 -30.49 -16.20
N HIS A 1314 -38.63 -30.14 -15.00
CA HIS A 1314 -38.61 -28.77 -14.50
C HIS A 1314 -37.19 -28.21 -14.45
N VAL A 1315 -36.35 -28.76 -13.55
CA VAL A 1315 -35.04 -28.17 -13.22
C VAL A 1315 -34.06 -28.32 -14.37
N LYS A 1316 -33.85 -29.54 -14.87
CA LYS A 1316 -32.95 -29.78 -16.01
C LYS A 1316 -33.47 -29.15 -17.30
N ALA A 1317 -34.79 -29.08 -17.49
CA ALA A 1317 -35.40 -28.36 -18.60
C ALA A 1317 -35.09 -26.84 -18.53
N MET A 1318 -35.20 -26.23 -17.35
CA MET A 1318 -34.82 -24.83 -17.13
C MET A 1318 -33.31 -24.59 -17.25
N ALA A 1319 -32.48 -25.47 -16.66
CA ALA A 1319 -31.02 -25.38 -16.77
C ALA A 1319 -30.57 -25.42 -18.23
N LYS A 1320 -31.15 -26.31 -19.05
CA LYS A 1320 -30.91 -26.34 -20.49
C LYS A 1320 -31.30 -25.02 -21.18
N LYS A 1321 -32.38 -24.37 -20.76
CA LYS A 1321 -32.80 -23.07 -21.31
C LYS A 1321 -31.92 -21.92 -20.85
N VAL A 1322 -31.39 -21.98 -19.63
CA VAL A 1322 -30.34 -21.06 -19.15
C VAL A 1322 -29.08 -21.22 -20.02
N ASP A 1323 -28.65 -22.45 -20.26
CA ASP A 1323 -27.49 -22.73 -21.13
C ASP A 1323 -27.70 -22.25 -22.57
N GLU A 1324 -28.88 -22.52 -23.15
CA GLU A 1324 -29.25 -22.03 -24.49
C GLU A 1324 -29.23 -20.50 -24.58
N MET A 1325 -29.55 -19.78 -23.49
CA MET A 1325 -29.50 -18.32 -23.46
C MET A 1325 -28.07 -17.80 -23.28
N MET A 1326 -27.30 -18.38 -22.36
CA MET A 1326 -25.92 -17.98 -22.11
C MET A 1326 -24.97 -18.28 -23.28
N LEU A 1327 -25.24 -19.36 -24.04
CA LEU A 1327 -24.49 -19.70 -25.26
C LEU A 1327 -24.93 -18.91 -26.50
N HIS A 1328 -25.95 -18.07 -26.41
CA HIS A 1328 -26.45 -17.32 -27.55
C HIS A 1328 -25.53 -16.13 -27.86
N GLU A 1329 -25.29 -15.82 -29.13
CA GLU A 1329 -24.46 -14.69 -29.62
C GLU A 1329 -24.89 -13.29 -29.13
N LYS A 1330 -26.01 -13.19 -28.42
CA LYS A 1330 -26.55 -11.93 -27.89
C LYS A 1330 -26.43 -11.85 -26.36
N TYR A 1331 -25.87 -12.87 -25.73
CA TYR A 1331 -25.61 -12.87 -24.30
C TYR A 1331 -24.27 -12.19 -23.99
N GLN A 1332 -24.19 -11.55 -22.83
CA GLN A 1332 -23.02 -10.87 -22.29
C GLN A 1332 -22.81 -11.34 -20.85
N ASP A 1333 -21.58 -11.77 -20.50
CA ASP A 1333 -21.23 -12.25 -19.17
C ASP A 1333 -21.17 -11.15 -18.09
N GLY A 1334 -21.25 -9.89 -18.49
CA GLY A 1334 -21.17 -8.74 -17.59
C GLY A 1334 -22.46 -8.42 -16.83
N THR A 1335 -22.35 -7.49 -15.88
CA THR A 1335 -23.50 -6.92 -15.17
C THR A 1335 -24.41 -6.12 -16.12
N LYS A 1336 -25.59 -5.73 -15.62
CA LYS A 1336 -26.50 -4.83 -16.32
C LYS A 1336 -25.81 -3.55 -16.81
N ASP A 1337 -24.95 -2.96 -15.99
CA ASP A 1337 -24.25 -1.70 -16.30
C ASP A 1337 -23.13 -1.88 -17.33
N ALA A 1338 -22.42 -3.02 -17.29
CA ALA A 1338 -21.46 -3.39 -18.33
C ALA A 1338 -22.16 -3.58 -19.69
N THR A 1339 -23.33 -4.24 -19.68
CA THR A 1339 -24.15 -4.44 -20.88
C THR A 1339 -24.69 -3.11 -21.42
N TYR A 1340 -25.08 -2.18 -20.53
CA TYR A 1340 -25.48 -0.83 -20.90
C TYR A 1340 -24.33 -0.04 -21.54
N SER A 1341 -23.14 -0.08 -20.95
CA SER A 1341 -21.93 0.54 -21.50
C SER A 1341 -21.57 -0.01 -22.89
N TRP A 1342 -21.73 -1.31 -23.09
CA TRP A 1342 -21.51 -1.96 -24.39
C TRP A 1342 -22.53 -1.49 -25.43
N LEU A 1343 -23.83 -1.42 -25.08
CA LEU A 1343 -24.88 -0.89 -25.96
C LEU A 1343 -24.65 0.59 -26.32
N GLU A 1344 -24.20 1.40 -25.36
CA GLU A 1344 -23.84 2.80 -25.55
C GLU A 1344 -22.72 2.93 -26.60
N THR A 1345 -21.65 2.16 -26.43
CA THR A 1345 -20.48 2.17 -27.31
C THR A 1345 -20.83 1.67 -28.72
N TYR A 1346 -21.58 0.57 -28.79
CA TYR A 1346 -21.99 -0.03 -30.06
C TYR A 1346 -22.91 0.89 -30.87
N THR A 1347 -23.89 1.52 -30.22
CA THR A 1347 -24.82 2.47 -30.89
C THR A 1347 -24.14 3.78 -31.26
N LYS A 1348 -23.11 4.22 -30.51
CA LYS A 1348 -22.28 5.37 -30.91
C LYS A 1348 -21.46 5.09 -32.16
N ALA A 1349 -20.88 3.89 -32.27
CA ALA A 1349 -20.18 3.47 -33.49
C ALA A 1349 -21.14 3.25 -34.67
N ASN A 1350 -22.40 2.86 -34.40
CA ASN A 1350 -23.43 2.62 -35.40
C ASN A 1350 -24.73 3.40 -35.11
N PRO A 1351 -24.77 4.73 -35.30
CA PRO A 1351 -25.87 5.59 -34.82
C PRO A 1351 -27.27 5.20 -35.30
N LYS A 1352 -27.36 4.63 -36.51
CA LYS A 1352 -28.62 4.21 -37.15
C LYS A 1352 -29.07 2.80 -36.77
N ARG A 1353 -28.25 2.01 -36.07
CA ARG A 1353 -28.58 0.62 -35.71
C ARG A 1353 -29.14 0.54 -34.30
N SER A 1354 -30.24 -0.18 -34.15
CA SER A 1354 -30.75 -0.62 -32.84
C SER A 1354 -30.03 -1.89 -32.42
N ALA A 1355 -29.62 -1.97 -31.16
CA ALA A 1355 -28.92 -3.12 -30.60
C ALA A 1355 -29.61 -3.61 -29.32
N TYR A 1356 -29.50 -4.90 -29.05
CA TYR A 1356 -29.99 -5.53 -27.84
C TYR A 1356 -29.09 -6.70 -27.44
N ALA A 1357 -29.00 -6.96 -26.14
CA ALA A 1357 -28.23 -8.03 -25.53
C ALA A 1357 -28.94 -8.57 -24.27
N PHE A 1358 -28.60 -9.78 -23.88
CA PHE A 1358 -29.07 -10.43 -22.66
C PHE A 1358 -27.93 -10.47 -21.63
N CYS A 1359 -28.24 -10.24 -20.37
CA CYS A 1359 -27.35 -10.55 -19.25
C CYS A 1359 -28.15 -11.14 -18.09
N ILE A 1360 -27.51 -11.92 -17.22
CA ILE A 1360 -28.20 -12.58 -16.10
C ILE A 1360 -28.60 -11.57 -15.02
N ASP A 1361 -29.76 -11.76 -14.37
CA ASP A 1361 -30.14 -10.97 -13.19
C ASP A 1361 -29.63 -11.65 -11.92
N PRO A 1362 -28.59 -11.12 -11.25
CA PRO A 1362 -28.06 -11.72 -10.03
C PRO A 1362 -29.03 -11.61 -8.84
N LYS A 1363 -30.00 -10.67 -8.87
CA LYS A 1363 -30.95 -10.48 -7.77
C LYS A 1363 -32.12 -11.47 -7.83
N HIS A 1364 -32.52 -11.89 -9.02
CA HIS A 1364 -33.65 -12.79 -9.22
C HIS A 1364 -33.22 -14.05 -9.97
N ALA A 1365 -32.98 -15.13 -9.24
CA ALA A 1365 -32.53 -16.39 -9.82
C ALA A 1365 -33.48 -16.93 -10.90
N GLY A 1366 -32.93 -17.20 -12.09
CA GLY A 1366 -33.67 -17.67 -13.27
C GLY A 1366 -34.27 -16.55 -14.14
N TYR A 1367 -33.98 -15.29 -13.84
CA TYR A 1367 -34.31 -14.14 -14.69
C TYR A 1367 -33.08 -13.60 -15.40
N PHE A 1368 -33.32 -13.03 -16.57
CA PHE A 1368 -32.34 -12.34 -17.39
C PHE A 1368 -32.87 -10.96 -17.74
N PHE A 1369 -31.98 -9.98 -17.87
CA PHE A 1369 -32.31 -8.70 -18.46
C PHE A 1369 -32.11 -8.76 -19.96
N LEU A 1370 -33.16 -8.44 -20.71
CA LEU A 1370 -33.07 -8.05 -22.11
C LEU A 1370 -32.82 -6.55 -22.19
N CYS A 1371 -31.57 -6.16 -22.35
CA CYS A 1371 -31.14 -4.76 -22.46
C CYS A 1371 -31.14 -4.34 -23.93
N PHE A 1372 -31.74 -3.20 -24.28
CA PHE A 1372 -31.79 -2.72 -25.65
C PHE A 1372 -31.75 -1.20 -25.77
N LYS A 1373 -31.19 -0.73 -26.89
CA LYS A 1373 -31.08 0.69 -27.24
C LYS A 1373 -31.39 0.88 -28.73
N ALA A 1374 -32.38 1.73 -29.03
CA ALA A 1374 -32.95 1.88 -30.37
C ALA A 1374 -32.27 2.98 -31.21
N GLY A 1375 -30.94 2.93 -31.32
CA GLY A 1375 -30.10 3.96 -31.94
C GLY A 1375 -29.41 4.86 -30.91
N GLU A 1376 -28.50 5.72 -31.37
CA GLU A 1376 -27.62 6.54 -30.49
C GLU A 1376 -28.40 7.41 -29.49
N ASN A 1377 -29.46 8.08 -29.95
CA ASN A 1377 -30.24 9.04 -29.16
C ASN A 1377 -31.42 8.43 -28.40
N ALA A 1378 -31.62 7.11 -28.47
CA ALA A 1378 -32.69 6.44 -27.74
C ALA A 1378 -32.27 6.14 -26.29
N ARG A 1379 -33.20 6.22 -25.35
CA ARG A 1379 -32.96 5.80 -23.96
C ARG A 1379 -32.68 4.29 -23.90
N LEU A 1380 -31.80 3.88 -23.00
CA LEU A 1380 -31.61 2.46 -22.70
C LEU A 1380 -32.83 1.92 -21.96
N HIS A 1381 -33.24 0.71 -22.35
CA HIS A 1381 -34.34 -0.01 -21.72
C HIS A 1381 -33.87 -1.42 -21.35
N SER A 1382 -34.43 -1.97 -20.28
CA SER A 1382 -34.27 -3.38 -19.90
C SER A 1382 -35.62 -3.99 -19.61
N TRP A 1383 -35.88 -5.19 -20.15
CA TRP A 1383 -37.07 -5.99 -19.86
C TRP A 1383 -36.69 -7.30 -19.17
N PRO A 1384 -37.40 -7.73 -18.11
CA PRO A 1384 -37.15 -9.00 -17.47
C PRO A 1384 -37.63 -10.15 -18.37
N VAL A 1385 -36.77 -11.15 -18.55
CA VAL A 1385 -37.07 -12.41 -19.24
C VAL A 1385 -36.93 -13.53 -18.23
N LYS A 1386 -38.01 -14.28 -18.03
CA LYS A 1386 -38.04 -15.40 -17.09
C LYS A 1386 -37.79 -16.71 -17.83
N VAL A 1387 -36.88 -17.54 -17.33
CA VAL A 1387 -36.76 -18.91 -17.82
C VAL A 1387 -37.88 -19.77 -17.24
N ILE A 1388 -38.58 -20.51 -18.10
CA ILE A 1388 -39.62 -21.48 -17.73
C ILE A 1388 -39.27 -22.85 -18.34
N PRO A 1389 -39.78 -23.97 -17.81
CA PRO A 1389 -39.41 -25.30 -18.31
C PRO A 1389 -39.67 -25.50 -19.82
N GLN A 1390 -40.65 -24.78 -20.38
CA GLN A 1390 -41.04 -24.87 -21.79
C GLN A 1390 -40.35 -23.84 -22.69
N GLY A 1391 -39.50 -22.94 -22.16
CA GLY A 1391 -38.89 -21.85 -22.93
C GLY A 1391 -38.60 -20.58 -22.09
N TYR A 1392 -38.92 -19.42 -22.64
CA TYR A 1392 -38.73 -18.11 -22.04
C TYR A 1392 -40.05 -17.36 -21.96
N GLU A 1393 -40.31 -16.62 -20.89
CA GLU A 1393 -41.47 -15.76 -20.75
C GLU A 1393 -41.01 -14.30 -20.78
N LEU A 1394 -41.50 -13.52 -21.74
CA LEU A 1394 -41.27 -12.08 -21.86
C LEU A 1394 -42.63 -11.38 -21.89
N GLN A 1395 -42.85 -10.45 -20.95
CA GLN A 1395 -44.13 -9.71 -20.82
C GLN A 1395 -45.36 -10.65 -20.79
N ARG A 1396 -45.27 -11.74 -20.01
CA ARG A 1396 -46.30 -12.79 -19.87
C ARG A 1396 -46.59 -13.63 -21.13
N ASN A 1397 -45.81 -13.48 -22.20
CA ASN A 1397 -45.90 -14.30 -23.40
C ASN A 1397 -44.80 -15.37 -23.40
N PRO A 1398 -45.14 -16.67 -23.54
CA PRO A 1398 -44.17 -17.74 -23.62
C PRO A 1398 -43.58 -17.88 -25.03
N TYR A 1399 -42.27 -18.11 -25.10
CA TYR A 1399 -41.49 -18.32 -26.31
C TYR A 1399 -40.66 -19.61 -26.17
N PRO A 1400 -40.78 -20.58 -27.08
CA PRO A 1400 -40.16 -21.91 -26.90
C PRO A 1400 -38.62 -21.93 -27.02
N ASP A 1401 -38.05 -21.03 -27.81
CA ASP A 1401 -36.62 -20.95 -28.09
C ASP A 1401 -36.14 -19.49 -28.20
N MET A 1402 -34.81 -19.30 -28.24
CA MET A 1402 -34.20 -17.97 -28.32
C MET A 1402 -34.58 -17.21 -29.61
N ARG A 1403 -34.79 -17.92 -30.72
CA ARG A 1403 -35.20 -17.30 -31.99
C ARG A 1403 -36.62 -16.73 -31.90
N ALA A 1404 -37.55 -17.48 -31.33
CA ALA A 1404 -38.91 -17.04 -31.07
C ALA A 1404 -38.93 -15.89 -30.06
N LEU A 1405 -38.11 -15.93 -29.02
CA LEU A 1405 -37.96 -14.84 -28.05
C LEU A 1405 -37.45 -13.55 -28.73
N CYS A 1406 -36.41 -13.64 -29.55
CA CYS A 1406 -35.85 -12.48 -30.25
C CYS A 1406 -36.84 -11.91 -31.28
N ASN A 1407 -37.55 -12.75 -32.02
CA ASN A 1407 -38.59 -12.31 -32.95
C ASN A 1407 -39.80 -11.72 -32.21
N GLY A 1408 -40.17 -12.32 -31.07
CA GLY A 1408 -41.20 -11.84 -30.16
C GLY A 1408 -40.88 -10.46 -29.61
N PHE A 1409 -39.65 -10.26 -29.13
CA PHE A 1409 -39.14 -8.95 -28.72
C PHE A 1409 -39.24 -7.93 -29.85
N LYS A 1410 -38.74 -8.26 -31.06
CA LYS A 1410 -38.81 -7.34 -32.20
C LYS A 1410 -40.24 -6.94 -32.55
N LEU A 1411 -41.19 -7.88 -32.50
CA LEU A 1411 -42.61 -7.61 -32.72
C LEU A 1411 -43.21 -6.73 -31.62
N LEU A 1412 -42.95 -7.07 -30.35
CA LEU A 1412 -43.40 -6.28 -29.20
C LEU A 1412 -42.84 -4.85 -29.23
N PHE A 1413 -41.56 -4.72 -29.54
CA PHE A 1413 -40.88 -3.43 -29.66
C PHE A 1413 -41.41 -2.61 -30.85
N THR A 1414 -41.63 -3.23 -32.00
CA THR A 1414 -42.23 -2.57 -33.18
C THR A 1414 -43.65 -2.09 -32.87
N ASN A 1415 -44.46 -2.92 -32.20
CA ASN A 1415 -45.81 -2.53 -31.78
C ASN A 1415 -45.78 -1.38 -30.76
N MET A 1416 -44.82 -1.36 -29.84
CA MET A 1416 -44.63 -0.28 -28.88
C MET A 1416 -44.24 1.04 -29.58
N GLN A 1417 -43.37 0.98 -30.59
CA GLN A 1417 -43.04 2.16 -31.40
C GLN A 1417 -44.23 2.63 -32.24
N ALA A 1418 -45.02 1.72 -32.82
CA ALA A 1418 -46.22 2.07 -33.57
C ALA A 1418 -47.31 2.68 -32.68
N GLY A 1419 -47.45 2.21 -31.44
CA GLY A 1419 -48.37 2.74 -30.44
C GLY A 1419 -48.04 4.16 -29.99
N LYS A 1420 -46.75 4.57 -29.98
CA LYS A 1420 -46.34 5.96 -29.71
C LYS A 1420 -46.50 6.91 -30.91
N ARG A 1421 -46.71 6.38 -32.12
CA ARG A 1421 -46.94 7.19 -33.35
C ARG A 1421 -48.42 7.44 -33.62
N ARG A 1422 -49.33 6.72 -32.96
CA ARG A 1422 -50.75 7.08 -32.87
C ARG A 1422 -50.95 7.99 -31.67
#